data_AF-A0A1B8AEE4-F1
#
_entry.id   AF-A0A1B8AEE4-F1
#
_cell.length_a   1.000
_cell.length_b   1.000
_cell.length_c   1.000
_cell.angle_alpha   90.00
_cell.angle_beta   90.00
_cell.angle_gamma   90.00
#
_symmetry.space_group_name_H-M   'P 1'
#
loop_
_entity.id
_entity.type
_entity.pdbx_description
1 polymer ?
#
loop_
_entity_poly.entity_id
_entity_poly.type
_entity_poly.pdbx_seq_one_letter_code
_entity_poly.pdbx_strand_id
1 'polypeptide(L)'
;MEKVRKTYFDPLATTKGQIRDVLEGLPEGSAHPFSPEGILLCRTKDGIEEILISGHSEEFFYNAVDLGEMGEILLRRMEGFKINLGIFNDFQIMQAPSTTFKVPIASGEKISILAISERYPTYYDLCFGEENYSTSCWCSPSIIAGITHSGDRTTGNDLLQYASLDKNKLTEKPVCVFISGYLRTEITRFLGTHPALMVADYEEKTLYIVPVPLDKATIGDAILCCPLVVKRDGDSLVCSILPRATVDSTNTCEGRRTETACFSEAISSADFTITAPQEEPVQMAEEKEVPEPTLIEIKGEPLKKRNAIITTDPDALPDLVSYSDVQIIRFGAGLEFVHSENTVEEDKDKSAVILPCIFGSRIEGPVLLATGKTPINVPFNESKALCAYYEQLDNVVVVVNEKMTDNARNLAPSLRINALFIVQLETKEELETATQISDALSTANINAVTALAGPHSLILAQAGDKFYFYRGLANPKVLDTSKIEFGADVTDILKAADPSSLLVANISRLFDLEKDNSVVLPYTSQVIKTHELANMFEKMTIDQVTAMHHDIAVVVPQLQALLNEKELQRLSKELVETLSTKIDKLMSPMRNEYATYLITEFNINDRESVLKKNKMLGELRKASKQTQSSLKTVISSLTNMMSSQTTSKRTHDMKRLIRKTQISNNVEATKSMTFESLTELLETHAQDMGVMFINIETTPYQELLRNLKGTIIDAEPVCALDDRILYLDGFDAGIIMEQSQSDHAGPLRSQSGPKHPILALPYLNKTRGEGSMLAWVCWDEFVNLESPYTVRWMEKCNEPHIAALRIMMRSTLSQAVVSREFDFQPGSPQIGQLMSSLLMAAMEKLAGMRTSAPVVLDTAEDTVTRLMRGLFGNLMTTAGSGVRPLSMVWQLFGLAPQYDIPTSNTDWAWYENVVKLYPYTGWPLKQFHDNLASLLDKIILRVITKNEDTAQIKMSAALSMLEYCQLRNIQLEHCRTIVTVFEKMFANDEADIAVIAQRLLENVPTKLEKQTSGFTKMIRYLRHLSKGGERRSADDLVYASVYTKRSAAFKELKTTIAEACEEKDWHKAKTNCQALLDEHKEIALFWKVDPGKLKIQNIHTYHELIGANLSEDADQATKVKTRKIVQRILDDAEKTRIAWQVGKDAEKNGIEPLDEAFLELVLTGKKSGTEEEDTSQAVAGPAPVDVGEFSEFEGSVVPSFISTMEKDISSEDVCEILNVPVSTMRVFIKALNPDFEWDDLGQQFKMVILGLLRNRNNRVESRPASRLLRVL
;
A
#
# COMPACT_ATOMS: atom_id res chain seq x y z
N MET A 1 15.71 24.29 28.11
CA MET A 1 15.14 23.05 27.55
C MET A 1 15.65 21.79 28.24
N GLU A 2 16.95 21.64 28.50
CA GLU A 2 17.56 20.42 29.11
C GLU A 2 16.99 19.98 30.47
N LYS A 3 16.28 20.85 31.21
CA LYS A 3 15.65 20.54 32.50
C LYS A 3 14.25 19.92 32.39
N VAL A 4 13.63 19.97 31.22
CA VAL A 4 12.26 19.46 30.99
C VAL A 4 12.30 17.94 30.84
N ARG A 5 11.46 17.24 31.62
CA ARG A 5 11.33 15.77 31.63
C ARG A 5 9.97 15.31 31.12
N LYS A 6 8.90 16.06 31.40
CA LYS A 6 7.55 15.76 30.92
C LYS A 6 6.73 17.04 30.77
N THR A 7 5.84 17.08 29.79
CA THR A 7 5.09 18.28 29.42
C THR A 7 3.60 18.08 29.56
N TYR A 8 2.98 19.06 30.18
CA TYR A 8 1.58 19.08 30.57
C TYR A 8 0.94 20.32 30.00
N PHE A 9 -0.29 20.18 29.50
CA PHE A 9 -1.11 21.30 29.06
C PHE A 9 -2.46 21.21 29.73
N ASP A 10 -2.78 22.19 30.56
CA ASP A 10 -4.06 22.39 31.18
C ASP A 10 -4.84 23.44 30.38
N PRO A 11 -5.92 23.04 29.69
CA PRO A 11 -6.71 23.93 28.84
C PRO A 11 -7.62 24.90 29.61
N LEU A 12 -7.55 24.93 30.94
CA LEU A 12 -8.26 25.89 31.79
C LEU A 12 -7.31 26.85 32.53
N ALA A 13 -5.99 26.64 32.44
CA ALA A 13 -4.99 27.47 33.10
C ALA A 13 -4.72 28.77 32.32
N THR A 14 -5.47 29.82 32.65
CA THR A 14 -5.42 31.13 31.97
C THR A 14 -4.26 32.04 32.42
N THR A 15 -3.63 31.77 33.58
CA THR A 15 -2.58 32.63 34.16
C THR A 15 -1.33 31.85 34.55
N LYS A 16 -0.16 32.52 34.56
CA LYS A 16 1.10 31.92 35.07
C LYS A 16 0.99 31.43 36.51
N GLY A 17 0.18 32.09 37.35
CA GLY A 17 -0.05 31.68 38.74
C GLY A 17 -0.72 30.31 38.83
N GLN A 18 -1.83 30.12 38.09
CA GLN A 18 -2.52 28.83 38.02
C GLN A 18 -1.62 27.71 37.49
N ILE A 19 -0.80 28.01 36.48
CA ILE A 19 0.17 27.04 35.95
C ILE A 19 1.21 26.65 37.01
N ARG A 20 1.66 27.61 37.83
CA ARG A 20 2.59 27.31 38.94
C ARG A 20 1.96 26.36 39.95
N ASP A 21 0.72 26.62 40.37
CA ASP A 21 -0.01 25.76 41.31
C ASP A 21 -0.15 24.33 40.77
N VAL A 22 -0.44 24.17 39.47
CA VAL A 22 -0.50 22.86 38.80
C VAL A 22 0.85 22.14 38.82
N LEU A 23 1.93 22.85 38.52
CA LEU A 23 3.29 22.27 38.48
C LEU A 23 3.81 21.91 39.89
N GLU A 24 3.39 22.60 40.95
CA GLU A 24 3.73 22.27 42.35
C GLU A 24 3.19 20.91 42.81
N GLY A 25 2.19 20.36 42.12
CA GLY A 25 1.69 18.99 42.34
C GLY A 25 2.39 17.90 41.52
N LEU A 26 3.28 18.26 40.59
CA LEU A 26 3.84 17.34 39.57
C LEU A 26 5.33 17.03 39.77
N PRO A 27 5.87 15.88 39.32
CA PRO A 27 7.28 15.53 39.51
C PRO A 27 8.28 16.58 38.98
N GLU A 28 9.50 16.61 39.53
CA GLU A 28 10.58 17.45 39.01
C GLU A 28 10.82 17.23 37.50
N GLY A 29 11.00 18.33 36.76
CA GLY A 29 11.08 18.33 35.31
C GLY A 29 9.73 18.41 34.59
N SER A 30 8.62 18.49 35.31
CA SER A 30 7.30 18.78 34.72
C SER A 30 7.25 20.21 34.20
N ALA A 31 6.75 20.41 32.98
CA ALA A 31 6.68 21.72 32.36
C ALA A 31 5.34 22.00 31.68
N HIS A 32 4.95 23.27 31.60
CA HIS A 32 3.69 23.71 31.00
C HIS A 32 3.89 24.98 30.16
N PRO A 33 3.41 25.02 28.91
CA PRO A 33 3.59 26.15 28.01
C PRO A 33 2.74 27.35 28.43
N PHE A 34 3.25 28.56 28.23
CA PHE A 34 2.52 29.82 28.38
C PHE A 34 2.85 30.72 27.17
N SER A 35 1.98 30.64 26.16
CA SER A 35 2.26 31.10 24.80
C SER A 35 2.13 32.62 24.53
N PRO A 36 1.41 33.47 25.29
CA PRO A 36 1.39 34.92 25.05
C PRO A 36 2.78 35.56 25.06
N GLU A 37 3.72 34.95 25.80
CA GLU A 37 5.10 35.42 25.96
C GLU A 37 6.14 34.44 25.39
N GLY A 38 5.69 33.30 24.84
CA GLY A 38 6.59 32.23 24.36
C GLY A 38 7.49 31.67 25.48
N ILE A 39 6.92 31.36 26.64
CA ILE A 39 7.65 30.90 27.83
C ILE A 39 7.13 29.52 28.26
N LEU A 40 8.03 28.68 28.76
CA LEU A 40 7.72 27.41 29.39
C LEU A 40 8.01 27.49 30.90
N LEU A 41 6.99 27.26 31.72
CA LEU A 41 7.15 27.13 33.17
C LEU A 41 7.57 25.69 33.48
N CYS A 42 8.70 25.48 34.15
CA CYS A 42 9.24 24.14 34.43
C CYS A 42 9.55 24.00 35.92
N ARG A 43 9.03 22.95 36.56
CA ARG A 43 9.41 22.58 37.93
C ARG A 43 10.83 22.04 37.94
N THR A 44 11.70 22.64 38.75
CA THR A 44 13.07 22.21 39.01
C THR A 44 13.25 21.97 40.51
N LYS A 45 14.45 21.51 40.91
CA LYS A 45 14.82 21.32 42.32
C LYS A 45 14.82 22.62 43.12
N ASP A 46 15.01 23.75 42.44
CA ASP A 46 15.15 25.08 43.03
C ASP A 46 13.84 25.91 42.96
N GLY A 47 12.75 25.33 42.46
CA GLY A 47 11.45 25.99 42.29
C GLY A 47 10.92 25.89 40.85
N ILE A 48 10.03 26.81 40.44
CA ILE A 48 9.52 26.85 39.07
C ILE A 48 10.28 27.92 38.27
N GLU A 49 11.01 27.47 37.25
CA GLU A 49 11.80 28.32 36.36
C GLU A 49 11.02 28.66 35.07
N GLU A 50 11.25 29.85 34.53
CA GLU A 50 10.74 30.30 33.23
C GLU A 50 11.81 30.08 32.16
N ILE A 51 11.49 29.30 31.12
CA ILE A 51 12.37 28.99 29.99
C ILE A 51 11.81 29.68 28.75
N LEU A 52 12.56 30.62 28.17
CA LEU A 52 12.16 31.29 26.93
C LEU A 52 12.25 30.31 25.74
N ILE A 53 11.16 30.17 24.99
CA ILE A 53 11.07 29.31 23.81
C ILE A 53 10.81 30.08 22.51
N SER A 54 10.67 31.41 22.57
CA SER A 54 10.38 32.29 21.43
C SER A 54 11.44 32.29 20.30
N GLY A 55 12.63 31.70 20.54
CA GLY A 55 13.69 31.55 19.54
C GLY A 55 13.64 30.26 18.72
N HIS A 56 12.65 29.38 18.96
CA HIS A 56 12.51 28.09 18.30
C HIS A 56 11.26 28.09 17.40
N SER A 57 11.39 27.64 16.15
CA SER A 57 10.24 27.50 15.23
C SER A 57 9.31 26.37 15.68
N GLU A 58 8.03 26.36 15.26
CA GLU A 58 7.11 25.26 15.59
C GLU A 58 7.66 23.88 15.12
N GLU A 59 8.34 23.86 13.97
CA GLU A 59 9.06 22.69 13.43
C GLU A 59 10.12 22.12 14.36
N PHE A 60 10.71 22.94 15.25
CA PHE A 60 11.69 22.48 16.24
C PHE A 60 11.09 21.44 17.20
N PHE A 61 9.78 21.44 17.41
CA PHE A 61 9.08 20.59 18.39
C PHE A 61 8.16 19.54 17.75
N TYR A 62 8.06 19.49 16.41
CA TYR A 62 7.24 18.49 15.72
C TYR A 62 7.99 17.17 15.56
N ASN A 63 7.54 16.14 16.26
CA ASN A 63 7.89 14.74 15.96
C ASN A 63 6.76 14.10 15.13
N ALA A 64 6.60 14.56 13.89
CA ALA A 64 5.56 14.07 12.98
C ALA A 64 6.10 12.93 12.12
N VAL A 65 6.16 11.72 12.71
CA VAL A 65 6.15 10.50 11.90
C VAL A 65 4.68 10.13 11.69
N ASP A 66 4.15 10.35 10.49
CA ASP A 66 2.80 9.89 10.10
C ASP A 66 2.78 8.36 10.26
N LEU A 67 1.93 7.85 11.17
CA LEU A 67 1.89 6.43 11.49
C LEU A 67 1.31 5.59 10.34
N GLY A 68 0.48 6.20 9.49
CA GLY A 68 -0.01 5.60 8.26
C GLY A 68 1.11 5.46 7.23
N GLU A 69 1.86 6.53 6.98
CA GLU A 69 3.02 6.52 6.08
C GLU A 69 4.13 5.58 6.60
N MET A 70 4.40 5.62 7.91
CA MET A 70 5.36 4.72 8.55
C MET A 70 4.89 3.26 8.48
N GLY A 71 3.61 2.97 8.66
CA GLY A 71 3.06 1.62 8.47
C GLY A 71 3.31 1.09 7.05
N GLU A 72 3.04 1.91 6.04
CA GLU A 72 3.31 1.56 4.63
C GLU A 72 4.81 1.35 4.34
N ILE A 73 5.66 2.27 4.82
CA ILE A 73 7.12 2.18 4.67
C ILE A 73 7.65 0.94 5.38
N LEU A 74 7.18 0.65 6.60
CA LEU A 74 7.61 -0.52 7.37
C LEU A 74 7.19 -1.82 6.69
N LEU A 75 5.96 -1.95 6.21
CA LEU A 75 5.53 -3.15 5.49
C LEU A 75 6.37 -3.40 4.23
N ARG A 76 6.65 -2.34 3.45
CA ARG A 76 7.55 -2.42 2.30
C ARG A 76 8.95 -2.90 2.70
N ARG A 77 9.53 -2.31 3.74
CA ARG A 77 10.88 -2.68 4.23
C ARG A 77 10.91 -4.10 4.81
N MET A 78 9.89 -4.48 5.56
CA MET A 78 9.75 -5.84 6.12
C MET A 78 9.67 -6.92 5.05
N GLU A 79 8.98 -6.66 3.92
CA GLU A 79 8.97 -7.57 2.76
C GLU A 79 10.38 -7.72 2.14
N GLY A 80 11.20 -6.65 2.17
CA GLY A 80 12.61 -6.70 1.79
C GLY A 80 13.47 -7.64 2.65
N PHE A 81 13.01 -7.97 3.87
CA PHE A 81 13.66 -8.89 4.80
C PHE A 81 12.86 -10.17 5.07
N LYS A 82 12.08 -10.63 4.08
CA LYS A 82 11.18 -11.79 4.19
C LYS A 82 11.78 -13.05 4.82
N ILE A 83 13.07 -13.32 4.57
CA ILE A 83 13.77 -14.48 5.13
C ILE A 83 13.83 -14.41 6.67
N ASN A 84 13.99 -13.21 7.23
CA ASN A 84 14.09 -12.98 8.66
C ASN A 84 12.73 -12.65 9.28
N LEU A 85 11.97 -11.76 8.65
CA LEU A 85 10.73 -11.19 9.21
C LEU A 85 9.46 -11.90 8.72
N GLY A 86 9.59 -12.94 7.90
CA GLY A 86 8.44 -13.72 7.42
C GLY A 86 7.61 -14.38 8.53
N ILE A 87 8.16 -14.49 9.73
CA ILE A 87 7.45 -14.94 10.93
C ILE A 87 6.37 -13.97 11.43
N PHE A 88 6.43 -12.69 11.01
CA PHE A 88 5.49 -11.64 11.42
C PHE A 88 4.45 -11.33 10.33
N ASN A 89 4.33 -12.16 9.30
CA ASN A 89 3.42 -11.92 8.17
C ASN A 89 1.93 -11.84 8.57
N ASP A 90 1.57 -12.45 9.71
CA ASP A 90 0.23 -12.44 10.31
C ASP A 90 0.10 -11.52 11.53
N PHE A 91 1.15 -10.75 11.85
CA PHE A 91 1.14 -9.82 12.99
C PHE A 91 0.54 -8.47 12.59
N GLN A 92 -0.15 -7.84 13.53
CA GLN A 92 -0.58 -6.43 13.41
C GLN A 92 0.56 -5.52 13.87
N ILE A 93 0.79 -4.40 13.20
CA ILE A 93 1.73 -3.36 13.65
C ILE A 93 0.90 -2.30 14.38
N MET A 94 1.21 -2.06 15.66
CA MET A 94 0.49 -1.10 16.50
C MET A 94 1.49 -0.25 17.27
N GLN A 95 1.08 0.94 17.71
CA GLN A 95 1.88 1.68 18.69
C GLN A 95 1.83 0.94 20.05
N ALA A 96 2.90 1.07 20.84
CA ALA A 96 2.89 0.55 22.21
C ALA A 96 1.64 1.05 22.99
N PRO A 97 0.95 0.17 23.73
CA PRO A 97 -0.37 0.46 24.30
C PRO A 97 -0.32 1.44 25.48
N SER A 98 0.85 1.60 26.09
CA SER A 98 1.11 2.44 27.26
C SER A 98 2.62 2.68 27.39
N THR A 99 3.03 3.62 28.26
CA THR A 99 4.44 3.88 28.54
C THR A 99 5.14 2.70 29.20
N THR A 100 4.42 1.92 30.01
CA THR A 100 4.89 0.65 30.56
C THR A 100 3.91 -0.46 30.18
N PHE A 101 4.40 -1.49 29.49
CA PHE A 101 3.59 -2.61 29.02
C PHE A 101 4.33 -3.93 29.16
N LYS A 102 3.60 -5.05 29.09
CA LYS A 102 4.13 -6.40 29.32
C LYS A 102 3.84 -7.29 28.12
N VAL A 103 4.85 -8.01 27.64
CA VAL A 103 4.74 -8.99 26.56
C VAL A 103 5.29 -10.35 27.00
N PRO A 104 4.72 -11.48 26.58
CA PRO A 104 5.26 -12.80 26.91
C PRO A 104 6.60 -13.05 26.18
N ILE A 105 7.59 -13.62 26.89
CA ILE A 105 8.84 -14.03 26.25
C ILE A 105 8.58 -15.33 25.48
N ALA A 106 8.72 -15.28 24.17
CA ALA A 106 8.44 -16.41 23.32
C ALA A 106 9.41 -17.58 23.57
N SER A 107 8.89 -18.81 23.51
CA SER A 107 9.73 -20.01 23.62
C SER A 107 10.60 -20.21 22.37
N GLY A 108 11.88 -20.50 22.57
CA GLY A 108 12.90 -20.63 21.51
C GLY A 108 13.59 -19.30 21.16
N GLU A 109 14.63 -19.33 20.33
CA GLU A 109 15.40 -18.13 19.93
C GLU A 109 14.64 -17.27 18.88
N LYS A 110 13.41 -16.85 19.21
CA LYS A 110 12.57 -16.01 18.35
C LYS A 110 12.89 -14.51 18.50
N ILE A 111 12.66 -13.76 17.42
CA ILE A 111 12.89 -12.32 17.35
C ILE A 111 11.95 -11.62 18.34
N SER A 112 12.49 -10.94 19.34
CA SER A 112 11.70 -10.27 20.39
C SER A 112 11.72 -8.75 20.26
N ILE A 113 12.86 -8.17 19.88
CA ILE A 113 13.03 -6.73 19.69
C ILE A 113 13.72 -6.52 18.34
N LEU A 114 13.24 -5.58 17.53
CA LEU A 114 13.83 -5.31 16.22
C LEU A 114 13.80 -3.82 15.88
N ALA A 115 14.74 -3.39 15.06
CA ALA A 115 14.80 -2.06 14.47
C ALA A 115 14.90 -2.17 12.94
N ILE A 116 14.13 -1.35 12.24
CA ILE A 116 14.14 -1.23 10.78
C ILE A 116 14.35 0.23 10.41
N SER A 117 15.32 0.49 9.54
CA SER A 117 15.71 1.85 9.14
C SER A 117 16.29 1.87 7.73
N GLU A 118 16.65 3.06 7.25
CA GLU A 118 17.52 3.22 6.09
C GLU A 118 18.99 3.35 6.52
N ARG A 119 19.90 2.98 5.62
CA ARG A 119 21.35 3.16 5.77
C ARG A 119 21.80 4.61 5.54
N TYR A 120 20.89 5.51 5.21
CA TYR A 120 21.17 6.92 5.00
C TYR A 120 20.72 7.71 6.24
N PRO A 121 21.51 8.69 6.72
CA PRO A 121 22.83 9.10 6.24
C PRO A 121 23.98 8.15 6.67
N THR A 122 23.77 7.30 7.67
CA THR A 122 24.66 6.20 8.10
C THR A 122 23.84 5.04 8.71
N TYR A 123 24.45 4.13 9.50
CA TYR A 123 23.73 3.07 10.21
C TYR A 123 23.06 3.59 11.49
N TYR A 124 21.78 3.24 11.65
CA TYR A 124 20.98 3.44 12.86
C TYR A 124 21.10 2.17 13.72
N ASP A 125 22.07 2.13 14.63
CA ASP A 125 22.47 0.87 15.28
C ASP A 125 21.68 0.54 16.53
N LEU A 126 20.85 -0.49 16.46
CA LEU A 126 20.20 -1.12 17.61
C LEU A 126 21.24 -1.79 18.51
N CYS A 127 21.27 -1.40 19.77
CA CYS A 127 22.20 -1.90 20.77
C CYS A 127 21.49 -2.15 22.11
N PHE A 128 22.12 -2.97 22.95
CA PHE A 128 21.66 -3.32 24.29
C PHE A 128 22.75 -3.04 25.31
N GLY A 129 22.40 -2.48 26.47
CA GLY A 129 23.37 -2.05 27.49
C GLY A 129 22.93 -2.37 28.93
N GLU A 130 23.89 -2.77 29.77
CA GLU A 130 23.70 -2.91 31.21
C GLU A 130 24.34 -1.74 31.98
N GLU A 131 23.94 -1.54 33.24
CA GLU A 131 24.50 -0.53 34.15
C GLU A 131 26.02 -0.65 34.33
N ASN A 132 26.57 -1.86 34.19
CA ASN A 132 28.02 -2.13 34.28
C ASN A 132 28.80 -1.79 32.99
N TYR A 133 28.16 -1.09 32.04
CA TYR A 133 28.68 -0.71 30.73
C TYR A 133 28.85 -1.84 29.72
N SER A 134 28.43 -3.07 30.03
CA SER A 134 28.45 -4.17 29.07
C SER A 134 27.43 -3.92 27.98
N THR A 135 27.84 -4.11 26.71
CA THR A 135 26.96 -3.84 25.56
C THR A 135 26.93 -5.01 24.58
N SER A 136 25.74 -5.34 24.11
CA SER A 136 25.54 -6.23 22.95
C SER A 136 25.13 -5.40 21.73
N CYS A 137 25.84 -5.56 20.63
CA CYS A 137 25.60 -4.85 19.36
C CYS A 137 26.06 -5.69 18.16
N TRP A 138 26.10 -5.11 16.95
CA TRP A 138 26.41 -5.84 15.72
C TRP A 138 27.73 -6.62 15.74
N CYS A 139 28.79 -6.07 16.35
CA CYS A 139 30.11 -6.70 16.43
C CYS A 139 30.36 -7.47 17.73
N SER A 140 29.38 -7.48 18.65
CA SER A 140 29.45 -8.16 19.94
C SER A 140 28.06 -8.71 20.30
N PRO A 141 27.60 -9.77 19.61
CA PRO A 141 26.16 -10.08 19.57
C PRO A 141 25.58 -10.69 20.84
N SER A 142 26.39 -11.26 21.73
CA SER A 142 25.91 -12.08 22.87
C SER A 142 26.67 -11.79 24.17
N ILE A 143 26.96 -10.52 24.46
CA ILE A 143 27.64 -10.11 25.70
C ILE A 143 26.68 -10.15 26.89
N ILE A 144 25.49 -9.59 26.73
CA ILE A 144 24.43 -9.60 27.74
C ILE A 144 23.76 -10.98 27.76
N ALA A 145 23.65 -11.58 28.95
CA ALA A 145 23.14 -12.94 29.12
C ALA A 145 21.70 -13.07 28.63
N GLY A 146 21.47 -14.06 27.76
CA GLY A 146 20.16 -14.35 27.19
C GLY A 146 19.68 -13.41 26.08
N ILE A 147 20.52 -12.47 25.62
CA ILE A 147 20.24 -11.61 24.46
C ILE A 147 21.22 -11.96 23.34
N THR A 148 20.69 -12.28 22.15
CA THR A 148 21.50 -12.53 20.94
C THR A 148 21.11 -11.56 19.83
N HIS A 149 22.03 -10.69 19.46
CA HIS A 149 21.88 -9.71 18.39
C HIS A 149 22.11 -10.33 17.01
N SER A 150 21.34 -9.90 16.00
CA SER A 150 21.36 -10.45 14.64
C SER A 150 22.58 -10.06 13.80
N GLY A 151 23.28 -8.99 14.22
CA GLY A 151 24.16 -8.21 13.36
C GLY A 151 23.39 -7.37 12.34
N ASP A 152 24.11 -6.70 11.45
CA ASP A 152 23.52 -5.86 10.42
C ASP A 152 23.00 -6.72 9.26
N ARG A 153 21.70 -6.63 8.99
CA ARG A 153 21.08 -7.26 7.83
C ARG A 153 20.65 -6.17 6.86
N THR A 154 21.13 -6.24 5.63
CA THR A 154 20.88 -5.18 4.64
C THR A 154 20.25 -5.75 3.37
N THR A 155 19.20 -5.09 2.88
CA THR A 155 18.59 -5.34 1.57
C THR A 155 18.45 -4.01 0.87
N GLY A 156 19.24 -3.77 -0.18
CA GLY A 156 19.29 -2.45 -0.83
C GLY A 156 19.79 -1.36 0.11
N ASN A 157 18.98 -0.31 0.29
CA ASN A 157 19.25 0.81 1.21
C ASN A 157 18.67 0.59 2.61
N ASP A 158 17.87 -0.47 2.82
CA ASP A 158 17.24 -0.73 4.11
C ASP A 158 18.17 -1.55 5.03
N LEU A 159 18.04 -1.31 6.32
CA LEU A 159 18.77 -1.96 7.41
C LEU A 159 17.77 -2.61 8.38
N LEU A 160 18.06 -3.85 8.76
CA LEU A 160 17.38 -4.60 9.81
C LEU A 160 18.40 -5.06 10.84
N GLN A 161 18.08 -4.79 12.10
CA GLN A 161 18.75 -5.35 13.26
C GLN A 161 17.70 -5.90 14.22
N TYR A 162 17.97 -7.01 14.89
CA TYR A 162 17.05 -7.58 15.84
C TYR A 162 17.78 -8.37 16.93
N ALA A 163 17.08 -8.63 18.03
CA ALA A 163 17.53 -9.47 19.11
C ALA A 163 16.53 -10.59 19.39
N SER A 164 17.07 -11.79 19.60
CA SER A 164 16.34 -12.93 20.16
C SER A 164 16.63 -13.04 21.66
N LEU A 165 15.58 -13.29 22.46
CA LEU A 165 15.69 -13.44 23.90
C LEU A 165 15.52 -14.91 24.30
N ASP A 166 16.50 -15.46 25.02
CA ASP A 166 16.41 -16.80 25.59
C ASP A 166 15.75 -16.73 26.98
N LYS A 167 14.49 -17.16 27.04
CA LYS A 167 13.69 -17.20 28.27
C LYS A 167 14.41 -17.85 29.46
N ASN A 168 15.30 -18.81 29.25
CA ASN A 168 15.97 -19.50 30.36
C ASN A 168 17.27 -18.81 30.81
N LYS A 169 17.88 -17.99 29.96
CA LYS A 169 19.17 -17.35 30.22
C LYS A 169 19.09 -15.83 30.41
N LEU A 170 17.97 -15.21 30.06
CA LEU A 170 17.77 -13.77 30.18
C LEU A 170 17.84 -13.33 31.65
N THR A 171 18.67 -12.32 31.90
CA THR A 171 18.86 -11.70 33.22
C THR A 171 17.57 -11.05 33.73
N GLU A 172 17.38 -11.06 35.06
CA GLU A 172 16.32 -10.30 35.74
C GLU A 172 16.70 -8.83 35.95
N LYS A 173 17.96 -8.46 35.66
CA LYS A 173 18.42 -7.08 35.72
C LYS A 173 17.81 -6.26 34.57
N PRO A 174 17.52 -4.96 34.79
CA PRO A 174 17.11 -4.06 33.72
C PRO A 174 18.20 -3.94 32.63
N VAL A 175 17.77 -3.94 31.38
CA VAL A 175 18.63 -3.77 30.20
C VAL A 175 18.12 -2.57 29.39
N CYS A 176 19.03 -1.65 29.07
CA CYS A 176 18.77 -0.53 28.18
C CYS A 176 18.70 -1.02 26.73
N VAL A 177 17.66 -0.61 26.00
CA VAL A 177 17.56 -0.77 24.54
C VAL A 177 17.77 0.61 23.94
N PHE A 178 18.87 0.77 23.20
CA PHE A 178 19.30 2.09 22.74
C PHE A 178 19.76 2.04 21.29
N ILE A 179 19.76 3.22 20.67
CA ILE A 179 20.22 3.45 19.31
C ILE A 179 21.52 4.23 19.38
N SER A 180 22.51 3.81 18.60
CA SER A 180 23.79 4.49 18.43
C SER A 180 23.96 4.90 16.96
N GLY A 181 24.39 6.13 16.71
CA GLY A 181 24.76 6.56 15.37
C GLY A 181 26.17 6.13 15.02
N TYR A 182 26.33 5.33 13.95
CA TYR A 182 27.64 4.87 13.50
C TYR A 182 28.57 6.04 13.15
N LEU A 183 29.87 5.92 13.48
CA LEU A 183 30.89 6.97 13.29
C LEU A 183 30.50 8.33 13.88
N ARG A 184 29.88 8.35 15.06
CA ARG A 184 29.48 9.59 15.76
C ARG A 184 28.44 10.41 14.98
N THR A 185 27.63 9.75 14.18
CA THR A 185 26.52 10.41 13.48
C THR A 185 25.45 10.78 14.49
N GLU A 186 24.98 12.02 14.45
CA GLU A 186 23.87 12.49 15.28
C GLU A 186 22.57 11.75 14.91
N ILE A 187 21.84 11.28 15.92
CA ILE A 187 20.57 10.55 15.75
C ILE A 187 19.51 11.41 15.04
N THR A 188 19.57 12.74 15.21
CA THR A 188 18.69 13.71 14.54
C THR A 188 18.80 13.67 13.02
N ARG A 189 19.91 13.19 12.45
CA ARG A 189 20.08 13.10 10.99
C ARG A 189 19.25 11.98 10.35
N PHE A 190 18.67 11.09 11.15
CA PHE A 190 17.71 10.08 10.69
C PHE A 190 16.27 10.61 10.61
N LEU A 191 16.04 11.88 10.94
CA LEU A 191 14.75 12.52 10.73
C LEU A 191 14.36 12.47 9.25
N GLY A 192 13.12 12.08 8.96
CA GLY A 192 12.62 11.91 7.59
C GLY A 192 13.00 10.58 6.91
N THR A 193 13.74 9.67 7.58
CA THR A 193 14.02 8.32 7.06
C THR A 193 13.10 7.25 7.66
N HIS A 194 12.17 7.65 8.53
CA HIS A 194 11.15 6.81 9.17
C HIS A 194 11.73 5.52 9.82
N PRO A 195 12.75 5.60 10.70
CA PRO A 195 13.23 4.42 11.41
C PRO A 195 12.20 3.99 12.48
N ALA A 196 12.08 2.68 12.71
CA ALA A 196 11.18 2.14 13.74
C ALA A 196 11.89 1.13 14.63
N LEU A 197 11.70 1.29 15.95
CA LEU A 197 12.03 0.32 16.97
C LEU A 197 10.74 -0.41 17.38
N MET A 198 10.76 -1.74 17.41
CA MET A 198 9.57 -2.56 17.67
C MET A 198 9.84 -3.68 18.67
N VAL A 199 8.81 -4.03 19.44
CA VAL A 199 8.77 -5.17 20.36
C VAL A 199 7.68 -6.15 19.91
N ALA A 200 8.01 -7.43 19.82
CA ALA A 200 7.08 -8.46 19.35
C ALA A 200 6.32 -9.15 20.48
N ASP A 201 5.01 -9.23 20.33
CA ASP A 201 4.10 -10.04 21.14
C ASP A 201 3.55 -11.20 20.31
N TYR A 202 4.01 -12.41 20.62
CA TYR A 202 3.61 -13.62 19.90
C TYR A 202 2.25 -14.19 20.31
N GLU A 203 1.71 -13.77 21.45
CA GLU A 203 0.41 -14.23 21.95
C GLU A 203 -0.71 -13.42 21.29
N GLU A 204 -0.60 -12.10 21.33
CA GLU A 204 -1.55 -11.19 20.67
C GLU A 204 -1.20 -10.95 19.18
N LYS A 205 -0.13 -11.58 18.68
CA LYS A 205 0.39 -11.43 17.30
C LYS A 205 0.51 -9.96 16.90
N THR A 206 1.17 -9.18 17.73
CA THR A 206 1.30 -7.73 17.55
C THR A 206 2.76 -7.29 17.61
N LEU A 207 3.16 -6.38 16.74
CA LEU A 207 4.42 -5.67 16.77
C LEU A 207 4.17 -4.27 17.32
N TYR A 208 4.61 -4.02 18.56
CA TYR A 208 4.47 -2.73 19.21
C TYR A 208 5.62 -1.80 18.82
N ILE A 209 5.29 -0.70 18.14
CA ILE A 209 6.23 0.37 17.83
C ILE A 209 6.53 1.17 19.10
N VAL A 210 7.82 1.27 19.39
CA VAL A 210 8.39 2.07 20.47
C VAL A 210 8.77 3.44 19.89
N PRO A 211 8.22 4.54 20.43
CA PRO A 211 8.54 5.88 19.95
C PRO A 211 10.00 6.20 20.27
N VAL A 212 10.77 6.55 19.23
CA VAL A 212 12.14 7.06 19.39
C VAL A 212 12.14 8.54 18.99
N PRO A 213 12.55 9.46 19.88
CA PRO A 213 12.64 10.87 19.50
C PRO A 213 13.81 11.08 18.54
N LEU A 214 13.54 11.74 17.41
CA LEU A 214 14.54 12.12 16.40
C LEU A 214 14.69 13.64 16.26
N ASP A 215 13.93 14.41 17.03
CA ASP A 215 13.95 15.87 16.99
C ASP A 215 15.05 16.43 17.90
N LYS A 216 15.67 17.52 17.44
CA LYS A 216 16.76 18.19 18.15
C LYS A 216 16.30 18.82 19.48
N ALA A 217 15.01 19.08 19.68
CA ALA A 217 14.48 19.59 20.95
C ALA A 217 14.55 18.56 22.08
N THR A 218 14.28 17.29 21.76
CA THR A 218 14.21 16.19 22.73
C THR A 218 15.58 15.58 22.98
N ILE A 219 16.39 15.40 21.94
CA ILE A 219 17.68 14.69 22.03
C ILE A 219 18.92 15.56 21.74
N GLY A 220 18.77 16.82 21.35
CA GLY A 220 19.92 17.70 21.05
C GLY A 220 20.81 17.14 19.92
N ASP A 221 22.13 17.20 20.10
CA ASP A 221 23.13 16.64 19.19
C ASP A 221 23.55 15.21 19.63
N ALA A 222 22.61 14.42 20.13
CA ALA A 222 22.87 13.09 20.64
C ALA A 222 23.39 12.15 19.55
N ILE A 223 24.43 11.38 19.89
CA ILE A 223 24.96 10.26 19.10
C ILE A 223 24.34 8.94 19.58
N LEU A 224 24.03 8.86 20.87
CA LEU A 224 23.38 7.70 21.50
C LEU A 224 22.07 8.15 22.12
N CYS A 225 21.00 7.40 21.87
CA CYS A 225 19.66 7.64 22.42
C CYS A 225 19.05 6.34 22.97
N CYS A 226 18.70 6.31 24.25
CA CYS A 226 18.08 5.18 24.93
C CYS A 226 16.61 5.50 25.23
N PRO A 227 15.66 5.08 24.37
CA PRO A 227 14.24 5.33 24.55
C PRO A 227 13.53 4.29 25.43
N LEU A 228 14.12 3.10 25.65
CA LEU A 228 13.43 1.95 26.24
C LEU A 228 14.34 1.22 27.23
N VAL A 229 13.79 0.82 28.37
CA VAL A 229 14.42 -0.13 29.30
C VAL A 229 13.52 -1.34 29.43
N VAL A 230 14.09 -2.53 29.30
CA VAL A 230 13.37 -3.80 29.42
C VAL A 230 13.86 -4.59 30.63
N LYS A 231 12.94 -5.30 31.28
CA LYS A 231 13.26 -6.17 32.41
C LYS A 231 12.45 -7.45 32.32
N ARG A 232 13.07 -8.58 32.61
CA ARG A 232 12.37 -9.85 32.75
C ARG A 232 11.55 -9.87 34.05
N ASP A 233 10.29 -10.28 33.93
CA ASP A 233 9.38 -10.57 35.04
C ASP A 233 8.73 -11.95 34.83
N GLY A 234 9.31 -12.98 35.46
CA GLY A 234 8.93 -14.36 35.27
C GLY A 234 9.10 -14.83 33.81
N ASP A 235 7.97 -15.11 33.17
CA ASP A 235 7.88 -15.59 31.79
C ASP A 235 7.61 -14.47 30.77
N SER A 236 7.65 -13.22 31.21
CA SER A 236 7.33 -12.05 30.41
C SER A 236 8.44 -11.00 30.46
N LEU A 237 8.42 -10.13 29.46
CA LEU A 237 9.27 -8.95 29.36
C LEU A 237 8.41 -7.73 29.69
N VAL A 238 8.81 -6.97 30.69
CA VAL A 238 8.24 -5.66 31.01
C VAL A 238 9.05 -4.60 30.27
N CYS A 239 8.37 -3.84 29.43
CA CYS A 239 8.93 -2.78 28.60
C CYS A 239 8.54 -1.43 29.20
N SER A 240 9.54 -0.62 29.57
CA SER A 240 9.35 0.73 30.10
C SER A 240 9.92 1.75 29.12
N ILE A 241 9.02 2.39 28.36
CA ILE A 241 9.35 3.49 27.46
C ILE A 241 9.61 4.72 28.32
N LEU A 242 10.81 5.28 28.20
CA LEU A 242 11.21 6.40 29.02
C LEU A 242 10.43 7.66 28.62
N PRO A 243 9.84 8.40 29.59
CA PRO A 243 9.18 9.69 29.33
C PRO A 243 10.10 10.69 28.62
N ARG A 244 11.41 10.60 28.91
CA ARG A 244 12.48 11.25 28.14
C ARG A 244 13.57 10.22 27.88
N ALA A 245 13.88 9.99 26.61
CA ALA A 245 15.01 9.15 26.23
C ALA A 245 16.30 9.74 26.81
N THR A 246 17.14 8.91 27.42
CA THR A 246 18.45 9.34 27.89
C THR A 246 19.41 9.37 26.71
N VAL A 247 20.34 10.32 26.71
CA VAL A 247 21.18 10.59 25.54
C VAL A 247 22.65 10.79 25.90
N ASP A 248 23.53 10.55 24.93
CA ASP A 248 24.96 10.86 25.02
C ASP A 248 25.41 11.47 23.68
N SER A 249 26.04 12.65 23.73
CA SER A 249 26.56 13.38 22.57
C SER A 249 28.05 13.12 22.28
N THR A 250 28.70 12.28 23.09
CA THR A 250 30.15 12.07 23.04
C THR A 250 30.53 10.63 22.74
N ASN A 251 29.78 9.67 23.28
CA ASN A 251 30.07 8.25 23.15
C ASN A 251 29.21 7.58 22.07
N THR A 252 29.81 6.65 21.36
CA THR A 252 29.14 5.72 20.42
C THR A 252 29.39 4.29 20.89
N CYS A 253 28.50 3.37 20.54
CA CYS A 253 28.69 1.95 20.81
C CYS A 253 29.80 1.37 19.92
N GLU A 254 30.91 0.93 20.51
CA GLU A 254 32.08 0.39 19.79
C GLU A 254 32.31 -1.12 20.04
N GLY A 255 31.32 -1.83 20.58
CA GLY A 255 31.38 -3.29 20.75
C GLY A 255 30.90 -3.74 22.12
N ARG A 256 31.74 -4.51 22.82
CA ARG A 256 31.36 -5.22 24.07
C ARG A 256 31.19 -4.33 25.30
N ARG A 257 31.68 -3.09 25.27
CA ARG A 257 31.62 -2.15 26.40
C ARG A 257 31.49 -0.72 25.91
N THR A 258 30.54 0.02 26.47
CA THR A 258 30.31 1.44 26.17
C THR A 258 30.15 2.21 27.47
N GLU A 259 31.15 3.02 27.83
CA GLU A 259 31.16 3.76 29.10
C GLU A 259 30.34 5.05 28.96
N THR A 260 29.05 4.98 29.31
CA THR A 260 28.14 6.12 29.25
C THR A 260 27.29 6.23 30.51
N ALA A 261 27.09 7.44 31.01
CA ALA A 261 26.17 7.71 32.12
C ALA A 261 24.69 7.48 31.74
N CYS A 262 24.42 7.42 30.43
CA CYS A 262 23.09 7.22 29.85
C CYS A 262 22.42 5.94 30.36
N PHE A 263 23.17 4.84 30.57
CA PHE A 263 22.59 3.57 31.03
C PHE A 263 22.10 3.64 32.48
N SER A 264 22.89 4.21 33.38
CA SER A 264 22.48 4.38 34.78
C SER A 264 21.30 5.36 34.90
N GLU A 265 21.29 6.45 34.12
CA GLU A 265 20.16 7.40 34.11
C GLU A 265 18.89 6.72 33.56
N ALA A 266 19.00 5.94 32.48
CA ALA A 266 17.88 5.22 31.87
C ALA A 266 17.24 4.24 32.85
N ILE A 267 18.05 3.40 33.48
CA ILE A 267 17.60 2.37 34.42
C ILE A 267 16.95 3.01 35.65
N SER A 268 17.50 4.12 36.15
CA SER A 268 16.90 4.85 37.28
C SER A 268 15.57 5.54 36.94
N SER A 269 15.36 5.88 35.67
CA SER A 269 14.17 6.59 35.19
C SER A 269 13.06 5.65 34.71
N ALA A 270 13.33 4.35 34.61
CA ALA A 270 12.38 3.35 34.13
C ALA A 270 11.34 3.00 35.22
N ASP A 271 10.07 3.07 34.86
CA ASP A 271 8.96 2.59 35.69
C ASP A 271 8.55 1.18 35.27
N PHE A 272 8.68 0.22 36.20
CA PHE A 272 8.28 -1.17 36.00
C PHE A 272 6.95 -1.52 36.69
N THR A 273 6.26 -0.52 37.24
CA THR A 273 4.99 -0.70 37.93
C THR A 273 3.89 -0.83 36.87
N ILE A 274 3.34 -2.03 36.73
CA ILE A 274 2.12 -2.23 35.93
C ILE A 274 0.96 -1.98 36.88
N THR A 275 0.50 -0.74 36.97
CA THR A 275 -0.67 -0.41 37.78
C THR A 275 -1.89 -1.09 37.13
N ALA A 276 -2.34 -2.21 37.70
CA ALA A 276 -3.77 -2.52 37.63
C ALA A 276 -4.50 -1.31 38.24
N PRO A 277 -5.68 -0.91 37.77
CA PRO A 277 -6.45 0.14 38.42
C PRO A 277 -6.78 -0.33 39.85
N GLN A 278 -5.90 0.00 40.80
CA GLN A 278 -6.20 -0.05 42.20
C GLN A 278 -7.07 1.16 42.45
N GLU A 279 -8.30 0.91 42.87
CA GLU A 279 -9.08 1.87 43.63
C GLU A 279 -8.13 2.52 44.64
N GLU A 280 -7.97 3.85 44.55
CA GLU A 280 -7.37 4.59 45.64
C GLU A 280 -8.09 4.15 46.91
N PRO A 281 -7.37 3.73 47.97
CA PRO A 281 -8.03 3.42 49.21
C PRO A 281 -8.69 4.71 49.66
N VAL A 282 -10.02 4.73 49.59
CA VAL A 282 -10.84 5.71 50.26
C VAL A 282 -10.47 5.58 51.73
N GLN A 283 -9.53 6.41 52.18
CA GLN A 283 -9.51 6.81 53.56
C GLN A 283 -10.88 7.44 53.76
N MET A 284 -11.76 6.70 54.46
CA MET A 284 -12.96 7.26 55.05
C MET A 284 -12.50 8.40 55.97
N ALA A 285 -12.31 9.58 55.39
CA ALA A 285 -12.46 10.81 56.12
C ALA A 285 -13.93 10.81 56.54
N GLU A 286 -14.15 10.79 57.85
CA GLU A 286 -15.46 10.88 58.49
C GLU A 286 -16.34 11.87 57.71
N GLU A 287 -17.51 11.39 57.27
CA GLU A 287 -18.58 12.22 56.73
C GLU A 287 -18.87 13.34 57.73
N LYS A 288 -18.30 14.52 57.48
CA LYS A 288 -18.99 15.74 57.85
C LYS A 288 -20.13 15.90 56.86
N GLU A 289 -21.35 15.76 57.35
CA GLU A 289 -22.53 16.30 56.70
C GLU A 289 -22.22 17.74 56.25
N VAL A 290 -22.13 17.93 54.93
CA VAL A 290 -22.08 19.25 54.30
C VAL A 290 -23.30 19.34 53.38
N PRO A 291 -23.98 20.51 53.37
CA PRO A 291 -25.37 20.65 52.94
C PRO A 291 -25.53 20.60 51.42
N GLU A 292 -26.80 20.63 50.97
CA GLU A 292 -27.27 20.79 49.59
C GLU A 292 -26.30 21.51 48.63
N PRO A 293 -26.24 21.09 47.34
CA PRO A 293 -25.25 21.54 46.39
C PRO A 293 -25.31 23.07 46.24
N THR A 294 -24.26 23.74 46.71
CA THR A 294 -24.14 25.18 46.55
C THR A 294 -23.76 25.44 45.10
N LEU A 295 -24.50 26.34 44.45
CA LEU A 295 -24.24 26.84 43.09
C LEU A 295 -22.75 27.14 42.90
N ILE A 296 -22.12 26.42 41.97
CA ILE A 296 -20.72 26.62 41.57
C ILE A 296 -20.62 28.00 40.91
N GLU A 297 -19.78 28.89 41.46
CA GLU A 297 -19.59 30.26 40.97
C GLU A 297 -18.96 30.27 39.57
N ILE A 298 -19.77 30.61 38.56
CA ILE A 298 -19.32 30.99 37.22
C ILE A 298 -18.87 32.45 37.27
N LYS A 299 -17.64 32.77 36.86
CA LYS A 299 -17.23 34.16 36.64
C LYS A 299 -17.68 34.62 35.25
N GLY A 300 -18.69 35.48 35.20
CA GLY A 300 -19.24 36.05 33.96
C GLY A 300 -20.75 35.82 33.85
N GLU A 301 -21.43 36.50 32.92
CA GLU A 301 -22.84 36.21 32.63
C GLU A 301 -22.98 34.71 32.30
N PRO A 302 -23.96 33.99 32.87
CA PRO A 302 -24.18 32.60 32.52
C PRO A 302 -24.46 32.53 31.02
N LEU A 303 -23.68 31.71 30.30
CA LEU A 303 -23.91 31.42 28.88
C LEU A 303 -25.33 30.85 28.72
N LYS A 304 -26.32 31.71 28.40
CA LYS A 304 -27.74 31.34 28.28
C LYS A 304 -28.05 30.50 27.03
N LYS A 305 -27.05 30.28 26.17
CA LYS A 305 -27.19 29.61 24.87
C LYS A 305 -27.17 28.09 25.05
N ARG A 306 -28.20 27.41 24.54
CA ARG A 306 -28.33 25.94 24.59
C ARG A 306 -27.72 25.22 23.39
N ASN A 307 -27.17 25.96 22.43
CA ASN A 307 -26.53 25.41 21.24
C ASN A 307 -25.07 25.90 21.20
N ALA A 308 -24.14 25.02 20.81
CA ALA A 308 -22.73 25.37 20.65
C ALA A 308 -22.15 24.89 19.32
N ILE A 309 -21.27 25.71 18.74
CA ILE A 309 -20.38 25.31 17.64
C ILE A 309 -18.96 25.27 18.21
N ILE A 310 -18.33 24.11 18.10
CA ILE A 310 -16.95 23.89 18.51
C ILE A 310 -16.12 23.81 17.23
N THR A 311 -15.22 24.77 17.00
CA THR A 311 -14.53 24.91 15.71
C THR A 311 -13.04 25.19 15.85
N THR A 312 -12.28 24.76 14.85
CA THR A 312 -10.85 25.10 14.73
C THR A 312 -10.59 26.43 14.04
N ASP A 313 -11.51 26.84 13.16
CA ASP A 313 -11.46 28.08 12.41
C ASP A 313 -12.89 28.67 12.37
N PRO A 314 -13.19 29.74 13.14
CA PRO A 314 -14.50 30.36 13.15
C PRO A 314 -14.83 31.07 11.82
N ASP A 315 -13.83 31.45 11.04
CA ASP A 315 -14.02 32.12 9.75
C ASP A 315 -14.34 31.12 8.63
N ALA A 316 -14.07 29.83 8.84
CA ALA A 316 -14.34 28.74 7.89
C ALA A 316 -15.64 27.98 8.19
N LEU A 317 -16.55 28.53 9.01
CA LEU A 317 -17.80 27.86 9.35
C LEU A 317 -18.72 27.77 8.11
N PRO A 318 -19.36 26.61 7.88
CA PRO A 318 -20.29 26.46 6.77
C PRO A 318 -21.59 27.26 7.00
N ASP A 319 -22.10 27.90 5.94
CA ASP A 319 -23.35 28.70 5.89
C ASP A 319 -24.63 27.97 6.36
N LEU A 320 -24.50 26.70 6.73
CA LEU A 320 -25.59 25.80 7.11
C LEU A 320 -26.08 26.02 8.56
N VAL A 321 -25.38 26.83 9.37
CA VAL A 321 -25.70 27.03 10.80
C VAL A 321 -26.02 28.50 11.10
N SER A 322 -27.18 28.77 11.72
CA SER A 322 -27.53 30.14 12.17
C SER A 322 -26.70 30.55 13.39
N TYR A 323 -25.96 31.65 13.30
CA TYR A 323 -24.97 32.07 14.31
C TYR A 323 -25.53 33.00 15.41
N SER A 324 -26.77 33.49 15.29
CA SER A 324 -27.30 34.52 16.20
C SER A 324 -27.49 34.04 17.64
N ASP A 325 -27.87 32.77 17.84
CA ASP A 325 -28.23 32.20 19.15
C ASP A 325 -27.29 31.08 19.64
N VAL A 326 -26.09 30.98 19.04
CA VAL A 326 -25.15 29.87 19.27
C VAL A 326 -23.88 30.34 19.97
N GLN A 327 -23.37 29.54 20.90
CA GLN A 327 -22.06 29.79 21.52
C GLN A 327 -20.96 29.23 20.63
N ILE A 328 -20.03 30.07 20.19
CA ILE A 328 -18.86 29.63 19.43
C ILE A 328 -17.71 29.36 20.40
N ILE A 329 -17.17 28.15 20.32
CA ILE A 329 -16.04 27.68 21.12
C ILE A 329 -14.93 27.36 20.13
N ARG A 330 -13.88 28.18 20.12
CA ARG A 330 -12.71 27.95 19.28
C ARG A 330 -11.75 27.02 20.02
N PHE A 331 -11.22 26.03 19.32
CA PHE A 331 -10.22 25.12 19.87
C PHE A 331 -9.15 24.79 18.83
N GLY A 332 -7.97 24.39 19.29
CA GLY A 332 -6.84 24.08 18.41
C GLY A 332 -5.60 23.93 19.26
N ALA A 333 -4.78 24.96 19.27
CA ALA A 333 -3.66 25.11 20.19
C ALA A 333 -4.09 25.42 21.65
N GLY A 334 -5.25 26.05 21.84
CA GLY A 334 -5.82 26.38 23.15
C GLY A 334 -7.36 26.42 23.08
N LEU A 335 -8.01 26.75 24.18
CA LEU A 335 -9.48 26.81 24.29
C LEU A 335 -9.97 28.25 24.41
N GLU A 336 -10.96 28.65 23.61
CA GLU A 336 -11.53 29.99 23.63
C GLU A 336 -13.07 30.02 23.52
N PHE A 337 -13.73 30.84 24.34
CA PHE A 337 -15.17 31.12 24.24
C PHE A 337 -15.39 32.50 23.61
N VAL A 338 -15.82 32.52 22.35
CA VAL A 338 -16.00 33.77 21.58
C VAL A 338 -17.25 34.50 22.05
N HIS A 339 -17.11 35.79 22.40
CA HIS A 339 -18.21 36.66 22.82
C HIS A 339 -18.76 37.44 21.63
N SER A 340 -20.08 37.56 21.53
CA SER A 340 -20.79 38.16 20.38
C SER A 340 -20.54 39.66 20.14
N GLU A 341 -19.82 40.35 21.03
CA GLU A 341 -19.60 41.81 20.97
C GLU A 341 -18.15 42.24 20.67
N ASN A 342 -17.20 41.29 20.56
CA ASN A 342 -15.80 41.64 20.26
C ASN A 342 -15.47 41.40 18.78
N THR A 343 -15.55 42.49 18.02
CA THR A 343 -15.01 42.63 16.67
C THR A 343 -13.49 42.49 16.64
N VAL A 344 -12.99 41.58 15.79
CA VAL A 344 -11.78 41.71 14.98
C VAL A 344 -10.47 41.94 15.75
N GLU A 345 -9.93 40.87 16.34
CA GLU A 345 -8.47 40.68 16.28
C GLU A 345 -8.20 39.63 15.20
N GLU A 346 -7.56 40.04 14.11
CA GLU A 346 -7.07 39.14 13.05
C GLU A 346 -5.96 38.26 13.65
N ASP A 347 -6.32 37.13 14.26
CA ASP A 347 -5.34 36.12 14.63
C ASP A 347 -4.93 35.38 13.35
N LYS A 348 -3.94 35.93 12.65
CA LYS A 348 -3.41 35.43 11.36
C LYS A 348 -2.74 34.07 11.45
N ASP A 349 -2.51 33.55 12.65
CA ASP A 349 -1.87 32.27 12.87
C ASP A 349 -2.90 31.13 12.83
N LYS A 350 -3.17 30.66 11.61
CA LYS A 350 -3.73 29.32 11.38
C LYS A 350 -2.71 28.30 11.89
N SER A 351 -2.88 27.86 13.14
CA SER A 351 -2.01 26.87 13.76
C SER A 351 -1.85 25.64 12.85
N ALA A 352 -0.63 25.14 12.72
CA ALA A 352 -0.34 23.98 11.89
C ALA A 352 -0.88 22.67 12.51
N VAL A 353 -1.29 22.67 13.79
CA VAL A 353 -1.75 21.48 14.54
C VAL A 353 -2.95 21.77 15.46
N ILE A 354 -3.83 20.78 15.63
CA ILE A 354 -5.01 20.82 16.51
C ILE A 354 -4.83 19.85 17.70
N LEU A 355 -5.02 20.33 18.94
CA LEU A 355 -5.02 19.55 20.19
C LEU A 355 -6.45 19.22 20.66
N PRO A 356 -6.68 18.03 21.28
CA PRO A 356 -8.00 17.62 21.77
C PRO A 356 -8.36 18.24 23.14
N CYS A 357 -8.33 19.58 23.24
CA CYS A 357 -8.45 20.32 24.51
C CYS A 357 -9.89 20.65 24.96
N ILE A 358 -10.90 20.24 24.18
CA ILE A 358 -12.28 20.71 24.37
C ILE A 358 -12.89 20.32 25.71
N PHE A 359 -12.45 19.24 26.37
CA PHE A 359 -13.04 18.72 27.60
C PHE A 359 -12.48 19.35 28.89
N GLY A 360 -11.54 20.30 28.79
CA GLY A 360 -10.94 20.90 29.99
C GLY A 360 -9.96 19.97 30.72
N SER A 361 -9.73 18.75 30.23
CA SER A 361 -8.83 17.77 30.82
C SER A 361 -7.37 18.09 30.50
N ARG A 362 -6.48 17.89 31.47
CA ARG A 362 -5.04 18.03 31.27
C ARG A 362 -4.53 17.02 30.23
N ILE A 363 -3.81 17.52 29.24
CA ILE A 363 -3.18 16.74 28.18
C ILE A 363 -1.68 16.59 28.50
N GLU A 364 -1.08 15.46 28.15
CA GLU A 364 0.34 15.16 28.42
C GLU A 364 1.06 14.74 27.14
N GLY A 365 2.23 15.31 26.85
CA GLY A 365 3.01 14.92 25.66
C GLY A 365 3.91 16.01 25.07
N PRO A 366 4.96 15.64 24.31
CA PRO A 366 6.01 16.56 23.84
C PRO A 366 5.52 17.59 22.81
N VAL A 367 4.51 17.23 22.00
CA VAL A 367 3.89 18.13 20.99
C VAL A 367 3.29 19.39 21.64
N LEU A 368 2.91 19.32 22.92
CA LEU A 368 2.31 20.42 23.68
C LEU A 368 3.27 21.62 23.86
N LEU A 369 4.59 21.42 23.73
CA LEU A 369 5.59 22.47 23.88
C LEU A 369 5.51 23.56 22.79
N ALA A 370 5.22 23.16 21.55
CA ALA A 370 5.04 24.11 20.44
C ALA A 370 3.59 24.57 20.28
N THR A 371 2.65 23.70 20.63
CA THR A 371 1.25 23.85 20.18
C THR A 371 0.32 24.32 21.27
N GLY A 372 0.69 24.27 22.56
CA GLY A 372 -0.17 24.74 23.64
C GLY A 372 -0.23 26.27 23.70
N LYS A 373 -1.38 26.85 23.36
CA LYS A 373 -1.69 28.28 23.55
C LYS A 373 -2.50 28.48 24.84
N THR A 374 -2.26 29.60 25.52
CA THR A 374 -3.00 29.94 26.75
C THR A 374 -4.48 30.10 26.41
N PRO A 375 -5.39 29.51 27.20
CA PRO A 375 -6.83 29.64 26.98
C PRO A 375 -7.30 31.08 27.13
N ILE A 376 -8.32 31.47 26.34
CA ILE A 376 -8.82 32.85 26.27
C ILE A 376 -10.33 32.85 26.59
N ASN A 377 -10.80 33.78 27.41
CA ASN A 377 -12.23 33.95 27.72
C ASN A 377 -12.94 32.68 28.28
N VAL A 378 -12.21 31.72 28.84
CA VAL A 378 -12.81 30.49 29.40
C VAL A 378 -13.50 30.81 30.75
N PRO A 379 -14.83 30.65 30.89
CA PRO A 379 -15.54 31.06 32.10
C PRO A 379 -15.52 30.01 33.23
N PHE A 380 -14.73 28.95 33.07
CA PHE A 380 -14.70 27.77 33.96
C PHE A 380 -13.31 27.60 34.58
N ASN A 381 -13.26 27.27 35.87
CA ASN A 381 -11.99 27.03 36.60
C ASN A 381 -11.63 25.55 36.69
N GLU A 382 -12.58 24.63 36.44
CA GLU A 382 -12.39 23.18 36.57
C GLU A 382 -13.06 22.43 35.42
N SER A 383 -12.49 21.29 35.02
CA SER A 383 -13.01 20.49 33.89
C SER A 383 -14.44 20.00 34.15
N LYS A 384 -14.76 19.66 35.41
CA LYS A 384 -16.11 19.22 35.81
C LYS A 384 -17.19 20.26 35.47
N ALA A 385 -16.90 21.54 35.68
CA ALA A 385 -17.85 22.62 35.39
C ALA A 385 -18.06 22.81 33.87
N LEU A 386 -16.99 22.70 33.08
CA LEU A 386 -17.06 22.73 31.62
C LEU A 386 -17.84 21.53 31.07
N CYS A 387 -17.58 20.32 31.59
CA CYS A 387 -18.31 19.12 31.20
C CYS A 387 -19.81 19.23 31.55
N ALA A 388 -20.14 19.75 32.74
CA ALA A 388 -21.53 19.98 33.14
C ALA A 388 -22.26 20.99 32.23
N TYR A 389 -21.54 21.96 31.67
CA TYR A 389 -22.10 22.84 30.63
C TYR A 389 -22.39 22.08 29.34
N TYR A 390 -21.48 21.24 28.86
CA TYR A 390 -21.71 20.45 27.64
C TYR A 390 -22.88 19.46 27.76
N GLU A 391 -23.10 18.88 28.95
CA GLU A 391 -24.25 18.00 29.22
C GLU A 391 -25.60 18.71 29.09
N GLN A 392 -25.64 20.04 29.31
CA GLN A 392 -26.86 20.85 29.22
C GLN A 392 -27.16 21.35 27.80
N LEU A 393 -26.27 21.09 26.82
CA LEU A 393 -26.45 21.55 25.45
C LEU A 393 -27.50 20.70 24.71
N ASP A 394 -28.45 21.39 24.10
CA ASP A 394 -29.44 20.77 23.22
C ASP A 394 -28.75 20.31 21.92
N ASN A 395 -27.85 21.11 21.34
CA ASN A 395 -27.16 20.78 20.10
C ASN A 395 -25.69 21.20 20.10
N VAL A 396 -24.85 20.35 19.51
CA VAL A 396 -23.42 20.58 19.34
C VAL A 396 -23.01 20.25 17.91
N VAL A 397 -22.35 21.20 17.25
CA VAL A 397 -21.71 21.00 15.95
C VAL A 397 -20.21 21.16 16.15
N VAL A 398 -19.43 20.17 15.71
CA VAL A 398 -17.97 20.17 15.80
C VAL A 398 -17.40 20.27 14.38
N VAL A 399 -16.72 21.37 14.07
CA VAL A 399 -16.12 21.64 12.76
C VAL A 399 -14.61 21.56 12.87
N VAL A 400 -14.01 20.61 12.16
CA VAL A 400 -12.57 20.31 12.24
C VAL A 400 -11.98 20.20 10.85
N ASN A 401 -10.73 20.64 10.68
CA ASN A 401 -9.96 20.36 9.48
C ASN A 401 -9.04 19.13 9.68
N GLU A 402 -8.32 18.73 8.63
CA GLU A 402 -7.47 17.52 8.60
C GLU A 402 -6.12 17.65 9.33
N LYS A 403 -5.84 18.77 10.02
CA LYS A 403 -4.51 19.07 10.62
C LYS A 403 -4.28 18.45 11.99
N MET A 404 -5.16 17.57 12.46
CA MET A 404 -5.01 16.89 13.74
C MET A 404 -3.97 15.76 13.65
N THR A 405 -2.96 15.78 14.52
CA THR A 405 -1.86 14.78 14.50
C THR A 405 -2.36 13.37 14.79
N ASP A 406 -1.68 12.34 14.27
CA ASP A 406 -1.99 10.92 14.55
C ASP A 406 -1.97 10.57 16.05
N ASN A 407 -1.13 11.25 16.84
CA ASN A 407 -1.06 11.06 18.29
C ASN A 407 -2.28 11.61 19.05
N ALA A 408 -3.20 12.33 18.40
CA ALA A 408 -4.30 12.99 19.08
C ALA A 408 -5.26 12.02 19.79
N ARG A 409 -5.37 10.76 19.30
CA ARG A 409 -6.12 9.70 20.01
C ARG A 409 -5.51 9.39 21.38
N ASN A 410 -4.20 9.39 21.49
CA ASN A 410 -3.47 9.10 22.73
C ASN A 410 -3.46 10.30 23.68
N LEU A 411 -3.54 11.51 23.14
CA LEU A 411 -3.62 12.75 23.91
C LEU A 411 -5.03 13.00 24.47
N ALA A 412 -6.08 12.47 23.83
CA ALA A 412 -7.46 12.68 24.24
C ALA A 412 -7.82 11.84 25.49
N PRO A 413 -8.58 12.40 26.46
CA PRO A 413 -9.11 11.64 27.61
C PRO A 413 -10.10 10.55 27.16
N SER A 414 -10.66 9.73 28.06
CA SER A 414 -11.72 8.76 27.72
C SER A 414 -13.05 9.42 27.29
N LEU A 415 -13.23 10.69 27.64
CA LEU A 415 -14.43 11.48 27.33
C LEU A 415 -14.56 11.77 25.83
N ARG A 416 -15.77 11.61 25.32
CA ARG A 416 -16.18 11.90 23.94
C ARG A 416 -17.45 12.72 23.91
N ILE A 417 -17.68 13.44 22.82
CA ILE A 417 -18.89 14.25 22.62
C ILE A 417 -19.75 13.69 21.49
N ASN A 418 -21.02 13.42 21.77
CA ASN A 418 -22.03 13.02 20.80
C ASN A 418 -22.58 14.28 20.09
N ALA A 419 -22.11 14.51 18.87
CA ALA A 419 -22.35 15.75 18.14
C ALA A 419 -22.45 15.51 16.62
N LEU A 420 -22.78 16.58 15.87
CA LEU A 420 -22.60 16.61 14.43
C LEU A 420 -21.15 17.00 14.13
N PHE A 421 -20.37 16.09 13.56
CA PHE A 421 -18.99 16.33 13.13
C PHE A 421 -18.95 16.67 11.64
N ILE A 422 -18.32 17.78 11.31
CA ILE A 422 -18.04 18.21 9.94
C ILE A 422 -16.52 18.26 9.77
N VAL A 423 -15.98 17.34 8.98
CA VAL A 423 -14.56 17.27 8.66
C VAL A 423 -14.31 18.01 7.35
N GLN A 424 -13.58 19.11 7.40
CA GLN A 424 -13.26 19.94 6.24
C GLN A 424 -12.01 19.41 5.55
N LEU A 425 -12.18 18.94 4.32
CA LEU A 425 -11.10 18.36 3.52
C LEU A 425 -10.33 19.44 2.75
N GLU A 426 -9.01 19.36 2.72
CA GLU A 426 -8.18 20.27 1.91
C GLU A 426 -8.13 19.81 0.43
N THR A 427 -9.26 19.84 -0.27
CA THR A 427 -9.34 19.46 -1.69
C THR A 427 -9.17 20.67 -2.61
N LYS A 428 -8.16 20.63 -3.49
CA LYS A 428 -7.86 21.70 -4.48
C LYS A 428 -8.72 21.62 -5.77
N GLU A 429 -9.51 20.56 -5.93
CA GLU A 429 -10.32 20.26 -7.12
C GLU A 429 -11.77 19.91 -6.70
N GLU A 430 -12.76 20.23 -7.54
CA GLU A 430 -14.14 19.78 -7.33
C GLU A 430 -14.21 18.26 -7.53
N LEU A 431 -14.81 17.56 -6.56
CA LEU A 431 -15.00 16.11 -6.63
C LEU A 431 -16.25 15.79 -7.46
N GLU A 432 -16.07 15.37 -8.72
CA GLU A 432 -17.17 15.13 -9.65
C GLU A 432 -17.63 13.66 -9.72
N THR A 433 -16.71 12.71 -9.50
CA THR A 433 -17.01 11.27 -9.64
C THR A 433 -17.04 10.53 -8.30
N ALA A 434 -17.87 9.50 -8.19
CA ALA A 434 -17.97 8.66 -6.98
C ALA A 434 -16.63 8.04 -6.56
N THR A 435 -15.77 7.69 -7.52
CA THR A 435 -14.40 7.20 -7.27
C THR A 435 -13.50 8.28 -6.66
N GLN A 436 -13.50 9.50 -7.21
CA GLN A 436 -12.73 10.62 -6.63
C GLN A 436 -13.20 10.95 -5.21
N ILE A 437 -14.51 10.94 -4.97
CA ILE A 437 -15.10 11.16 -3.64
C ILE A 437 -14.64 10.06 -2.68
N SER A 438 -14.78 8.79 -3.08
CA SER A 438 -14.35 7.67 -2.25
C SER A 438 -12.85 7.70 -1.94
N ASP A 439 -12.01 8.05 -2.91
CA ASP A 439 -10.55 8.13 -2.74
C ASP A 439 -10.15 9.30 -1.83
N ALA A 440 -10.76 10.47 -2.01
CA ALA A 440 -10.55 11.63 -1.13
C ALA A 440 -10.97 11.31 0.31
N LEU A 441 -12.17 10.77 0.50
CA LEU A 441 -12.67 10.37 1.83
C LEU A 441 -11.85 9.23 2.46
N SER A 442 -11.28 8.35 1.65
CA SER A 442 -10.42 7.26 2.14
C SER A 442 -9.03 7.76 2.54
N THR A 443 -8.56 8.84 1.95
CA THR A 443 -7.23 9.42 2.22
C THR A 443 -7.29 10.50 3.33
N ALA A 444 -8.49 10.97 3.64
CA ALA A 444 -8.75 12.02 4.61
C ALA A 444 -8.27 11.64 6.04
N ASN A 445 -7.58 12.57 6.69
CA ASN A 445 -7.15 12.39 8.09
C ASN A 445 -8.33 12.67 9.03
N ILE A 446 -8.97 11.62 9.53
CA ILE A 446 -10.12 11.70 10.44
C ILE A 446 -9.76 11.54 11.93
N ASN A 447 -8.50 11.76 12.31
CA ASN A 447 -8.05 11.59 13.70
C ASN A 447 -8.78 12.51 14.69
N ALA A 448 -9.25 13.67 14.22
CA ALA A 448 -10.12 14.54 14.99
C ALA A 448 -11.41 13.84 15.42
N VAL A 449 -12.00 13.08 14.51
CA VAL A 449 -13.23 12.34 14.76
C VAL A 449 -12.99 11.20 15.74
N THR A 450 -11.88 10.45 15.62
CA THR A 450 -11.61 9.32 16.53
C THR A 450 -11.25 9.76 17.95
N ALA A 451 -10.62 10.92 18.11
CA ALA A 451 -10.25 11.47 19.41
C ALA A 451 -11.41 12.18 20.13
N LEU A 452 -12.35 12.79 19.39
CA LEU A 452 -13.39 13.64 19.99
C LEU A 452 -14.80 13.06 19.90
N ALA A 453 -15.15 12.36 18.81
CA ALA A 453 -16.53 11.94 18.56
C ALA A 453 -16.97 10.77 19.43
N GLY A 454 -18.15 10.92 20.03
CA GLY A 454 -18.82 9.86 20.76
C GLY A 454 -19.49 8.85 19.82
N PRO A 455 -19.86 7.67 20.35
CA PRO A 455 -20.44 6.57 19.57
C PRO A 455 -21.75 6.94 18.87
N HIS A 456 -22.48 7.95 19.37
CA HIS A 456 -23.79 8.35 18.84
C HIS A 456 -23.71 9.62 17.96
N SER A 457 -22.54 9.93 17.44
CA SER A 457 -22.29 11.10 16.59
C SER A 457 -22.67 10.86 15.12
N LEU A 458 -23.03 11.92 14.41
CA LEU A 458 -23.12 11.95 12.94
C LEU A 458 -21.84 12.57 12.38
N ILE A 459 -21.20 11.92 11.40
CA ILE A 459 -19.96 12.40 10.82
C ILE A 459 -20.13 12.61 9.32
N LEU A 460 -19.86 13.84 8.90
CA LEU A 460 -19.91 14.30 7.52
C LEU A 460 -18.54 14.82 7.11
N ALA A 461 -18.22 14.68 5.84
CA ALA A 461 -17.05 15.29 5.23
C ALA A 461 -17.48 16.42 4.29
N GLN A 462 -16.90 17.60 4.47
CA GLN A 462 -17.13 18.76 3.63
C GLN A 462 -15.98 18.91 2.64
N ALA A 463 -16.29 18.91 1.34
CA ALA A 463 -15.36 19.24 0.27
C ALA A 463 -15.98 20.34 -0.60
N GLY A 464 -15.39 21.54 -0.57
CA GLY A 464 -16.04 22.73 -1.11
C GLY A 464 -17.38 23.00 -0.44
N ASP A 465 -18.42 23.19 -1.25
CA ASP A 465 -19.79 23.51 -0.78
C ASP A 465 -20.68 22.27 -0.57
N LYS A 466 -20.11 21.06 -0.69
CA LYS A 466 -20.85 19.79 -0.59
C LYS A 466 -20.50 19.01 0.67
N PHE A 467 -21.51 18.31 1.18
CA PHE A 467 -21.42 17.43 2.35
C PHE A 467 -21.65 15.98 1.95
N TYR A 468 -20.69 15.14 2.30
CA TYR A 468 -20.71 13.71 2.02
C TYR A 468 -20.86 12.92 3.32
N PHE A 469 -21.73 11.92 3.30
CA PHE A 469 -21.91 11.02 4.44
C PHE A 469 -20.67 10.16 4.65
N TYR A 470 -20.06 10.25 5.84
CA TYR A 470 -18.91 9.42 6.20
C TYR A 470 -19.34 8.22 7.04
N ARG A 471 -19.97 8.46 8.21
CA ARG A 471 -20.58 7.42 9.06
C ARG A 471 -21.42 8.04 10.17
N GLY A 472 -22.13 7.21 10.92
CA GLY A 472 -22.70 7.59 12.22
C GLY A 472 -24.22 7.52 12.27
N LEU A 473 -24.77 8.11 13.33
CA LEU A 473 -26.19 8.06 13.66
C LEU A 473 -26.82 9.44 13.49
N ALA A 474 -27.96 9.49 12.81
CA ALA A 474 -28.80 10.67 12.73
C ALA A 474 -30.24 10.36 13.17
N ASN A 475 -31.03 11.40 13.38
CA ASN A 475 -32.47 11.28 13.59
C ASN A 475 -33.12 10.70 12.31
N PRO A 476 -33.70 9.49 12.37
CA PRO A 476 -34.20 8.80 11.18
C PRO A 476 -35.38 9.53 10.51
N LYS A 477 -36.03 10.47 11.22
CA LYS A 477 -37.09 11.33 10.64
C LYS A 477 -36.54 12.41 9.70
N VAL A 478 -35.25 12.72 9.81
CA VAL A 478 -34.57 13.77 9.03
C VAL A 478 -33.58 13.13 8.06
N LEU A 479 -32.73 12.22 8.55
CA LEU A 479 -31.73 11.53 7.75
C LEU A 479 -31.68 10.04 8.13
N ASP A 480 -32.12 9.17 7.22
CA ASP A 480 -32.13 7.71 7.40
C ASP A 480 -30.76 7.10 7.08
N THR A 481 -29.85 7.11 8.04
CA THR A 481 -28.46 6.63 7.83
C THR A 481 -28.36 5.14 7.54
N SER A 482 -29.41 4.35 7.79
CA SER A 482 -29.43 2.92 7.47
C SER A 482 -29.44 2.62 5.96
N LYS A 483 -29.80 3.61 5.13
CA LYS A 483 -29.91 3.49 3.67
C LYS A 483 -28.84 4.29 2.91
N ILE A 484 -27.98 4.99 3.63
CA ILE A 484 -27.03 5.92 3.04
C ILE A 484 -25.67 5.24 2.96
N GLU A 485 -25.14 5.15 1.76
CA GLU A 485 -23.82 4.59 1.52
C GLU A 485 -22.73 5.62 1.85
N PHE A 486 -21.54 5.10 2.15
CA PHE A 486 -20.33 5.91 2.33
C PHE A 486 -20.08 6.79 1.10
N GLY A 487 -19.84 8.08 1.31
CA GLY A 487 -19.57 9.06 0.26
C GLY A 487 -20.81 9.57 -0.47
N ALA A 488 -22.01 9.21 -0.03
CA ALA A 488 -23.24 9.76 -0.59
C ALA A 488 -23.36 11.27 -0.29
N ASP A 489 -23.76 12.05 -1.29
CA ASP A 489 -24.03 13.49 -1.15
C ASP A 489 -25.34 13.69 -0.36
N VAL A 490 -25.24 14.42 0.75
CA VAL A 490 -26.37 14.72 1.65
C VAL A 490 -26.65 16.24 1.74
N THR A 491 -26.02 17.03 0.88
CA THR A 491 -26.04 18.50 0.92
C THR A 491 -27.45 19.07 0.91
N ASP A 492 -28.33 18.59 0.03
CA ASP A 492 -29.69 19.11 -0.11
C ASP A 492 -30.56 18.81 1.13
N ILE A 493 -30.38 17.63 1.72
CA ILE A 493 -31.09 17.23 2.95
C ILE A 493 -30.65 18.13 4.11
N LEU A 494 -29.36 18.42 4.20
CA LEU A 494 -28.79 19.29 5.23
C LEU A 494 -29.23 20.75 5.06
N LYS A 495 -29.28 21.27 3.84
CA LYS A 495 -29.77 22.64 3.58
C LYS A 495 -31.25 22.81 3.92
N ALA A 496 -32.04 21.74 3.81
CA ALA A 496 -33.46 21.75 4.13
C ALA A 496 -33.77 21.48 5.61
N ALA A 497 -32.85 20.84 6.34
CA ALA A 497 -33.00 20.49 7.74
C ALA A 497 -32.34 21.52 8.66
N ASP A 498 -32.95 21.77 9.82
CA ASP A 498 -32.24 22.48 10.90
C ASP A 498 -31.18 21.54 11.49
N PRO A 499 -29.90 21.94 11.59
CA PRO A 499 -28.86 21.15 12.26
C PRO A 499 -29.26 20.64 13.65
N SER A 500 -30.12 21.38 14.35
CA SER A 500 -30.68 21.01 15.65
C SER A 500 -31.57 19.75 15.63
N SER A 501 -32.07 19.38 14.46
CA SER A 501 -32.98 18.24 14.26
C SER A 501 -32.28 16.97 13.77
N LEU A 502 -31.00 17.07 13.40
CA LEU A 502 -30.21 15.97 12.81
C LEU A 502 -29.74 14.94 13.82
N LEU A 503 -29.47 15.36 15.06
CA LEU A 503 -29.04 14.44 16.12
C LEU A 503 -30.25 13.76 16.77
N VAL A 504 -30.06 12.54 17.26
CA VAL A 504 -31.10 11.86 18.02
C VAL A 504 -31.31 12.57 19.36
N ALA A 505 -32.57 12.86 19.68
CA ALA A 505 -32.96 13.57 20.91
C ALA A 505 -32.86 12.67 22.15
N ASN A 506 -32.74 13.27 23.35
CA ASN A 506 -32.69 12.61 24.66
C ASN A 506 -31.47 11.68 24.88
N ILE A 507 -30.36 11.91 24.19
CA ILE A 507 -29.07 11.23 24.44
C ILE A 507 -28.12 12.21 25.11
N SER A 508 -27.35 11.74 26.10
CA SER A 508 -26.28 12.54 26.70
C SER A 508 -25.28 13.02 25.65
N ARG A 509 -24.94 14.31 25.70
CA ARG A 509 -23.92 14.90 24.82
C ARG A 509 -22.53 14.45 25.19
N LEU A 510 -22.23 14.19 26.46
CA LEU A 510 -20.95 13.59 26.87
C LEU A 510 -21.09 12.08 27.08
N PHE A 511 -20.07 11.35 26.62
CA PHE A 511 -19.97 9.90 26.72
C PHE A 511 -18.58 9.53 27.23
N ASP A 512 -18.50 8.71 28.28
CA ASP A 512 -17.25 8.23 28.86
C ASP A 512 -17.01 6.77 28.45
N LEU A 513 -16.04 6.55 27.56
CA LEU A 513 -15.77 5.23 26.99
C LEU A 513 -15.36 4.17 28.04
N GLU A 514 -14.88 4.59 29.21
CA GLU A 514 -14.47 3.66 30.27
C GLU A 514 -15.64 3.21 31.15
N LYS A 515 -16.71 4.02 31.24
CA LYS A 515 -17.82 3.81 32.18
C LYS A 515 -19.10 3.32 31.50
N ASP A 516 -19.32 3.66 30.25
CA ASP A 516 -20.54 3.34 29.51
C ASP A 516 -20.22 2.64 28.18
N ASN A 517 -21.04 1.64 27.85
CA ASN A 517 -20.97 0.87 26.61
C ASN A 517 -22.36 0.72 25.97
N SER A 518 -23.22 1.70 26.16
CA SER A 518 -24.58 1.71 25.64
C SER A 518 -24.63 2.10 24.16
N VAL A 519 -25.46 1.38 23.40
CA VAL A 519 -25.82 1.69 22.00
C VAL A 519 -27.28 2.14 21.93
N VAL A 520 -27.57 2.94 20.91
CA VAL A 520 -28.90 3.49 20.64
C VAL A 520 -29.50 2.79 19.43
N LEU A 521 -30.75 2.33 19.59
CA LEU A 521 -31.61 1.80 18.55
C LEU A 521 -32.61 2.90 18.15
N PRO A 522 -32.33 3.72 17.12
CA PRO A 522 -33.12 4.91 16.83
C PRO A 522 -34.54 4.63 16.32
N TYR A 523 -34.78 3.51 15.63
CA TYR A 523 -36.11 3.17 15.07
C TYR A 523 -37.03 2.58 16.14
N THR A 524 -36.47 1.82 17.08
CA THR A 524 -37.19 1.30 18.25
C THR A 524 -37.15 2.24 19.46
N SER A 525 -36.35 3.30 19.40
CA SER A 525 -36.14 4.29 20.47
C SER A 525 -35.69 3.66 21.80
N GLN A 526 -34.74 2.73 21.73
CA GLN A 526 -34.19 2.02 22.90
C GLN A 526 -32.69 2.34 23.08
N VAL A 527 -32.24 2.35 24.34
CA VAL A 527 -30.82 2.42 24.71
C VAL A 527 -30.49 1.13 25.43
N ILE A 528 -29.49 0.39 24.94
CA ILE A 528 -29.17 -0.97 25.39
C ILE A 528 -27.68 -1.10 25.56
N LYS A 529 -27.22 -1.81 26.60
CA LYS A 529 -25.80 -2.13 26.77
C LYS A 529 -25.34 -3.18 25.75
N THR A 530 -24.11 -3.08 25.25
CA THR A 530 -23.58 -4.00 24.22
C THR A 530 -23.81 -5.48 24.53
N HIS A 531 -23.63 -5.91 25.79
CA HIS A 531 -23.80 -7.31 26.21
C HIS A 531 -25.27 -7.77 26.32
N GLU A 532 -26.23 -6.86 26.39
CA GLU A 532 -27.66 -7.19 26.48
C GLU A 532 -28.30 -7.42 25.11
N LEU A 533 -27.62 -7.06 24.02
CA LEU A 533 -28.08 -7.25 22.64
C LEU A 533 -28.39 -8.73 22.32
N ALA A 534 -27.54 -9.66 22.77
CA ALA A 534 -27.76 -11.09 22.56
C ALA A 534 -29.03 -11.59 23.26
N ASN A 535 -29.22 -11.18 24.52
CA ASN A 535 -30.42 -11.50 25.29
C ASN A 535 -31.70 -10.91 24.67
N MET A 536 -31.60 -9.73 24.06
CA MET A 536 -32.72 -9.12 23.33
C MET A 536 -33.10 -9.97 22.12
N PHE A 537 -32.12 -10.36 21.29
CA PHE A 537 -32.37 -11.23 20.14
C PHE A 537 -32.96 -12.57 20.57
N GLU A 538 -32.47 -13.15 21.68
CA GLU A 538 -32.99 -14.39 22.24
C GLU A 538 -34.48 -14.31 22.60
N LYS A 539 -34.98 -13.15 23.04
CA LYS A 539 -36.39 -12.97 23.43
C LYS A 539 -37.31 -12.66 22.24
N MET A 540 -36.78 -12.09 21.16
CA MET A 540 -37.55 -11.66 19.99
C MET A 540 -37.88 -12.80 19.02
N THR A 541 -39.00 -12.71 18.30
CA THR A 541 -39.29 -13.64 17.19
C THR A 541 -38.43 -13.32 15.96
N ILE A 542 -38.34 -14.26 15.00
CA ILE A 542 -37.58 -14.04 13.75
C ILE A 542 -38.13 -12.82 12.99
N ASP A 543 -39.45 -12.65 12.93
CA ASP A 543 -40.08 -11.49 12.28
C ASP A 543 -39.75 -10.18 12.99
N GLN A 544 -39.69 -10.19 14.32
CA GLN A 544 -39.32 -9.01 15.11
C GLN A 544 -37.85 -8.62 14.90
N VAL A 545 -36.93 -9.60 14.85
CA VAL A 545 -35.52 -9.33 14.54
C VAL A 545 -35.37 -8.79 13.11
N THR A 546 -36.12 -9.35 12.16
CA THR A 546 -36.11 -8.90 10.76
C THR A 546 -36.61 -7.45 10.64
N ALA A 547 -37.66 -7.09 11.40
CA ALA A 547 -38.16 -5.72 11.45
C ALA A 547 -37.13 -4.72 12.00
N MET A 548 -36.15 -5.18 12.79
CA MET A 548 -35.07 -4.35 13.35
C MET A 548 -33.86 -4.19 12.44
N HIS A 549 -33.91 -4.60 11.17
CA HIS A 549 -32.74 -4.50 10.28
C HIS A 549 -32.16 -3.08 10.18
N HIS A 550 -33.00 -2.04 10.19
CA HIS A 550 -32.56 -0.64 10.19
C HIS A 550 -31.83 -0.26 11.48
N ASP A 551 -32.32 -0.71 12.65
CA ASP A 551 -31.64 -0.52 13.93
C ASP A 551 -30.27 -1.23 13.92
N ILE A 552 -30.21 -2.46 13.40
CA ILE A 552 -28.97 -3.26 13.36
C ILE A 552 -27.91 -2.61 12.48
N ALA A 553 -28.30 -2.09 11.30
CA ALA A 553 -27.38 -1.38 10.40
C ALA A 553 -26.75 -0.15 11.07
N VAL A 554 -27.51 0.57 11.90
CA VAL A 554 -27.06 1.80 12.57
C VAL A 554 -26.35 1.54 13.90
N VAL A 555 -26.54 0.37 14.51
CA VAL A 555 -25.79 -0.07 15.70
C VAL A 555 -24.35 -0.44 15.39
N VAL A 556 -24.09 -1.00 14.20
CA VAL A 556 -22.75 -1.46 13.79
C VAL A 556 -21.67 -0.38 13.96
N PRO A 557 -21.84 0.86 13.44
CA PRO A 557 -20.87 1.93 13.67
C PRO A 557 -20.67 2.31 15.14
N GLN A 558 -21.71 2.17 15.98
CA GLN A 558 -21.63 2.46 17.41
C GLN A 558 -20.80 1.39 18.14
N LEU A 559 -21.03 0.12 17.83
CA LEU A 559 -20.24 -1.00 18.38
C LEU A 559 -18.76 -0.89 17.98
N GLN A 560 -18.48 -0.43 16.77
CA GLN A 560 -17.11 -0.17 16.30
C GLN A 560 -16.43 1.02 16.98
N ALA A 561 -17.19 1.93 17.59
CA ALA A 561 -16.63 3.00 18.40
C ALA A 561 -16.37 2.55 19.86
N LEU A 562 -17.17 1.59 20.35
CA LEU A 562 -17.19 1.17 21.76
C LEU A 562 -16.29 -0.03 22.10
N LEU A 563 -16.25 -1.04 21.23
CA LEU A 563 -15.62 -2.33 21.51
C LEU A 563 -14.27 -2.45 20.80
N ASN A 564 -13.31 -3.20 21.34
CA ASN A 564 -12.11 -3.57 20.57
C ASN A 564 -12.40 -4.72 19.58
N GLU A 565 -11.44 -5.03 18.69
CA GLU A 565 -11.61 -6.07 17.64
C GLU A 565 -12.05 -7.43 18.23
N LYS A 566 -11.42 -7.85 19.33
CA LYS A 566 -11.67 -9.13 20.00
C LYS A 566 -13.08 -9.19 20.62
N GLU A 567 -13.50 -8.11 21.25
CA GLU A 567 -14.84 -7.98 21.84
C GLU A 567 -15.92 -7.92 20.76
N LEU A 568 -15.66 -7.21 19.66
CA LEU A 568 -16.55 -7.11 18.51
C LEU A 568 -16.74 -8.48 17.83
N GLN A 569 -15.65 -9.23 17.64
CA GLN A 569 -15.69 -10.61 17.12
C GLN A 569 -16.51 -11.52 18.03
N ARG A 570 -16.28 -11.44 19.35
CA ARG A 570 -17.01 -12.25 20.33
C ARG A 570 -18.51 -11.95 20.28
N LEU A 571 -18.89 -10.67 20.30
CA LEU A 571 -20.29 -10.24 20.26
C LEU A 571 -20.96 -10.62 18.94
N SER A 572 -20.29 -10.41 17.80
CA SER A 572 -20.79 -10.83 16.49
C SER A 572 -21.10 -12.33 16.45
N LYS A 573 -20.16 -13.15 16.94
CA LYS A 573 -20.34 -14.61 17.01
C LYS A 573 -21.54 -14.99 17.88
N GLU A 574 -21.64 -14.40 19.07
CA GLU A 574 -22.73 -14.66 20.01
C GLU A 574 -24.11 -14.30 19.41
N LEU A 575 -24.22 -13.17 18.72
CA LEU A 575 -25.45 -12.75 18.04
C LEU A 575 -25.82 -13.70 16.89
N VAL A 576 -24.86 -14.09 16.05
CA VAL A 576 -25.10 -15.02 14.93
C VAL A 576 -25.48 -16.42 15.44
N GLU A 577 -24.83 -16.90 16.50
CA GLU A 577 -25.10 -18.19 17.13
C GLU A 577 -26.51 -18.21 17.78
N THR A 578 -26.93 -17.09 18.39
CA THR A 578 -28.29 -16.90 18.92
C THR A 578 -29.34 -16.98 17.81
N LEU A 579 -29.11 -16.32 16.67
CA LEU A 579 -30.02 -16.37 15.51
C LEU A 579 -30.07 -17.77 14.88
N SER A 580 -28.91 -18.42 14.73
CA SER A 580 -28.81 -19.79 14.20
C SER A 580 -29.58 -20.79 15.08
N THR A 581 -29.41 -20.69 16.41
CA THR A 581 -30.13 -21.54 17.37
C THR A 581 -31.65 -21.36 17.28
N LYS A 582 -32.14 -20.15 16.97
CA LYS A 582 -33.56 -19.89 16.76
C LYS A 582 -34.10 -20.53 15.49
N ILE A 583 -33.34 -20.44 14.39
CA ILE A 583 -33.67 -21.12 13.14
C ILE A 583 -33.76 -22.63 13.41
N ASP A 584 -32.77 -23.20 14.09
CA ASP A 584 -32.77 -24.63 14.40
C ASP A 584 -33.94 -25.05 15.30
N LYS A 585 -34.31 -24.26 16.31
CA LYS A 585 -35.51 -24.51 17.13
C LYS A 585 -36.80 -24.50 16.31
N LEU A 586 -36.91 -23.60 15.33
CA LEU A 586 -38.10 -23.47 14.47
C LEU A 586 -38.17 -24.60 13.43
N MET A 587 -37.01 -25.04 12.90
CA MET A 587 -36.92 -26.11 11.90
C MET A 587 -36.92 -27.52 12.51
N SER A 588 -36.56 -27.68 13.79
CA SER A 588 -36.47 -28.98 14.49
C SER A 588 -37.75 -29.82 14.41
N PRO A 589 -38.97 -29.29 14.62
CA PRO A 589 -40.20 -30.07 14.51
C PRO A 589 -40.41 -30.66 13.11
N MET A 590 -40.20 -29.86 12.04
CA MET A 590 -40.34 -30.30 10.66
C MET A 590 -39.25 -31.31 10.27
N ARG A 591 -38.01 -31.09 10.73
CA ARG A 591 -36.89 -32.04 10.55
C ARG A 591 -37.17 -33.36 11.26
N ASN A 592 -37.72 -33.32 12.47
CA ASN A 592 -38.08 -34.52 13.23
C ASN A 592 -39.25 -35.26 12.58
N GLU A 593 -40.28 -34.55 12.11
CA GLU A 593 -41.41 -35.16 11.40
C GLU A 593 -40.97 -35.83 10.09
N TYR A 594 -40.11 -35.17 9.30
CA TYR A 594 -39.51 -35.75 8.10
C TYR A 594 -38.62 -36.96 8.43
N ALA A 595 -37.78 -36.87 9.47
CA ALA A 595 -36.93 -37.98 9.90
C ALA A 595 -37.75 -39.18 10.40
N THR A 596 -38.80 -38.94 11.19
CA THR A 596 -39.72 -40.00 11.62
C THR A 596 -40.40 -40.65 10.42
N TYR A 597 -40.94 -39.86 9.49
CA TYR A 597 -41.54 -40.38 8.26
C TYR A 597 -40.56 -41.26 7.46
N LEU A 598 -39.31 -40.82 7.30
CA LEU A 598 -38.27 -41.60 6.62
C LEU A 598 -37.93 -42.92 7.34
N ILE A 599 -37.92 -42.92 8.67
CA ILE A 599 -37.52 -44.09 9.47
C ILE A 599 -38.66 -45.10 9.59
N THR A 600 -39.91 -44.65 9.72
CA THR A 600 -41.03 -45.53 10.09
C THR A 600 -42.04 -45.80 8.98
N GLU A 601 -42.17 -44.91 7.99
CA GLU A 601 -43.25 -44.95 7.00
C GLU A 601 -42.80 -45.00 5.54
N PHE A 602 -41.57 -44.58 5.23
CA PHE A 602 -41.12 -44.45 3.85
C PHE A 602 -40.81 -45.81 3.19
N ASN A 603 -41.50 -46.11 2.09
CA ASN A 603 -41.24 -47.27 1.24
C ASN A 603 -40.86 -46.83 -0.17
N ILE A 604 -39.64 -47.18 -0.59
CA ILE A 604 -39.08 -46.79 -1.90
C ILE A 604 -39.83 -47.40 -3.09
N ASN A 605 -40.55 -48.51 -2.87
CA ASN A 605 -41.31 -49.21 -3.91
C ASN A 605 -42.76 -48.70 -4.07
N ASP A 606 -43.19 -47.76 -3.21
CA ASP A 606 -44.51 -47.17 -3.26
C ASP A 606 -44.47 -45.74 -3.83
N ARG A 607 -45.18 -45.53 -4.93
CA ARG A 607 -45.22 -44.25 -5.67
C ARG A 607 -45.85 -43.12 -4.84
N GLU A 608 -46.81 -43.42 -3.97
CA GLU A 608 -47.41 -42.42 -3.08
C GLU A 608 -46.44 -42.04 -1.94
N SER A 609 -45.71 -43.00 -1.37
CA SER A 609 -44.65 -42.71 -0.38
C SER A 609 -43.53 -41.85 -0.94
N VAL A 610 -43.13 -42.05 -2.21
CA VAL A 610 -42.14 -41.18 -2.87
C VAL A 610 -42.68 -39.77 -3.08
N LEU A 611 -43.94 -39.63 -3.49
CA LEU A 611 -44.59 -38.31 -3.64
C LEU A 611 -44.74 -37.58 -2.29
N LYS A 612 -45.12 -38.30 -1.23
CA LYS A 612 -45.24 -37.75 0.13
C LYS A 612 -43.87 -37.33 0.68
N LYS A 613 -42.82 -38.13 0.48
CA LYS A 613 -41.42 -37.75 0.79
C LYS A 613 -41.03 -36.45 0.08
N ASN A 614 -41.24 -36.38 -1.23
CA ASN A 614 -40.87 -35.21 -2.03
C ASN A 614 -41.65 -33.95 -1.63
N LYS A 615 -42.93 -34.11 -1.25
CA LYS A 615 -43.76 -33.01 -0.75
C LYS A 615 -43.26 -32.51 0.62
N MET A 616 -43.01 -33.40 1.58
CA MET A 616 -42.49 -33.02 2.90
C MET A 616 -41.11 -32.36 2.79
N LEU A 617 -40.25 -32.88 1.90
CA LEU A 617 -38.96 -32.26 1.59
C LEU A 617 -39.14 -30.88 0.94
N GLY A 618 -40.07 -30.73 0.01
CA GLY A 618 -40.39 -29.44 -0.62
C GLY A 618 -40.92 -28.39 0.36
N GLU A 619 -41.75 -28.79 1.32
CA GLU A 619 -42.26 -27.91 2.37
C GLU A 619 -41.17 -27.52 3.36
N LEU A 620 -40.30 -28.46 3.76
CA LEU A 620 -39.14 -28.21 4.60
C LEU A 620 -38.16 -27.23 3.93
N ARG A 621 -37.87 -27.43 2.64
CA ARG A 621 -37.05 -26.53 1.82
C ARG A 621 -37.65 -25.13 1.72
N LYS A 622 -38.95 -25.03 1.45
CA LYS A 622 -39.65 -23.75 1.36
C LYS A 622 -39.60 -22.98 2.67
N ALA A 623 -39.82 -23.66 3.79
CA ALA A 623 -39.73 -23.06 5.14
C ALA A 623 -38.30 -22.66 5.50
N SER A 624 -37.31 -23.50 5.17
CA SER A 624 -35.87 -23.23 5.37
C SER A 624 -35.43 -21.98 4.59
N LYS A 625 -35.72 -21.95 3.28
CA LYS A 625 -35.40 -20.83 2.38
C LYS A 625 -36.09 -19.53 2.78
N GLN A 626 -37.36 -19.58 3.16
CA GLN A 626 -38.10 -18.39 3.60
C GLN A 626 -37.53 -17.82 4.92
N THR A 627 -37.17 -18.69 5.86
CA THR A 627 -36.58 -18.29 7.15
C THR A 627 -35.15 -17.75 6.98
N GLN A 628 -34.32 -18.40 6.17
CA GLN A 628 -32.94 -18.00 5.92
C GLN A 628 -32.86 -16.73 5.08
N SER A 629 -33.74 -16.56 4.09
CA SER A 629 -33.87 -15.31 3.31
C SER A 629 -34.21 -14.12 4.21
N SER A 630 -35.12 -14.32 5.17
CA SER A 630 -35.57 -13.24 6.09
C SER A 630 -34.46 -12.74 7.01
N LEU A 631 -33.52 -13.61 7.43
CA LEU A 631 -32.41 -13.24 8.31
C LEU A 631 -31.10 -12.90 7.58
N LYS A 632 -31.00 -13.14 6.26
CA LYS A 632 -29.77 -12.96 5.48
C LYS A 632 -29.17 -11.56 5.63
N THR A 633 -30.00 -10.53 5.53
CA THR A 633 -29.56 -9.13 5.61
C THR A 633 -29.04 -8.76 7.01
N VAL A 634 -29.70 -9.29 8.06
CA VAL A 634 -29.30 -9.08 9.45
C VAL A 634 -27.98 -9.79 9.75
N ILE A 635 -27.87 -11.07 9.40
CA ILE A 635 -26.64 -11.85 9.59
C ILE A 635 -25.50 -11.20 8.81
N SER A 636 -25.72 -10.82 7.55
CA SER A 636 -24.69 -10.14 6.75
C SER A 636 -24.22 -8.83 7.39
N SER A 637 -25.10 -8.04 8.01
CA SER A 637 -24.73 -6.79 8.66
C SER A 637 -23.87 -7.03 9.92
N LEU A 638 -24.20 -8.06 10.70
CA LEU A 638 -23.45 -8.46 11.90
C LEU A 638 -22.10 -9.08 11.53
N THR A 639 -22.05 -9.95 10.54
CA THR A 639 -20.81 -10.59 10.07
C THR A 639 -19.85 -9.60 9.39
N ASN A 640 -20.39 -8.54 8.78
CA ASN A 640 -19.58 -7.46 8.18
C ASN A 640 -19.18 -6.35 9.16
N MET A 641 -19.54 -6.47 10.45
CA MET A 641 -19.23 -5.50 11.51
C MET A 641 -17.73 -5.32 11.74
N MET A 642 -16.89 -6.27 11.33
CA MET A 642 -15.43 -6.20 11.47
C MET A 642 -14.73 -5.27 10.46
N SER A 643 -15.42 -4.82 9.40
CA SER A 643 -14.82 -4.19 8.22
C SER A 643 -14.30 -2.75 8.43
N SER A 644 -14.62 -2.07 9.53
CA SER A 644 -14.34 -0.62 9.66
C SER A 644 -13.67 -0.17 10.95
N GLN A 645 -13.03 -1.07 11.69
CA GLN A 645 -12.11 -0.66 12.75
C GLN A 645 -10.69 -0.44 12.22
N THR A 646 -10.13 0.69 12.65
CA THR A 646 -8.68 0.94 12.81
C THR A 646 -7.81 1.10 11.57
N THR A 647 -7.99 2.19 10.81
CA THR A 647 -6.86 2.95 10.25
C THR A 647 -7.21 4.44 10.17
N SER A 648 -6.25 5.34 10.46
CA SER A 648 -6.40 6.81 10.36
C SER A 648 -6.57 7.31 8.91
N LYS A 649 -6.20 6.47 7.92
CA LYS A 649 -6.48 6.56 6.48
C LYS A 649 -6.90 5.19 5.96
N ARG A 650 -7.92 5.10 5.12
CA ARG A 650 -8.61 3.84 4.70
C ARG A 650 -7.97 3.14 3.49
N THR A 651 -6.87 3.65 2.94
CA THR A 651 -6.34 3.19 1.66
C THR A 651 -5.37 1.99 1.80
N HIS A 652 -5.52 1.05 0.85
CA HIS A 652 -4.77 -0.21 0.64
C HIS A 652 -4.87 -1.35 1.67
N ASP A 653 -4.79 -1.12 2.97
CA ASP A 653 -4.87 -2.22 3.96
C ASP A 653 -6.28 -2.79 4.09
N MET A 654 -7.28 -1.97 3.78
CA MET A 654 -8.68 -2.39 3.68
C MET A 654 -8.88 -3.48 2.62
N LYS A 655 -8.15 -3.51 1.49
CA LYS A 655 -8.33 -4.60 0.49
C LYS A 655 -7.76 -5.93 1.00
N ARG A 656 -6.67 -5.88 1.77
CA ARG A 656 -6.05 -7.08 2.38
C ARG A 656 -6.84 -7.55 3.61
N LEU A 657 -7.33 -6.63 4.44
CA LEU A 657 -8.20 -6.89 5.59
C LEU A 657 -9.61 -7.32 5.13
N ILE A 658 -10.28 -6.63 4.20
CA ILE A 658 -11.53 -7.09 3.56
C ILE A 658 -11.33 -8.48 2.99
N ARG A 659 -10.22 -8.75 2.29
CA ARG A 659 -9.97 -10.10 1.78
C ARG A 659 -9.78 -11.11 2.92
N LYS A 660 -9.03 -10.77 3.98
CA LYS A 660 -8.85 -11.63 5.16
C LYS A 660 -10.17 -11.90 5.89
N THR A 661 -11.00 -10.87 6.06
CA THR A 661 -12.32 -10.91 6.67
C THR A 661 -13.32 -11.67 5.80
N GLN A 662 -13.35 -11.44 4.49
CA GLN A 662 -14.17 -12.19 3.53
C GLN A 662 -13.77 -13.66 3.50
N ILE A 663 -12.46 -13.97 3.55
CA ILE A 663 -11.97 -15.35 3.71
C ILE A 663 -12.44 -15.94 5.04
N SER A 664 -12.34 -15.22 6.15
CA SER A 664 -12.80 -15.67 7.47
C SER A 664 -14.31 -15.93 7.49
N ASN A 665 -15.10 -15.00 6.96
CA ASN A 665 -16.56 -15.08 6.85
C ASN A 665 -16.97 -16.27 5.98
N ASN A 666 -16.31 -16.49 4.84
CA ASN A 666 -16.55 -17.65 3.99
C ASN A 666 -16.21 -18.97 4.70
N VAL A 667 -15.11 -19.02 5.48
CA VAL A 667 -14.74 -20.20 6.27
C VAL A 667 -15.77 -20.49 7.35
N GLU A 668 -16.27 -19.47 8.05
CA GLU A 668 -17.28 -19.64 9.10
C GLU A 668 -18.63 -20.09 8.52
N ALA A 669 -19.11 -19.44 7.45
CA ALA A 669 -20.33 -19.83 6.76
C ALA A 669 -20.29 -21.29 6.25
N THR A 670 -19.12 -21.73 5.77
CA THR A 670 -18.93 -23.12 5.30
C THR A 670 -18.98 -24.13 6.45
N LYS A 671 -18.46 -23.79 7.64
CA LYS A 671 -18.51 -24.68 8.81
C LYS A 671 -19.95 -24.95 9.28
N SER A 672 -20.85 -23.97 9.12
CA SER A 672 -22.28 -24.09 9.47
C SER A 672 -23.14 -24.76 8.39
N MET A 673 -22.56 -25.20 7.29
CA MET A 673 -23.30 -25.67 6.12
C MET A 673 -23.92 -27.06 6.35
N THR A 674 -25.10 -27.30 5.75
CA THR A 674 -25.80 -28.59 5.76
C THR A 674 -25.84 -29.21 4.36
N PHE A 675 -26.19 -30.49 4.23
CA PHE A 675 -26.40 -31.15 2.92
C PHE A 675 -27.50 -30.48 2.08
N GLU A 676 -28.51 -29.90 2.73
CA GLU A 676 -29.56 -29.13 2.05
C GLU A 676 -28.98 -27.88 1.40
N SER A 677 -28.20 -27.10 2.14
CA SER A 677 -27.51 -25.92 1.62
C SER A 677 -26.51 -26.28 0.51
N LEU A 678 -25.84 -27.44 0.62
CA LEU A 678 -24.91 -27.91 -0.41
C LEU A 678 -25.65 -28.24 -1.70
N THR A 679 -26.76 -28.97 -1.60
CA THR A 679 -27.60 -29.32 -2.76
C THR A 679 -28.14 -28.06 -3.44
N GLU A 680 -28.58 -27.05 -2.67
CA GLU A 680 -29.04 -25.77 -3.23
C GLU A 680 -27.93 -25.02 -3.97
N LEU A 681 -26.70 -25.01 -3.44
CA LEU A 681 -25.56 -24.40 -4.14
C LEU A 681 -25.27 -25.11 -5.46
N LEU A 682 -25.27 -26.44 -5.47
CA LEU A 682 -25.02 -27.24 -6.68
C LEU A 682 -26.13 -27.02 -7.72
N GLU A 683 -27.39 -27.06 -7.30
CA GLU A 683 -28.54 -26.82 -8.19
C GLU A 683 -28.52 -25.42 -8.81
N THR A 684 -28.05 -24.41 -8.06
CA THR A 684 -28.06 -23.01 -8.51
C THR A 684 -26.89 -22.66 -9.42
N HIS A 685 -25.70 -23.19 -9.15
CA HIS A 685 -24.45 -22.71 -9.78
C HIS A 685 -23.71 -23.78 -10.60
N ALA A 686 -24.11 -25.05 -10.49
CA ALA A 686 -23.58 -26.18 -11.24
C ALA A 686 -24.75 -27.08 -11.68
N GLN A 687 -25.73 -26.51 -12.38
CA GLN A 687 -26.94 -27.21 -12.75
C GLN A 687 -26.68 -28.23 -13.87
N ASP A 688 -25.90 -27.86 -14.88
CA ASP A 688 -25.82 -28.62 -16.14
C ASP A 688 -24.80 -29.77 -16.03
N MET A 689 -23.52 -29.43 -15.86
CA MET A 689 -22.46 -30.45 -15.71
C MET A 689 -22.31 -30.94 -14.27
N GLY A 690 -22.84 -30.20 -13.29
CA GLY A 690 -22.87 -30.58 -11.88
C GLY A 690 -21.51 -30.92 -11.29
N VAL A 691 -21.30 -32.20 -11.03
CA VAL A 691 -20.16 -32.71 -10.28
C VAL A 691 -19.53 -33.86 -11.04
N MET A 692 -18.23 -33.72 -11.33
CA MET A 692 -17.38 -34.79 -11.83
C MET A 692 -16.88 -35.65 -10.68
N PHE A 693 -16.87 -36.97 -10.87
CA PHE A 693 -16.34 -37.90 -9.88
C PHE A 693 -15.02 -38.52 -10.32
N ILE A 694 -14.09 -38.63 -9.37
CA ILE A 694 -12.85 -39.36 -9.54
C ILE A 694 -12.72 -40.41 -8.43
N ASN A 695 -12.46 -41.66 -8.79
CA ASN A 695 -12.21 -42.73 -7.83
C ASN A 695 -10.84 -42.52 -7.17
N ILE A 696 -10.79 -42.69 -5.85
CA ILE A 696 -9.59 -42.57 -5.03
C ILE A 696 -9.16 -43.97 -4.58
N GLU A 697 -8.03 -44.43 -5.11
CA GLU A 697 -7.45 -45.72 -4.75
C GLU A 697 -6.84 -45.66 -3.35
N THR A 698 -7.35 -46.51 -2.44
CA THR A 698 -7.08 -46.42 -0.99
C THR A 698 -5.60 -46.55 -0.64
N THR A 699 -4.90 -47.55 -1.17
CA THR A 699 -3.48 -47.80 -0.84
C THR A 699 -2.56 -46.70 -1.40
N PRO A 700 -2.64 -46.34 -2.69
CA PRO A 700 -1.88 -45.20 -3.22
C PRO A 700 -2.16 -43.89 -2.47
N TYR A 701 -3.42 -43.64 -2.07
CA TYR A 701 -3.76 -42.44 -1.32
C TYR A 701 -3.08 -42.38 0.05
N GLN A 702 -3.03 -43.50 0.78
CA GLN A 702 -2.31 -43.59 2.06
C GLN A 702 -0.81 -43.32 1.92
N GLU A 703 -0.19 -43.86 0.87
CA GLU A 703 1.21 -43.61 0.56
C GLU A 703 1.47 -42.15 0.20
N LEU A 704 0.56 -41.54 -0.58
CA LEU A 704 0.62 -40.12 -0.92
C LEU A 704 0.58 -39.24 0.34
N LEU A 705 -0.33 -39.53 1.28
CA LEU A 705 -0.46 -38.78 2.54
C LEU A 705 0.83 -38.81 3.37
N ARG A 706 1.52 -39.96 3.43
CA ARG A 706 2.82 -40.08 4.13
C ARG A 706 3.91 -39.20 3.51
N ASN A 707 3.84 -38.97 2.19
CA ASN A 707 4.84 -38.25 1.42
C ASN A 707 4.50 -36.78 1.15
N LEU A 708 3.44 -36.23 1.75
CA LEU A 708 3.02 -34.82 1.56
C LEU A 708 4.03 -33.76 2.01
N LYS A 709 5.09 -34.16 2.75
CA LYS A 709 6.21 -33.27 3.10
C LYS A 709 7.33 -33.25 2.05
N GLY A 710 7.22 -34.07 1.00
CA GLY A 710 8.18 -34.12 -0.10
C GLY A 710 8.12 -32.90 -1.02
N THR A 711 9.14 -32.72 -1.85
CA THR A 711 9.28 -31.56 -2.77
C THR A 711 8.38 -31.67 -4.01
N ILE A 712 7.94 -32.87 -4.40
CA ILE A 712 7.05 -33.14 -5.54
C ILE A 712 6.00 -34.17 -5.09
N ILE A 713 4.71 -33.86 -5.31
CA ILE A 713 3.56 -34.71 -4.95
C ILE A 713 2.95 -35.25 -6.25
N ASP A 714 3.12 -36.55 -6.50
CA ASP A 714 2.49 -37.24 -7.62
C ASP A 714 1.18 -37.92 -7.18
N ALA A 715 0.06 -37.39 -7.67
CA ALA A 715 -1.28 -37.91 -7.36
C ALA A 715 -1.87 -38.75 -8.50
N GLU A 716 -1.14 -38.96 -9.61
CA GLU A 716 -1.62 -39.76 -10.73
C GLU A 716 -2.01 -41.21 -10.33
N PRO A 717 -1.24 -41.96 -9.52
CA PRO A 717 -1.60 -43.34 -9.16
C PRO A 717 -2.80 -43.43 -8.18
N VAL A 718 -3.23 -42.29 -7.62
CA VAL A 718 -4.37 -42.21 -6.70
C VAL A 718 -5.69 -42.08 -7.45
N CYS A 719 -5.69 -41.46 -8.63
CA CYS A 719 -6.89 -41.05 -9.33
C CYS A 719 -7.24 -42.04 -10.46
N ALA A 720 -8.47 -42.56 -10.45
CA ALA A 720 -9.01 -43.36 -11.54
C ALA A 720 -10.40 -42.87 -11.97
N LEU A 721 -10.65 -42.79 -13.27
CA LEU A 721 -12.01 -42.49 -13.76
C LEU A 721 -12.91 -43.72 -13.61
N ASP A 722 -14.19 -43.50 -13.33
CA ASP A 722 -15.19 -44.54 -13.40
C ASP A 722 -15.72 -44.65 -14.83
N ASP A 723 -15.73 -45.88 -15.34
CA ASP A 723 -16.12 -46.25 -16.69
C ASP A 723 -17.65 -46.17 -16.92
N ARG A 724 -18.45 -45.96 -15.86
CA ARG A 724 -19.90 -45.82 -15.93
C ARG A 724 -20.42 -44.45 -15.50
N ILE A 725 -19.80 -43.84 -14.48
CA ILE A 725 -20.29 -42.59 -13.88
C ILE A 725 -19.16 -41.56 -13.85
N LEU A 726 -19.09 -40.74 -14.91
CA LEU A 726 -18.11 -39.67 -15.02
C LEU A 726 -18.54 -38.40 -14.27
N TYR A 727 -19.82 -38.04 -14.36
CA TYR A 727 -20.40 -36.86 -13.70
C TYR A 727 -21.88 -37.10 -13.39
N LEU A 728 -22.44 -36.27 -12.51
CA LEU A 728 -23.88 -36.15 -12.25
C LEU A 728 -24.26 -34.67 -12.26
N ASP A 729 -25.50 -34.34 -12.61
CA ASP A 729 -26.01 -32.97 -12.46
C ASP A 729 -25.99 -32.53 -10.99
N GLY A 730 -26.04 -31.21 -10.76
CA GLY A 730 -25.83 -30.65 -9.43
C GLY A 730 -26.85 -31.12 -8.39
N PHE A 731 -28.09 -31.34 -8.80
CA PHE A 731 -29.17 -31.74 -7.91
C PHE A 731 -29.05 -33.21 -7.50
N ASP A 732 -28.86 -34.10 -8.47
CA ASP A 732 -28.69 -35.53 -8.24
C ASP A 732 -27.41 -35.80 -7.43
N ALA A 733 -26.33 -35.07 -7.72
CA ALA A 733 -25.09 -35.15 -6.96
C ALA A 733 -25.28 -34.80 -5.48
N GLY A 734 -25.99 -33.71 -5.17
CA GLY A 734 -26.25 -33.30 -3.79
C GLY A 734 -27.04 -34.34 -2.98
N ILE A 735 -28.08 -34.92 -3.60
CA ILE A 735 -28.91 -35.96 -2.98
C ILE A 735 -28.11 -37.25 -2.76
N ILE A 736 -27.34 -37.68 -3.76
CA ILE A 736 -26.57 -38.91 -3.69
C ILE A 736 -25.45 -38.78 -2.65
N MET A 737 -24.79 -37.61 -2.56
CA MET A 737 -23.81 -37.35 -1.52
C MET A 737 -24.41 -37.48 -0.12
N GLU A 738 -25.59 -36.90 0.14
CA GLU A 738 -26.26 -36.99 1.44
C GLU A 738 -26.62 -38.44 1.79
N GLN A 739 -27.30 -39.15 0.89
CA GLN A 739 -27.84 -40.48 1.18
C GLN A 739 -26.76 -41.55 1.35
N SER A 740 -25.62 -41.39 0.67
CA SER A 740 -24.55 -42.39 0.62
C SER A 740 -23.58 -42.33 1.81
N GLN A 741 -23.59 -41.26 2.61
CA GLN A 741 -22.65 -41.12 3.74
C GLN A 741 -22.81 -42.19 4.82
N SER A 742 -24.04 -42.65 5.04
CA SER A 742 -24.37 -43.65 6.07
C SER A 742 -23.59 -44.96 5.89
N ASP A 743 -23.36 -45.33 4.63
CA ASP A 743 -22.72 -46.58 4.21
C ASP A 743 -21.31 -46.36 3.65
N HIS A 744 -20.73 -45.16 3.83
CA HIS A 744 -19.41 -44.86 3.31
C HIS A 744 -18.35 -45.63 4.11
N ALA A 745 -17.64 -46.56 3.45
CA ALA A 745 -16.55 -47.35 4.05
C ALA A 745 -15.15 -47.03 3.49
N GLY A 746 -15.05 -46.00 2.65
CA GLY A 746 -13.81 -45.66 1.94
C GLY A 746 -12.85 -44.72 2.68
N PRO A 747 -11.66 -44.46 2.11
CA PRO A 747 -10.61 -43.65 2.74
C PRO A 747 -11.04 -42.21 3.09
N LEU A 748 -11.93 -41.61 2.29
CA LEU A 748 -12.38 -40.22 2.47
C LEU A 748 -13.60 -40.06 3.37
N ARG A 749 -14.00 -41.11 4.08
CA ARG A 749 -15.11 -41.03 5.05
C ARG A 749 -14.85 -39.94 6.07
N SER A 750 -15.85 -39.11 6.33
CA SER A 750 -15.77 -38.04 7.34
C SER A 750 -15.56 -38.58 8.75
N GLN A 751 -14.62 -37.99 9.48
CA GLN A 751 -14.47 -38.21 10.93
C GLN A 751 -15.62 -37.57 11.73
N SER A 752 -16.26 -36.52 11.19
CA SER A 752 -17.34 -35.76 11.84
C SER A 752 -18.70 -36.47 11.77
N GLY A 753 -18.77 -37.64 11.15
CA GLY A 753 -19.97 -38.47 11.03
C GLY A 753 -20.80 -38.20 9.76
N PRO A 754 -21.85 -39.02 9.52
CA PRO A 754 -22.57 -39.06 8.24
C PRO A 754 -23.49 -37.86 7.99
N LYS A 755 -23.74 -37.03 9.02
CA LYS A 755 -24.58 -35.82 8.91
C LYS A 755 -23.80 -34.58 8.47
N HIS A 756 -22.47 -34.65 8.40
CA HIS A 756 -21.63 -33.53 8.03
C HIS A 756 -21.41 -33.52 6.50
N PRO A 757 -21.68 -32.40 5.80
CA PRO A 757 -21.49 -32.34 4.35
C PRO A 757 -20.02 -32.46 3.98
N ILE A 758 -19.73 -33.35 3.03
CA ILE A 758 -18.40 -33.58 2.45
C ILE A 758 -18.50 -33.73 0.94
N LEU A 759 -17.41 -33.43 0.24
CA LEU A 759 -17.30 -33.59 -1.22
C LEU A 759 -16.69 -34.95 -1.59
N ALA A 760 -17.18 -36.01 -0.94
CA ALA A 760 -16.81 -37.39 -1.20
C ALA A 760 -17.99 -38.32 -0.93
N LEU A 761 -18.03 -39.46 -1.62
CA LEU A 761 -19.03 -40.51 -1.43
C LEU A 761 -18.38 -41.89 -1.64
N PRO A 762 -19.01 -43.01 -1.25
CA PRO A 762 -18.55 -44.34 -1.61
C PRO A 762 -18.56 -44.57 -3.14
N TYR A 763 -17.85 -45.59 -3.60
CA TYR A 763 -17.97 -46.04 -5.00
C TYR A 763 -19.43 -46.36 -5.34
N LEU A 764 -19.98 -45.63 -6.33
CA LEU A 764 -21.31 -45.89 -6.85
C LEU A 764 -21.36 -47.20 -7.64
N ASN A 765 -20.25 -47.55 -8.30
CA ASN A 765 -20.12 -48.80 -9.01
C ASN A 765 -19.73 -49.94 -8.05
N LYS A 766 -20.74 -50.70 -7.59
CA LYS A 766 -20.55 -51.83 -6.65
C LYS A 766 -19.57 -52.91 -7.13
N THR A 767 -19.27 -52.99 -8.43
CA THR A 767 -18.29 -53.98 -8.94
C THR A 767 -16.84 -53.65 -8.60
N ARG A 768 -16.53 -52.40 -8.21
CA ARG A 768 -15.19 -51.96 -7.78
C ARG A 768 -14.90 -52.25 -6.30
N GLY A 769 -15.87 -52.75 -5.54
CA GLY A 769 -15.73 -53.00 -4.10
C GLY A 769 -15.90 -51.73 -3.24
N GLU A 770 -15.23 -51.68 -2.10
CA GLU A 770 -15.30 -50.56 -1.15
C GLU A 770 -14.21 -49.52 -1.45
N GLY A 771 -14.59 -48.23 -1.50
CA GLY A 771 -13.67 -47.13 -1.78
C GLY A 771 -14.35 -45.77 -1.69
N SER A 772 -13.67 -44.70 -2.13
CA SER A 772 -14.23 -43.35 -2.15
C SER A 772 -14.11 -42.71 -3.53
N MET A 773 -15.15 -42.00 -3.95
CA MET A 773 -15.10 -41.04 -5.04
C MET A 773 -14.95 -39.64 -4.47
N LEU A 774 -14.09 -38.83 -5.06
CA LEU A 774 -13.97 -37.40 -4.79
C LEU A 774 -14.80 -36.61 -5.80
N ALA A 775 -15.46 -35.56 -5.33
CA ALA A 775 -16.42 -34.78 -6.10
C ALA A 775 -15.87 -33.41 -6.49
N TRP A 776 -15.59 -33.21 -7.79
CA TRP A 776 -15.16 -31.93 -8.35
C TRP A 776 -16.33 -31.20 -9.01
N VAL A 777 -16.68 -30.04 -8.47
CA VAL A 777 -17.85 -29.28 -8.96
C VAL A 777 -17.51 -28.51 -10.21
N CYS A 778 -18.24 -28.73 -11.29
CA CYS A 778 -18.05 -28.06 -12.57
C CYS A 778 -19.04 -26.89 -12.67
N TRP A 779 -18.64 -25.71 -12.17
CA TRP A 779 -19.47 -24.51 -12.19
C TRP A 779 -19.88 -24.12 -13.61
N ASP A 780 -21.18 -23.86 -13.81
CA ASP A 780 -21.73 -23.57 -15.14
C ASP A 780 -21.09 -22.31 -15.74
N GLU A 781 -20.75 -21.34 -14.90
CA GLU A 781 -20.06 -20.11 -15.31
C GLU A 781 -18.65 -20.34 -15.86
N PHE A 782 -17.98 -21.44 -15.49
CA PHE A 782 -16.68 -21.81 -16.05
C PHE A 782 -16.83 -22.75 -17.25
N VAL A 783 -17.78 -23.67 -17.18
CA VAL A 783 -18.12 -24.56 -18.30
C VAL A 783 -18.51 -23.77 -19.55
N ASN A 784 -19.33 -22.74 -19.35
CA ASN A 784 -19.87 -21.89 -20.43
C ASN A 784 -19.00 -20.66 -20.72
N LEU A 785 -17.81 -20.57 -20.12
CA LEU A 785 -16.93 -19.43 -20.32
C LEU A 785 -16.33 -19.45 -21.74
N GLU A 786 -16.55 -18.39 -22.51
CA GLU A 786 -15.99 -18.24 -23.87
C GLU A 786 -14.47 -18.02 -23.84
N SER A 787 -14.00 -17.18 -22.91
CA SER A 787 -12.61 -16.77 -22.83
C SER A 787 -12.14 -16.63 -21.40
N PRO A 788 -11.01 -17.25 -21.00
CA PRO A 788 -10.50 -17.17 -19.64
C PRO A 788 -9.77 -15.85 -19.34
N TYR A 789 -9.52 -15.00 -20.36
CA TYR A 789 -8.71 -13.79 -20.23
C TYR A 789 -9.48 -12.56 -19.72
N THR A 790 -10.81 -12.62 -19.74
CA THR A 790 -11.68 -11.55 -19.22
C THR A 790 -11.99 -11.73 -17.73
N VAL A 791 -11.67 -12.90 -17.17
CA VAL A 791 -11.97 -13.24 -15.78
C VAL A 791 -10.88 -12.73 -14.85
N ARG A 792 -11.28 -12.00 -13.82
CA ARG A 792 -10.40 -11.61 -12.71
C ARG A 792 -10.31 -12.75 -11.70
N TRP A 793 -9.48 -13.75 -11.99
CA TRP A 793 -9.35 -14.98 -11.20
C TRP A 793 -9.08 -14.77 -9.70
N MET A 794 -8.34 -13.71 -9.36
CA MET A 794 -8.02 -13.30 -7.99
C MET A 794 -9.22 -12.76 -7.20
N GLU A 795 -10.20 -12.17 -7.89
CA GLU A 795 -11.47 -11.73 -7.28
C GLU A 795 -12.45 -12.90 -7.23
N LYS A 796 -12.53 -13.65 -8.34
CA LYS A 796 -13.41 -14.81 -8.53
C LYS A 796 -13.26 -15.87 -7.44
N CYS A 797 -12.05 -16.09 -6.93
CA CYS A 797 -11.78 -17.09 -5.88
C CYS A 797 -12.41 -16.77 -4.52
N ASN A 798 -12.89 -15.53 -4.30
CA ASN A 798 -13.54 -15.09 -3.06
C ASN A 798 -15.07 -15.05 -3.15
N GLU A 799 -15.65 -15.37 -4.32
CA GLU A 799 -17.09 -15.51 -4.45
C GLU A 799 -17.61 -16.62 -3.51
N PRO A 800 -18.74 -16.41 -2.80
CA PRO A 800 -19.14 -17.28 -1.70
C PRO A 800 -19.29 -18.76 -2.08
N HIS A 801 -19.92 -19.07 -3.22
CA HIS A 801 -20.15 -20.45 -3.66
C HIS A 801 -18.85 -21.16 -4.06
N ILE A 802 -17.96 -20.50 -4.81
CA ILE A 802 -16.63 -21.01 -5.18
C ILE A 802 -15.77 -21.23 -3.93
N ALA A 803 -15.75 -20.25 -3.03
CA ALA A 803 -14.96 -20.33 -1.80
C ALA A 803 -15.46 -21.47 -0.88
N ALA A 804 -16.77 -21.61 -0.72
CA ALA A 804 -17.38 -22.61 0.15
C ALA A 804 -16.98 -24.04 -0.26
N LEU A 805 -17.10 -24.39 -1.55
CA LEU A 805 -16.77 -25.74 -2.00
C LEU A 805 -15.27 -26.04 -1.94
N ARG A 806 -14.41 -25.05 -2.22
CA ARG A 806 -12.96 -25.20 -2.03
C ARG A 806 -12.61 -25.45 -0.56
N ILE A 807 -13.23 -24.71 0.37
CA ILE A 807 -13.02 -24.89 1.82
C ILE A 807 -13.53 -26.27 2.26
N MET A 808 -14.71 -26.68 1.79
CA MET A 808 -15.28 -28.00 2.05
C MET A 808 -14.41 -29.13 1.47
N MET A 809 -13.80 -28.94 0.29
CA MET A 809 -12.87 -29.91 -0.30
C MET A 809 -11.63 -30.09 0.58
N ARG A 810 -11.02 -28.98 1.04
CA ARG A 810 -9.89 -29.05 2.00
C ARG A 810 -10.30 -29.71 3.31
N SER A 811 -11.52 -29.46 3.80
CA SER A 811 -12.07 -30.15 4.97
C SER A 811 -12.26 -31.64 4.72
N THR A 812 -12.79 -32.02 3.55
CA THR A 812 -13.00 -33.42 3.13
C THR A 812 -11.69 -34.19 3.13
N LEU A 813 -10.62 -33.61 2.60
CA LEU A 813 -9.30 -34.26 2.54
C LEU A 813 -8.61 -34.33 3.92
N SER A 814 -8.69 -33.27 4.72
CA SER A 814 -8.03 -33.19 6.04
C SER A 814 -8.76 -33.98 7.12
N GLN A 815 -10.09 -33.98 7.12
CA GLN A 815 -10.94 -34.66 8.10
C GLN A 815 -11.40 -36.05 7.64
N ALA A 816 -10.78 -36.61 6.60
CA ALA A 816 -10.95 -38.00 6.22
C ALA A 816 -10.44 -38.95 7.31
N VAL A 817 -11.07 -40.10 7.52
CA VAL A 817 -10.65 -41.10 8.52
C VAL A 817 -9.19 -41.51 8.34
N VAL A 818 -8.75 -41.67 7.09
CA VAL A 818 -7.36 -42.02 6.76
C VAL A 818 -6.36 -40.90 7.05
N SER A 819 -6.82 -39.64 7.08
CA SER A 819 -5.98 -38.48 7.37
C SER A 819 -5.76 -38.26 8.87
N ARG A 820 -6.50 -38.98 9.74
CA ARG A 820 -6.48 -38.83 11.21
C ARG A 820 -5.07 -38.98 11.81
N GLU A 821 -4.28 -39.89 11.28
CA GLU A 821 -2.93 -40.19 11.76
C GLU A 821 -1.91 -39.07 11.45
N PHE A 822 -2.24 -38.13 10.56
CA PHE A 822 -1.34 -37.05 10.13
C PHE A 822 -1.70 -35.66 10.70
N ASP A 823 -2.87 -35.51 11.33
CA ASP A 823 -3.37 -34.29 11.99
C ASP A 823 -3.26 -33.01 11.13
N PHE A 824 -3.55 -33.13 9.83
CA PHE A 824 -3.53 -31.98 8.95
C PHE A 824 -4.73 -31.07 9.19
N GLN A 825 -4.47 -29.76 9.27
CA GLN A 825 -5.53 -28.75 9.34
C GLN A 825 -6.01 -28.38 7.92
N PRO A 826 -7.32 -28.12 7.70
CA PRO A 826 -7.85 -27.74 6.37
C PRO A 826 -7.13 -26.54 5.73
N GLY A 827 -6.70 -25.57 6.55
CA GLY A 827 -5.98 -24.37 6.11
C GLY A 827 -4.49 -24.58 5.81
N SER A 828 -3.95 -25.78 6.03
CA SER A 828 -2.53 -26.05 5.85
C SER A 828 -2.11 -25.98 4.36
N PRO A 829 -0.87 -25.53 4.06
CA PRO A 829 -0.32 -25.56 2.70
C PRO A 829 -0.31 -26.97 2.09
N GLN A 830 -0.01 -27.99 2.90
CA GLN A 830 0.07 -29.39 2.48
C GLN A 830 -1.27 -29.89 1.93
N ILE A 831 -2.39 -29.55 2.58
CA ILE A 831 -3.72 -29.90 2.09
C ILE A 831 -4.08 -29.12 0.82
N GLY A 832 -3.61 -27.87 0.71
CA GLY A 832 -3.76 -27.10 -0.53
C GLY A 832 -3.03 -27.77 -1.70
N GLN A 833 -1.80 -28.23 -1.48
CA GLN A 833 -0.99 -28.94 -2.46
C GLN A 833 -1.61 -30.30 -2.83
N LEU A 834 -2.06 -31.08 -1.84
CA LEU A 834 -2.78 -32.35 -2.08
C LEU A 834 -3.99 -32.13 -2.97
N MET A 835 -4.84 -31.16 -2.61
CA MET A 835 -6.05 -30.83 -3.38
C MET A 835 -5.70 -30.46 -4.82
N SER A 836 -4.68 -29.63 -5.04
CA SER A 836 -4.26 -29.25 -6.39
C SER A 836 -3.66 -30.41 -7.18
N SER A 837 -2.86 -31.28 -6.55
CA SER A 837 -2.30 -32.45 -7.22
C SER A 837 -3.39 -33.43 -7.63
N LEU A 838 -4.38 -33.69 -6.75
CA LEU A 838 -5.54 -34.54 -7.08
C LEU A 838 -6.38 -33.93 -8.22
N LEU A 839 -6.56 -32.60 -8.22
CA LEU A 839 -7.28 -31.91 -9.29
C LEU A 839 -6.53 -32.03 -10.63
N MET A 840 -5.22 -31.76 -10.65
CA MET A 840 -4.41 -31.90 -11.86
C MET A 840 -4.37 -33.34 -12.36
N ALA A 841 -4.23 -34.33 -11.46
CA ALA A 841 -4.30 -35.75 -11.83
C ALA A 841 -5.67 -36.13 -12.43
N ALA A 842 -6.77 -35.64 -11.86
CA ALA A 842 -8.11 -35.84 -12.43
C ALA A 842 -8.23 -35.24 -13.83
N MET A 843 -7.67 -34.04 -14.05
CA MET A 843 -7.61 -33.42 -15.38
C MET A 843 -6.75 -34.23 -16.35
N GLU A 844 -5.61 -34.77 -15.92
CA GLU A 844 -4.78 -35.64 -16.78
C GLU A 844 -5.51 -36.92 -17.20
N LYS A 845 -6.23 -37.59 -16.28
CA LYS A 845 -7.04 -38.77 -16.62
C LYS A 845 -8.16 -38.41 -17.61
N LEU A 846 -8.79 -37.26 -17.41
CA LEU A 846 -9.85 -36.76 -18.30
C LEU A 846 -9.30 -36.44 -19.70
N ALA A 847 -8.14 -35.79 -19.79
CA ALA A 847 -7.45 -35.52 -21.06
C ALA A 847 -7.07 -36.82 -21.78
N GLY A 848 -6.65 -37.86 -21.03
CA GLY A 848 -6.32 -39.19 -21.54
C GLY A 848 -7.49 -39.94 -22.19
N MET A 849 -8.74 -39.51 -21.99
CA MET A 849 -9.90 -40.05 -22.72
C MET A 849 -9.92 -39.62 -24.20
N ARG A 850 -9.12 -38.62 -24.60
CA ARG A 850 -9.02 -38.13 -25.97
C ARG A 850 -7.69 -38.51 -26.61
N THR A 851 -7.75 -38.85 -27.89
CA THR A 851 -6.57 -39.09 -28.73
C THR A 851 -5.92 -37.80 -29.25
N SER A 852 -6.66 -36.68 -29.24
CA SER A 852 -6.18 -35.36 -29.68
C SER A 852 -6.91 -34.22 -28.97
N ALA A 853 -6.26 -33.05 -28.88
CA ALA A 853 -6.84 -31.84 -28.29
C ALA A 853 -8.01 -31.29 -29.17
N PRO A 854 -9.04 -30.69 -28.56
CA PRO A 854 -10.12 -30.04 -29.29
C PRO A 854 -9.62 -28.83 -30.10
N VAL A 855 -10.39 -28.47 -31.13
CA VAL A 855 -10.23 -27.19 -31.83
C VAL A 855 -10.64 -26.04 -30.90
N VAL A 856 -10.16 -24.83 -31.16
CA VAL A 856 -10.61 -23.63 -30.44
C VAL A 856 -12.10 -23.40 -30.73
N LEU A 857 -12.90 -23.24 -29.68
CA LEU A 857 -14.35 -23.13 -29.72
C LEU A 857 -14.82 -22.06 -28.72
N ASP A 858 -15.80 -21.25 -29.09
CA ASP A 858 -16.40 -20.28 -28.16
C ASP A 858 -17.23 -21.03 -27.10
N THR A 859 -18.09 -21.96 -27.53
CA THR A 859 -18.90 -22.82 -26.66
C THR A 859 -18.46 -24.28 -26.71
N ALA A 860 -18.21 -24.89 -25.54
CA ALA A 860 -17.87 -26.31 -25.45
C ALA A 860 -19.14 -27.18 -25.52
N GLU A 861 -19.26 -27.99 -26.57
CA GLU A 861 -20.36 -28.94 -26.72
C GLU A 861 -20.02 -30.34 -26.19
N ASP A 862 -18.75 -30.75 -26.28
CA ASP A 862 -18.33 -32.08 -25.88
C ASP A 862 -18.10 -32.19 -24.36
N THR A 863 -18.55 -33.30 -23.77
CA THR A 863 -18.54 -33.53 -22.32
C THR A 863 -17.14 -33.40 -21.71
N VAL A 864 -16.10 -33.91 -22.37
CA VAL A 864 -14.73 -33.88 -21.85
C VAL A 864 -14.20 -32.44 -21.79
N THR A 865 -14.41 -31.64 -22.84
CA THR A 865 -14.02 -30.23 -22.88
C THR A 865 -14.82 -29.40 -21.86
N ARG A 866 -16.14 -29.66 -21.72
CA ARG A 866 -16.99 -29.00 -20.72
C ARG A 866 -16.49 -29.25 -19.29
N LEU A 867 -16.22 -30.51 -18.96
CA LEU A 867 -15.61 -30.89 -17.68
C LEU A 867 -14.24 -30.24 -17.49
N MET A 868 -13.38 -30.26 -18.52
CA MET A 868 -12.06 -29.65 -18.48
C MET A 868 -12.12 -28.15 -18.19
N ARG A 869 -13.05 -27.41 -18.80
CA ARG A 869 -13.29 -25.98 -18.50
C ARG A 869 -13.71 -25.77 -17.04
N GLY A 870 -14.64 -26.58 -16.53
CA GLY A 870 -15.07 -26.55 -15.13
C GLY A 870 -13.91 -26.81 -14.15
N LEU A 871 -13.08 -27.83 -14.42
CA LEU A 871 -11.90 -28.15 -13.60
C LEU A 871 -10.83 -27.06 -13.67
N PHE A 872 -10.58 -26.47 -14.85
CA PHE A 872 -9.66 -25.34 -14.98
C PHE A 872 -10.10 -24.14 -14.17
N GLY A 873 -11.40 -23.86 -14.11
CA GLY A 873 -11.94 -22.81 -13.24
C GLY A 873 -11.66 -23.07 -11.75
N ASN A 874 -11.80 -24.32 -11.29
CA ASN A 874 -11.41 -24.71 -9.93
C ASN A 874 -9.89 -24.60 -9.72
N LEU A 875 -9.08 -24.95 -10.72
CA LEU A 875 -7.62 -24.88 -10.65
C LEU A 875 -7.16 -23.43 -10.50
N MET A 876 -7.70 -22.51 -11.33
CA MET A 876 -7.34 -21.10 -11.31
C MET A 876 -7.82 -20.39 -10.04
N THR A 877 -9.05 -20.67 -9.59
CA THR A 877 -9.55 -20.12 -8.33
C THR A 877 -8.85 -20.72 -7.10
N THR A 878 -8.33 -21.95 -7.20
CA THR A 878 -7.45 -22.52 -6.17
C THR A 878 -6.09 -21.84 -6.17
N ALA A 879 -5.45 -21.68 -7.33
CA ALA A 879 -4.16 -21.01 -7.48
C ALA A 879 -4.20 -19.59 -6.89
N GLY A 880 -5.27 -18.84 -7.18
CA GLY A 880 -5.48 -17.48 -6.68
C GLY A 880 -6.00 -17.39 -5.23
N SER A 881 -6.30 -18.50 -4.55
CA SER A 881 -6.90 -18.49 -3.21
C SER A 881 -5.90 -18.22 -2.07
N GLY A 882 -6.41 -17.72 -0.94
CA GLY A 882 -5.63 -17.42 0.26
C GLY A 882 -5.15 -15.98 0.33
N VAL A 883 -4.60 -15.59 1.49
CA VAL A 883 -4.00 -14.25 1.69
C VAL A 883 -2.81 -14.04 0.74
N ARG A 884 -2.05 -15.10 0.50
CA ARG A 884 -1.08 -15.22 -0.59
C ARG A 884 -1.56 -16.33 -1.54
N PRO A 885 -1.57 -16.11 -2.87
CA PRO A 885 -1.89 -17.14 -3.85
C PRO A 885 -1.04 -18.40 -3.64
N LEU A 886 -1.65 -19.58 -3.84
CA LEU A 886 -0.94 -20.87 -3.85
C LEU A 886 0.00 -21.00 -5.04
N SER A 887 -0.34 -20.38 -6.16
CA SER A 887 0.51 -20.32 -7.35
C SER A 887 0.17 -19.08 -8.17
N MET A 888 1.17 -18.52 -8.84
CA MET A 888 1.00 -17.38 -9.75
C MET A 888 0.63 -17.80 -11.17
N VAL A 889 0.38 -19.08 -11.44
CA VAL A 889 0.08 -19.62 -12.79
C VAL A 889 -1.12 -18.95 -13.46
N TRP A 890 -2.05 -18.37 -12.68
CA TRP A 890 -3.17 -17.57 -13.20
C TRP A 890 -2.72 -16.35 -14.00
N GLN A 891 -1.47 -15.88 -13.86
CA GLN A 891 -0.89 -14.78 -14.64
C GLN A 891 -0.84 -15.10 -16.15
N LEU A 892 -0.76 -16.38 -16.53
CA LEU A 892 -0.83 -16.79 -17.95
C LEU A 892 -2.17 -16.49 -18.62
N PHE A 893 -3.19 -16.17 -17.83
CA PHE A 893 -4.55 -15.87 -18.30
C PHE A 893 -4.86 -14.37 -18.25
N GLY A 894 -3.86 -13.49 -18.15
CA GLY A 894 -4.05 -12.04 -18.25
C GLY A 894 -3.99 -11.52 -19.69
N LEU A 895 -4.61 -10.38 -19.98
CA LEU A 895 -4.46 -9.67 -21.27
C LEU A 895 -3.13 -8.90 -21.37
N ALA A 896 -2.65 -8.35 -20.26
CA ALA A 896 -1.35 -7.67 -20.15
C ALA A 896 -0.72 -7.97 -18.77
N PRO A 897 -0.40 -9.25 -18.49
CA PRO A 897 0.06 -9.66 -17.17
C PRO A 897 1.46 -9.15 -16.86
N GLN A 898 1.69 -8.83 -15.59
CA GLN A 898 3.03 -8.67 -15.04
C GLN A 898 3.42 -10.01 -14.39
N TYR A 899 4.48 -10.64 -14.91
CA TYR A 899 4.87 -11.98 -14.48
C TYR A 899 5.73 -11.99 -13.24
N ASP A 900 5.38 -12.74 -12.21
CA ASP A 900 6.30 -13.11 -11.15
C ASP A 900 6.89 -14.49 -11.47
N ILE A 901 8.22 -14.58 -11.49
CA ILE A 901 8.91 -15.81 -11.91
C ILE A 901 8.82 -16.85 -10.77
N PRO A 902 8.38 -18.09 -11.05
CA PRO A 902 8.36 -19.18 -10.07
C PRO A 902 9.75 -19.44 -9.47
N THR A 903 9.80 -19.70 -8.16
CA THR A 903 11.07 -19.90 -7.44
C THR A 903 11.30 -21.33 -6.96
N SER A 904 10.26 -22.16 -6.92
CA SER A 904 10.33 -23.54 -6.43
C SER A 904 9.87 -24.56 -7.47
N ASN A 905 10.35 -25.81 -7.36
CA ASN A 905 9.91 -26.91 -8.22
C ASN A 905 8.41 -27.20 -8.08
N THR A 906 7.85 -27.01 -6.89
CA THR A 906 6.42 -27.16 -6.64
C THR A 906 5.61 -26.11 -7.39
N ASP A 907 6.09 -24.87 -7.48
CA ASP A 907 5.45 -23.83 -8.29
C ASP A 907 5.54 -24.16 -9.79
N TRP A 908 6.70 -24.65 -10.25
CA TRP A 908 6.90 -25.06 -11.64
C TRP A 908 5.96 -26.20 -12.07
N ALA A 909 5.63 -27.13 -11.18
CA ALA A 909 4.68 -28.20 -11.45
C ALA A 909 3.29 -27.68 -11.84
N TRP A 910 2.86 -26.52 -11.31
CA TRP A 910 1.61 -25.88 -11.75
C TRP A 910 1.68 -25.42 -13.20
N TYR A 911 2.76 -24.75 -13.56
CA TYR A 911 2.95 -24.24 -14.92
C TYR A 911 3.08 -25.39 -15.93
N GLU A 912 3.83 -26.43 -15.58
CA GLU A 912 3.98 -27.63 -16.42
C GLU A 912 2.62 -28.27 -16.72
N ASN A 913 1.82 -28.55 -15.69
CA ASN A 913 0.50 -29.15 -15.84
C ASN A 913 -0.48 -28.24 -16.58
N VAL A 914 -0.50 -26.95 -16.26
CA VAL A 914 -1.39 -25.99 -16.94
C VAL A 914 -1.05 -25.90 -18.42
N VAL A 915 0.22 -25.77 -18.80
CA VAL A 915 0.63 -25.71 -20.22
C VAL A 915 0.29 -27.01 -20.95
N LYS A 916 0.49 -28.16 -20.30
CA LYS A 916 0.17 -29.49 -20.86
C LYS A 916 -1.34 -29.69 -21.07
N LEU A 917 -2.17 -29.23 -20.14
CA LEU A 917 -3.61 -29.50 -20.11
C LEU A 917 -4.47 -28.42 -20.78
N TYR A 918 -3.97 -27.18 -20.87
CA TYR A 918 -4.71 -26.05 -21.43
C TYR A 918 -5.32 -26.31 -22.81
N PRO A 919 -4.65 -27.00 -23.77
CA PRO A 919 -5.23 -27.31 -25.07
C PRO A 919 -6.56 -28.10 -24.99
N TYR A 920 -6.79 -28.86 -23.92
CA TYR A 920 -8.01 -29.66 -23.74
C TYR A 920 -9.23 -28.84 -23.31
N THR A 921 -9.08 -27.53 -23.07
CA THR A 921 -10.19 -26.61 -22.76
C THR A 921 -10.92 -26.10 -24.00
N GLY A 922 -10.30 -26.20 -25.19
CA GLY A 922 -10.79 -25.57 -26.41
C GLY A 922 -10.80 -24.03 -26.37
N TRP A 923 -10.13 -23.40 -25.40
CA TRP A 923 -9.98 -21.94 -25.33
C TRP A 923 -8.89 -21.42 -26.28
N PRO A 924 -8.83 -20.08 -26.54
CA PRO A 924 -7.86 -19.52 -27.46
C PRO A 924 -6.40 -19.79 -27.05
N LEU A 925 -5.63 -20.46 -27.91
CA LEU A 925 -4.23 -20.85 -27.68
C LEU A 925 -3.23 -19.72 -27.92
N LYS A 926 -3.50 -18.84 -28.89
CA LYS A 926 -2.55 -17.80 -29.31
C LYS A 926 -2.15 -16.88 -28.15
N GLN A 927 -3.13 -16.32 -27.45
CA GLN A 927 -2.88 -15.45 -26.30
C GLN A 927 -2.14 -16.19 -25.17
N PHE A 928 -2.45 -17.47 -24.94
CA PHE A 928 -1.78 -18.29 -23.94
C PHE A 928 -0.30 -18.51 -24.29
N HIS A 929 0.00 -18.82 -25.55
CA HIS A 929 1.38 -18.98 -26.04
C HIS A 929 2.15 -17.66 -26.02
N ASP A 930 1.53 -16.55 -26.40
CA ASP A 930 2.13 -15.21 -26.32
C ASP A 930 2.48 -14.87 -24.85
N ASN A 931 1.60 -15.22 -23.92
CA ASN A 931 1.82 -15.04 -22.49
C ASN A 931 2.95 -15.94 -21.96
N LEU A 932 2.96 -17.23 -22.35
CA LEU A 932 4.01 -18.17 -21.99
C LEU A 932 5.39 -17.75 -22.54
N ALA A 933 5.44 -17.26 -23.78
CA ALA A 933 6.66 -16.72 -24.38
C ALA A 933 7.15 -15.47 -23.63
N SER A 934 6.23 -14.58 -23.24
CA SER A 934 6.58 -13.38 -22.46
C SER A 934 7.11 -13.70 -21.05
N LEU A 935 6.62 -14.78 -20.43
CA LEU A 935 7.18 -15.30 -19.18
C LEU A 935 8.62 -15.78 -19.39
N LEU A 936 8.88 -16.55 -20.45
CA LEU A 936 10.23 -16.99 -20.82
C LEU A 936 11.15 -15.82 -21.16
N ASP A 937 10.64 -14.79 -21.83
CA ASP A 937 11.41 -13.56 -22.10
C ASP A 937 11.93 -12.96 -20.79
N LYS A 938 11.04 -12.82 -19.79
CA LYS A 938 11.41 -12.30 -18.47
C LYS A 938 12.47 -13.17 -17.78
N ILE A 939 12.37 -14.50 -17.90
CA ILE A 939 13.33 -15.45 -17.31
C ILE A 939 14.71 -15.31 -17.95
N ILE A 940 14.78 -15.27 -19.29
CA ILE A 940 16.05 -15.12 -20.03
C ILE A 940 16.71 -13.78 -19.69
N LEU A 941 15.93 -12.70 -19.62
CA LEU A 941 16.45 -11.37 -19.26
C LEU A 941 16.94 -11.30 -17.81
N ARG A 942 16.30 -12.03 -16.89
CA ARG A 942 16.74 -12.11 -15.48
C ARG A 942 18.13 -12.71 -15.34
N VAL A 943 18.47 -13.72 -16.16
CA VAL A 943 19.80 -14.33 -16.15
C VAL A 943 20.88 -13.30 -16.48
N ILE A 944 20.66 -12.44 -17.47
CA ILE A 944 21.63 -11.42 -17.84
C ILE A 944 21.72 -10.34 -16.76
N THR A 945 20.58 -9.76 -16.38
CA THR A 945 20.53 -8.65 -15.43
C THR A 945 21.07 -9.04 -14.04
N LYS A 946 20.96 -10.29 -13.61
CA LYS A 946 21.52 -10.78 -12.33
C LYS A 946 23.05 -10.93 -12.37
N ASN A 947 23.63 -11.21 -13.52
CA ASN A 947 25.06 -11.44 -13.69
C ASN A 947 25.80 -10.19 -14.18
N GLU A 948 25.10 -9.07 -14.38
CA GLU A 948 25.66 -7.79 -14.78
C GLU A 948 26.08 -6.94 -13.57
N ASP A 949 27.26 -6.31 -13.64
CA ASP A 949 27.67 -5.33 -12.63
C ASP A 949 26.93 -4.00 -12.85
N THR A 950 25.82 -3.84 -12.13
CA THR A 950 24.96 -2.65 -12.22
C THR A 950 25.69 -1.33 -11.90
N ALA A 951 26.79 -1.36 -11.13
CA ALA A 951 27.58 -0.18 -10.82
C ALA A 951 28.45 0.22 -12.01
N GLN A 952 29.14 -0.74 -12.63
CA GLN A 952 29.88 -0.50 -13.87
C GLN A 952 28.97 -0.15 -15.04
N ILE A 953 27.74 -0.68 -15.13
CA ILE A 953 26.81 -0.31 -16.21
C ILE A 953 26.34 1.13 -16.07
N LYS A 954 26.05 1.60 -14.85
CA LYS A 954 25.73 3.02 -14.63
C LYS A 954 26.93 3.91 -14.92
N MET A 955 28.14 3.47 -14.57
CA MET A 955 29.38 4.18 -14.84
C MET A 955 29.76 4.16 -16.33
N SER A 956 29.54 3.06 -17.04
CA SER A 956 29.72 2.89 -18.49
C SER A 956 28.65 3.65 -19.26
N ALA A 957 27.39 3.69 -18.81
CA ALA A 957 26.37 4.53 -19.40
C ALA A 957 26.69 6.02 -19.20
N ALA A 958 27.22 6.40 -18.02
CA ALA A 958 27.71 7.75 -17.77
C ALA A 958 28.96 8.07 -18.62
N LEU A 959 29.91 7.15 -18.77
CA LEU A 959 31.11 7.29 -19.59
C LEU A 959 30.79 7.33 -21.08
N SER A 960 29.91 6.47 -21.58
CA SER A 960 29.40 6.51 -22.95
C SER A 960 28.55 7.74 -23.20
N MET A 961 27.85 8.27 -22.18
CA MET A 961 27.17 9.57 -22.27
C MET A 961 28.18 10.73 -22.28
N LEU A 962 29.26 10.65 -21.52
CA LEU A 962 30.36 11.62 -21.52
C LEU A 962 31.11 11.61 -22.86
N GLU A 963 31.48 10.44 -23.36
CA GLU A 963 32.10 10.23 -24.68
C GLU A 963 31.13 10.67 -25.79
N TYR A 964 29.85 10.35 -25.67
CA TYR A 964 28.82 10.87 -26.58
C TYR A 964 28.76 12.39 -26.57
N CYS A 965 28.82 13.02 -25.39
CA CYS A 965 28.85 14.46 -25.25
C CYS A 965 30.14 15.05 -25.83
N GLN A 966 31.30 14.44 -25.62
CA GLN A 966 32.60 14.87 -26.16
C GLN A 966 32.63 14.79 -27.69
N LEU A 967 32.29 13.64 -28.28
CA LEU A 967 32.22 13.46 -29.73
C LEU A 967 31.19 14.39 -30.36
N ARG A 968 30.08 14.64 -29.65
CA ARG A 968 29.07 15.61 -30.09
C ARG A 968 29.59 17.04 -30.01
N ASN A 969 30.37 17.41 -29.00
CA ASN A 969 30.97 18.74 -28.88
C ASN A 969 31.97 19.04 -30.02
N ILE A 970 32.79 18.07 -30.42
CA ILE A 970 33.68 18.20 -31.59
C ILE A 970 32.87 18.47 -32.87
N GLN A 971 31.79 17.72 -33.08
CA GLN A 971 30.91 17.95 -34.22
C GLN A 971 30.22 19.32 -34.19
N LEU A 972 29.88 19.79 -32.99
CA LEU A 972 29.24 21.09 -32.76
C LEU A 972 30.20 22.25 -33.09
N GLU A 973 31.49 22.12 -32.75
CA GLU A 973 32.53 23.09 -33.09
C GLU A 973 32.69 23.25 -34.61
N HIS A 974 32.84 22.15 -35.35
CA HIS A 974 32.93 22.21 -36.81
C HIS A 974 31.65 22.75 -37.46
N CYS A 975 30.47 22.38 -36.94
CA CYS A 975 29.21 22.96 -37.40
C CYS A 975 29.18 24.49 -37.20
N ARG A 976 29.66 25.00 -36.05
CA ARG A 976 29.75 26.43 -35.74
C ARG A 976 30.68 27.14 -36.73
N THR A 977 31.86 26.59 -37.00
CA THR A 977 32.82 27.15 -37.96
C THR A 977 32.24 27.22 -39.38
N ILE A 978 31.61 26.13 -39.84
CA ILE A 978 31.00 26.10 -41.18
C ILE A 978 29.87 27.14 -41.30
N VAL A 979 28.97 27.19 -40.32
CA VAL A 979 27.86 28.17 -40.32
C VAL A 979 28.40 29.59 -40.32
N THR A 980 29.42 29.89 -39.51
CA THR A 980 30.03 31.23 -39.42
C THR A 980 30.64 31.69 -40.74
N VAL A 981 31.37 30.80 -41.43
CA VAL A 981 31.93 31.13 -42.75
C VAL A 981 30.82 31.32 -43.76
N PHE A 982 29.73 30.55 -43.69
CA PHE A 982 28.60 30.69 -44.60
C PHE A 982 27.84 31.99 -44.40
N GLU A 983 27.62 32.41 -43.16
CA GLU A 983 27.02 33.72 -42.88
C GLU A 983 27.88 34.86 -43.42
N LYS A 984 29.19 34.88 -43.11
CA LYS A 984 30.12 35.90 -43.61
C LYS A 984 30.26 35.87 -45.15
N MET A 985 30.23 34.69 -45.76
CA MET A 985 30.30 34.49 -47.22
C MET A 985 29.03 34.96 -47.92
N PHE A 986 27.84 34.69 -47.36
CA PHE A 986 26.56 35.08 -47.98
C PHE A 986 26.12 36.50 -47.66
N ALA A 987 26.70 37.14 -46.64
CA ALA A 987 26.48 38.55 -46.33
C ALA A 987 27.30 39.51 -47.21
N ASN A 988 28.31 39.02 -47.95
CA ASN A 988 29.15 39.83 -48.82
C ASN A 988 28.89 39.49 -50.30
N ASP A 989 28.21 40.39 -51.02
CA ASP A 989 27.84 40.20 -52.44
C ASP A 989 29.06 40.15 -53.40
N GLU A 990 30.25 40.55 -52.95
CA GLU A 990 31.50 40.50 -53.73
C GLU A 990 32.36 39.25 -53.46
N ALA A 991 31.89 38.33 -52.60
CA ALA A 991 32.64 37.14 -52.21
C ALA A 991 32.67 36.05 -53.30
N ASP A 992 33.86 35.52 -53.61
CA ASP A 992 34.01 34.34 -54.48
C ASP A 992 33.64 33.06 -53.72
N ILE A 993 32.35 32.70 -53.80
CA ILE A 993 31.74 31.56 -53.09
C ILE A 993 32.47 30.25 -53.38
N ALA A 994 32.89 30.02 -54.62
CA ALA A 994 33.55 28.76 -54.99
C ALA A 994 34.93 28.64 -54.34
N VAL A 995 35.70 29.73 -54.34
CA VAL A 995 37.03 29.77 -53.74
C VAL A 995 36.96 29.68 -52.21
N ILE A 996 36.03 30.39 -51.56
CA ILE A 996 35.86 30.35 -50.11
C ILE A 996 35.36 28.97 -49.66
N ALA A 997 34.40 28.37 -50.37
CA ALA A 997 33.90 27.03 -50.09
C ALA A 997 34.99 25.96 -50.26
N GLN A 998 35.87 26.11 -51.26
CA GLN A 998 37.01 25.21 -51.46
C GLN A 998 38.00 25.29 -50.30
N ARG A 999 38.37 26.49 -49.86
CA ARG A 999 39.27 26.69 -48.70
C ARG A 999 38.68 26.14 -47.41
N LEU A 1000 37.39 26.36 -47.17
CA LEU A 1000 36.72 25.82 -46.00
C LEU A 1000 36.68 24.28 -46.04
N LEU A 1001 36.45 23.68 -47.22
CA LEU A 1001 36.42 22.22 -47.38
C LEU A 1001 37.79 21.57 -47.13
N GLU A 1002 38.88 22.27 -47.48
CA GLU A 1002 40.25 21.82 -47.22
C GLU A 1002 40.63 21.86 -45.73
N ASN A 1003 39.94 22.69 -44.94
CA ASN A 1003 40.27 22.94 -43.54
C ASN A 1003 39.26 22.36 -42.54
N VAL A 1004 38.20 21.67 -42.99
CA VAL A 1004 37.20 21.02 -42.13
C VAL A 1004 37.18 19.52 -42.39
N PRO A 1005 37.13 18.66 -41.35
CA PRO A 1005 37.09 17.22 -41.53
C PRO A 1005 35.88 16.76 -42.36
N THR A 1006 36.15 15.91 -43.36
CA THR A 1006 35.09 15.41 -44.27
C THR A 1006 34.24 14.29 -43.66
N LYS A 1007 34.71 13.68 -42.57
CA LYS A 1007 34.01 12.68 -41.75
C LYS A 1007 34.42 12.85 -40.29
N LEU A 1008 33.47 12.62 -39.39
CA LEU A 1008 33.70 12.58 -37.94
C LEU A 1008 33.33 11.19 -37.43
N GLU A 1009 33.93 10.79 -36.31
CA GLU A 1009 33.67 9.51 -35.64
C GLU A 1009 32.17 9.31 -35.33
N LYS A 1010 31.50 10.39 -34.90
CA LYS A 1010 30.04 10.46 -34.81
C LYS A 1010 29.55 11.70 -35.54
N GLN A 1011 28.83 11.50 -36.65
CA GLN A 1011 28.30 12.60 -37.47
C GLN A 1011 26.77 12.55 -37.56
N THR A 1012 26.11 13.69 -37.33
CA THR A 1012 24.68 13.83 -37.62
C THR A 1012 24.44 13.90 -39.14
N SER A 1013 23.23 13.52 -39.55
CA SER A 1013 22.77 13.72 -40.93
C SER A 1013 22.83 15.20 -41.37
N GLY A 1014 22.77 16.14 -40.44
CA GLY A 1014 22.98 17.58 -40.69
C GLY A 1014 24.41 17.86 -41.14
N PHE A 1015 25.41 17.43 -40.38
CA PHE A 1015 26.83 17.63 -40.72
C PHE A 1015 27.19 17.01 -42.08
N THR A 1016 26.74 15.78 -42.35
CA THR A 1016 26.99 15.13 -43.65
C THR A 1016 26.37 15.89 -44.83
N LYS A 1017 25.18 16.47 -44.63
CA LYS A 1017 24.54 17.33 -45.64
C LYS A 1017 25.29 18.65 -45.81
N MET A 1018 25.81 19.22 -44.72
CA MET A 1018 26.61 20.44 -44.78
C MET A 1018 27.88 20.21 -45.63
N ILE A 1019 28.68 19.18 -45.32
CA ILE A 1019 29.89 18.84 -46.12
C ILE A 1019 29.55 18.56 -47.59
N ARG A 1020 28.42 17.92 -47.88
CA ARG A 1020 27.97 17.66 -49.25
C ARG A 1020 27.66 18.96 -50.00
N TYR A 1021 26.99 19.91 -49.34
CA TYR A 1021 26.67 21.19 -49.94
C TYR A 1021 27.91 22.08 -50.10
N LEU A 1022 28.82 22.06 -49.13
CA LEU A 1022 30.12 22.73 -49.24
C LEU A 1022 30.90 22.27 -50.49
N ARG A 1023 30.90 20.96 -50.75
CA ARG A 1023 31.51 20.35 -51.94
C ARG A 1023 30.78 20.68 -53.25
N HIS A 1024 29.50 21.03 -53.18
CA HIS A 1024 28.72 21.50 -54.33
C HIS A 1024 29.07 22.96 -54.64
N LEU A 1025 29.13 23.82 -53.63
CA LEU A 1025 29.52 25.23 -53.77
C LEU A 1025 30.97 25.38 -54.24
N SER A 1026 31.90 24.55 -53.73
CA SER A 1026 33.31 24.61 -54.13
C SER A 1026 33.56 24.27 -55.61
N LYS A 1027 32.62 23.57 -56.26
CA LYS A 1027 32.64 23.25 -57.70
C LYS A 1027 31.95 24.31 -58.56
N GLY A 1028 31.61 25.47 -58.00
CA GLY A 1028 30.86 26.53 -58.69
C GLY A 1028 29.36 26.26 -58.79
N GLY A 1029 28.82 25.37 -57.95
CA GLY A 1029 27.40 25.08 -57.92
C GLY A 1029 26.57 26.22 -57.32
N GLU A 1030 25.38 26.46 -57.85
CA GLU A 1030 24.47 27.48 -57.34
C GLU A 1030 23.92 27.15 -55.94
N ARG A 1031 23.55 28.20 -55.19
CA ARG A 1031 22.92 28.12 -53.86
C ARG A 1031 21.56 27.42 -53.95
N ARG A 1032 21.25 26.53 -52.99
CA ARG A 1032 20.02 25.72 -52.95
C ARG A 1032 19.28 25.93 -51.63
N SER A 1033 18.02 26.34 -51.73
CA SER A 1033 17.14 26.57 -50.57
C SER A 1033 16.95 25.34 -49.67
N ALA A 1034 16.95 24.12 -50.25
CA ALA A 1034 16.82 22.88 -49.48
C ALA A 1034 18.06 22.59 -48.61
N ASP A 1035 19.24 22.98 -49.09
CA ASP A 1035 20.48 22.84 -48.34
C ASP A 1035 20.58 23.97 -47.31
N ASP A 1036 20.29 25.22 -47.67
CA ASP A 1036 20.25 26.38 -46.74
C ASP A 1036 19.31 26.14 -45.54
N LEU A 1037 18.20 25.42 -45.74
CA LEU A 1037 17.29 25.02 -44.66
C LEU A 1037 17.96 24.10 -43.64
N VAL A 1038 18.87 23.23 -44.06
CA VAL A 1038 19.66 22.37 -43.17
C VAL A 1038 20.59 23.22 -42.31
N TYR A 1039 21.24 24.23 -42.89
CA TYR A 1039 22.14 25.14 -42.17
C TYR A 1039 21.38 26.01 -41.17
N ALA A 1040 20.32 26.68 -41.61
CA ALA A 1040 19.46 27.49 -40.76
C ALA A 1040 18.87 26.66 -39.59
N SER A 1041 18.49 25.40 -39.87
CA SER A 1041 18.00 24.47 -38.84
C SER A 1041 19.09 23.97 -37.90
N VAL A 1042 20.33 23.87 -38.35
CA VAL A 1042 21.48 23.52 -37.49
C VAL A 1042 21.83 24.71 -36.61
N TYR A 1043 21.88 25.92 -37.16
CA TYR A 1043 22.06 27.17 -36.43
C TYR A 1043 21.01 27.30 -35.33
N THR A 1044 19.73 27.45 -35.67
CA THR A 1044 18.63 27.64 -34.69
C THR A 1044 18.54 26.55 -33.61
N LYS A 1045 18.91 25.30 -33.90
CA LYS A 1045 18.88 24.21 -32.90
C LYS A 1045 20.08 24.18 -31.96
N ARG A 1046 21.20 24.76 -32.37
CA ARG A 1046 22.49 24.53 -31.71
C ARG A 1046 23.15 25.81 -31.21
N SER A 1047 22.83 26.96 -31.80
CA SER A 1047 23.36 28.27 -31.40
C SER A 1047 22.63 28.92 -30.24
N ALA A 1048 21.57 28.31 -29.70
CA ALA A 1048 20.69 28.92 -28.73
C ALA A 1048 20.33 30.39 -29.08
N ALA A 1049 20.12 30.65 -30.38
CA ALA A 1049 19.90 31.99 -30.93
C ALA A 1049 18.73 32.73 -30.27
N PHE A 1050 17.79 32.02 -29.65
CA PHE A 1050 16.62 32.61 -29.01
C PHE A 1050 16.75 32.70 -27.49
N LYS A 1051 17.92 32.39 -26.91
CA LYS A 1051 18.11 32.33 -25.44
C LYS A 1051 17.65 33.59 -24.73
N GLU A 1052 18.12 34.77 -25.15
CA GLU A 1052 17.81 36.03 -24.46
C GLU A 1052 16.31 36.34 -24.49
N LEU A 1053 15.67 36.20 -25.65
CA LEU A 1053 14.23 36.38 -25.80
C LEU A 1053 13.45 35.35 -24.97
N LYS A 1054 13.85 34.07 -24.99
CA LYS A 1054 13.20 33.01 -24.21
C LYS A 1054 13.36 33.18 -22.70
N THR A 1055 14.53 33.64 -22.24
CA THR A 1055 14.77 33.98 -20.84
C THR A 1055 13.90 35.15 -20.41
N THR A 1056 13.84 36.22 -21.21
CA THR A 1056 13.00 37.39 -20.91
C THR A 1056 11.50 37.03 -20.90
N ILE A 1057 11.05 36.11 -21.75
CA ILE A 1057 9.67 35.58 -21.73
C ILE A 1057 9.43 34.76 -20.45
N ALA A 1058 10.38 33.92 -20.04
CA ALA A 1058 10.26 33.10 -18.84
C ALA A 1058 10.22 33.96 -17.57
N GLU A 1059 11.11 34.95 -17.45
CA GLU A 1059 11.10 35.93 -16.35
C GLU A 1059 9.77 36.68 -16.30
N ALA A 1060 9.24 37.14 -17.44
CA ALA A 1060 7.92 37.79 -17.49
C ALA A 1060 6.78 36.83 -17.08
N CYS A 1061 6.91 35.52 -17.35
CA CYS A 1061 5.94 34.53 -16.90
C CYS A 1061 6.04 34.24 -15.38
N GLU A 1062 7.25 34.25 -14.80
CA GLU A 1062 7.46 34.12 -13.35
C GLU A 1062 6.94 35.35 -12.59
N GLU A 1063 7.18 36.55 -13.13
CA GLU A 1063 6.67 37.84 -12.63
C GLU A 1063 5.17 38.04 -12.88
N LYS A 1064 4.53 37.14 -13.65
CA LYS A 1064 3.13 37.25 -14.13
C LYS A 1064 2.84 38.53 -14.94
N ASP A 1065 3.85 39.12 -15.56
CA ASP A 1065 3.70 40.24 -16.50
C ASP A 1065 3.32 39.71 -17.90
N TRP A 1066 2.03 39.40 -18.06
CA TRP A 1066 1.49 38.78 -19.26
C TRP A 1066 1.59 39.64 -20.52
N HIS A 1067 1.57 40.96 -20.38
CA HIS A 1067 1.72 41.86 -21.51
C HIS A 1067 3.15 41.79 -22.06
N LYS A 1068 4.15 41.91 -21.17
CA LYS A 1068 5.57 41.76 -21.52
C LYS A 1068 5.89 40.38 -22.06
N ALA A 1069 5.30 39.32 -21.50
CA ALA A 1069 5.46 37.95 -22.00
C ALA A 1069 4.93 37.82 -23.45
N LYS A 1070 3.73 38.34 -23.75
CA LYS A 1070 3.15 38.30 -25.10
C LYS A 1070 3.95 39.15 -26.12
N THR A 1071 4.39 40.34 -25.73
CA THR A 1071 5.24 41.19 -26.59
C THR A 1071 6.55 40.51 -26.93
N ASN A 1072 7.21 39.89 -25.95
CA ASN A 1072 8.48 39.19 -26.18
C ASN A 1072 8.29 37.87 -26.94
N CYS A 1073 7.16 37.18 -26.77
CA CYS A 1073 6.78 36.06 -27.64
C CYS A 1073 6.65 36.50 -29.10
N GLN A 1074 6.07 37.68 -29.36
CA GLN A 1074 5.97 38.22 -30.72
C GLN A 1074 7.35 38.57 -31.28
N ALA A 1075 8.23 39.19 -30.48
CA ALA A 1075 9.61 39.46 -30.86
C ALA A 1075 10.39 38.18 -31.22
N LEU A 1076 10.18 37.08 -30.47
CA LEU A 1076 10.75 35.77 -30.79
C LEU A 1076 10.29 35.23 -32.16
N LEU A 1077 9.01 35.45 -32.51
CA LEU A 1077 8.48 35.04 -33.81
C LEU A 1077 8.97 35.92 -34.96
N ASP A 1078 9.25 37.18 -34.70
CA ASP A 1078 9.79 38.09 -35.72
C ASP A 1078 11.27 37.82 -35.96
N GLU A 1079 12.06 37.54 -34.91
CA GLU A 1079 13.43 37.03 -35.00
C GLU A 1079 13.50 35.72 -35.80
N HIS A 1080 12.53 34.81 -35.59
CA HIS A 1080 12.41 33.58 -36.37
C HIS A 1080 12.23 33.84 -37.87
N LYS A 1081 11.40 34.83 -38.24
CA LYS A 1081 11.21 35.23 -39.64
C LYS A 1081 12.45 35.90 -40.20
N GLU A 1082 13.14 36.73 -39.42
CA GLU A 1082 14.37 37.40 -39.83
C GLU A 1082 15.48 36.41 -40.18
N ILE A 1083 15.70 35.41 -39.31
CA ILE A 1083 16.65 34.33 -39.58
C ILE A 1083 16.25 33.54 -40.83
N ALA A 1084 14.95 33.24 -41.00
CA ALA A 1084 14.46 32.55 -42.19
C ALA A 1084 14.68 33.37 -43.49
N LEU A 1085 14.48 34.69 -43.44
CA LEU A 1085 14.72 35.61 -44.56
C LEU A 1085 16.21 35.68 -44.92
N PHE A 1086 17.09 35.79 -43.93
CA PHE A 1086 18.55 35.80 -44.14
C PHE A 1086 19.02 34.53 -44.89
N TRP A 1087 18.52 33.36 -44.48
CA TRP A 1087 18.86 32.09 -45.11
C TRP A 1087 18.06 31.81 -46.41
N LYS A 1088 17.15 32.69 -46.83
CA LYS A 1088 16.26 32.53 -47.99
C LYS A 1088 15.40 31.25 -47.90
N VAL A 1089 14.93 30.92 -46.71
CA VAL A 1089 14.11 29.74 -46.42
C VAL A 1089 12.72 30.13 -45.94
N ASP A 1090 11.75 29.26 -46.18
CA ASP A 1090 10.39 29.42 -45.68
C ASP A 1090 10.38 29.36 -44.13
N PRO A 1091 9.91 30.41 -43.42
CA PRO A 1091 9.84 30.42 -41.96
C PRO A 1091 9.10 29.21 -41.38
N GLY A 1092 8.04 28.73 -42.05
CA GLY A 1092 7.26 27.58 -41.59
C GLY A 1092 8.03 26.24 -41.62
N LYS A 1093 9.13 26.17 -42.39
CA LYS A 1093 9.99 24.98 -42.49
C LYS A 1093 11.17 25.03 -41.54
N LEU A 1094 11.54 26.22 -41.05
CA LEU A 1094 12.67 26.43 -40.14
C LEU A 1094 12.31 25.92 -38.73
N LYS A 1095 13.06 24.91 -38.26
CA LYS A 1095 12.74 24.19 -37.03
C LYS A 1095 13.38 24.82 -35.80
N ILE A 1096 12.58 25.47 -34.95
CA ILE A 1096 12.98 25.96 -33.63
C ILE A 1096 12.45 25.05 -32.52
N GLN A 1097 13.21 24.92 -31.44
CA GLN A 1097 12.78 24.15 -30.27
C GLN A 1097 11.59 24.83 -29.58
N ASN A 1098 10.52 24.05 -29.37
CA ASN A 1098 9.32 24.45 -28.60
C ASN A 1098 8.60 25.72 -29.10
N ILE A 1099 8.80 26.15 -30.35
CA ILE A 1099 8.19 27.39 -30.89
C ILE A 1099 6.65 27.40 -30.81
N HIS A 1100 6.02 26.21 -30.87
CA HIS A 1100 4.56 26.09 -30.76
C HIS A 1100 4.03 26.58 -29.41
N THR A 1101 4.75 26.33 -28.32
CA THR A 1101 4.36 26.76 -26.97
C THR A 1101 4.30 28.29 -26.85
N TYR A 1102 5.21 28.99 -27.53
CA TYR A 1102 5.22 30.45 -27.54
C TYR A 1102 4.08 31.03 -28.39
N HIS A 1103 3.69 30.36 -29.48
CA HIS A 1103 2.45 30.69 -30.20
C HIS A 1103 1.20 30.49 -29.34
N GLU A 1104 1.13 29.39 -28.57
CA GLU A 1104 0.02 29.12 -27.66
C GLU A 1104 -0.12 30.20 -26.58
N LEU A 1105 0.99 30.73 -26.05
CA LEU A 1105 0.97 31.80 -25.04
C LEU A 1105 0.41 33.13 -25.60
N ILE A 1106 0.71 33.48 -26.86
CA ILE A 1106 0.17 34.69 -27.50
C ILE A 1106 -1.37 34.62 -27.58
N GLY A 1107 -1.90 33.46 -27.97
CA GLY A 1107 -3.33 33.20 -28.09
C GLY A 1107 -4.04 32.86 -26.78
N ALA A 1108 -3.32 32.70 -25.67
CA ALA A 1108 -3.91 32.31 -24.39
C ALA A 1108 -4.75 33.44 -23.77
N ASN A 1109 -5.89 33.08 -23.18
CA ASN A 1109 -6.69 33.97 -22.35
C ASN A 1109 -6.10 33.95 -20.92
N LEU A 1110 -5.46 35.05 -20.54
CA LEU A 1110 -4.69 35.20 -19.30
C LEU A 1110 -5.41 36.07 -18.26
N SER A 1111 -6.73 36.27 -18.42
CA SER A 1111 -7.55 36.99 -17.44
C SER A 1111 -7.64 36.21 -16.14
N GLU A 1112 -7.61 36.90 -14.99
CA GLU A 1112 -7.89 36.29 -13.69
C GLU A 1112 -9.34 35.76 -13.60
N ASP A 1113 -10.23 36.25 -14.47
CA ASP A 1113 -11.63 35.82 -14.60
C ASP A 1113 -11.83 34.62 -15.55
N ALA A 1114 -10.75 34.03 -16.09
CA ALA A 1114 -10.86 32.87 -16.98
C ALA A 1114 -11.32 31.60 -16.23
N ASP A 1115 -12.04 30.71 -16.93
CA ASP A 1115 -12.48 29.43 -16.38
C ASP A 1115 -11.30 28.52 -15.96
N GLN A 1116 -11.57 27.55 -15.08
CA GLN A 1116 -10.53 26.70 -14.49
C GLN A 1116 -9.81 25.83 -15.53
N ALA A 1117 -10.53 25.37 -16.56
CA ALA A 1117 -9.95 24.62 -17.67
C ALA A 1117 -8.92 25.47 -18.44
N THR A 1118 -9.22 26.74 -18.66
CA THR A 1118 -8.35 27.73 -19.29
C THR A 1118 -7.18 28.10 -18.39
N LYS A 1119 -7.37 28.19 -17.07
CA LYS A 1119 -6.29 28.40 -16.08
C LYS A 1119 -5.32 27.21 -16.00
N VAL A 1120 -5.83 25.97 -16.02
CA VAL A 1120 -5.00 24.75 -16.05
C VAL A 1120 -4.23 24.65 -17.36
N LYS A 1121 -4.89 24.93 -18.49
CA LYS A 1121 -4.23 24.97 -19.81
C LYS A 1121 -3.13 26.04 -19.84
N THR A 1122 -3.41 27.23 -19.30
CA THR A 1122 -2.45 28.33 -19.18
C THR A 1122 -1.27 27.96 -18.29
N ARG A 1123 -1.50 27.34 -17.12
CA ARG A 1123 -0.44 26.87 -16.23
C ARG A 1123 0.46 25.84 -16.91
N LYS A 1124 -0.11 24.92 -17.71
CA LYS A 1124 0.68 23.96 -18.51
C LYS A 1124 1.52 24.64 -19.59
N ILE A 1125 0.99 25.68 -20.25
CA ILE A 1125 1.74 26.46 -21.25
C ILE A 1125 2.91 27.20 -20.57
N VAL A 1126 2.65 27.86 -19.45
CA VAL A 1126 3.68 28.58 -18.67
C VAL A 1126 4.76 27.61 -18.18
N GLN A 1127 4.39 26.47 -17.59
CA GLN A 1127 5.37 25.48 -17.13
C GLN A 1127 6.27 24.99 -18.27
N ARG A 1128 5.73 24.73 -19.47
CA ARG A 1128 6.53 24.34 -20.63
C ARG A 1128 7.51 25.42 -21.11
N ILE A 1129 7.20 26.69 -20.90
CA ILE A 1129 8.12 27.82 -21.18
C ILE A 1129 9.21 27.89 -20.09
N LEU A 1130 8.84 27.66 -18.83
CA LEU A 1130 9.78 27.57 -17.72
C LEU A 1130 10.72 26.35 -17.83
N ASP A 1131 10.30 25.28 -18.49
CA ASP A 1131 11.13 24.09 -18.70
C ASP A 1131 11.88 24.10 -20.04
N ASP A 1132 11.86 25.21 -20.80
CA ASP A 1132 12.53 25.25 -22.09
C ASP A 1132 14.06 25.14 -21.95
N ALA A 1133 14.60 24.02 -22.43
CA ALA A 1133 16.02 23.69 -22.34
C ALA A 1133 16.95 24.64 -23.12
N GLU A 1134 16.45 25.59 -23.92
CA GLU A 1134 17.30 26.63 -24.53
C GLU A 1134 17.79 27.67 -23.51
N LYS A 1135 17.10 27.84 -22.37
CA LYS A 1135 17.47 28.77 -21.29
C LYS A 1135 18.79 28.42 -20.60
N THR A 1136 19.06 27.13 -20.46
CA THR A 1136 20.27 26.60 -19.81
C THR A 1136 21.42 26.36 -20.79
N ARG A 1137 21.21 26.60 -22.09
CA ARG A 1137 22.28 26.48 -23.10
C ARG A 1137 23.17 27.72 -23.10
N ILE A 1138 24.39 27.54 -23.57
CA ILE A 1138 25.31 28.63 -23.91
C ILE A 1138 25.12 28.89 -25.42
N ALA A 1139 24.85 30.14 -25.80
CA ALA A 1139 24.58 30.49 -27.18
C ALA A 1139 25.84 30.42 -28.04
N TRP A 1140 25.75 29.86 -29.26
CA TRP A 1140 26.78 30.07 -30.27
C TRP A 1140 26.61 31.47 -30.82
N GLN A 1141 27.60 32.30 -30.61
CA GLN A 1141 27.64 33.61 -31.24
C GLN A 1141 28.40 33.49 -32.55
N VAL A 1142 27.77 34.00 -33.62
CA VAL A 1142 28.29 34.08 -34.98
C VAL A 1142 28.29 35.56 -35.36
N GLY A 1143 29.43 36.09 -35.82
CA GLY A 1143 29.59 37.52 -36.12
C GLY A 1143 30.26 38.32 -34.99
N LYS A 1144 30.20 39.66 -35.10
CA LYS A 1144 31.03 40.62 -34.32
C LYS A 1144 30.72 40.66 -32.81
N ASP A 1145 29.64 40.05 -32.36
CA ASP A 1145 29.22 40.08 -30.94
C ASP A 1145 29.86 38.97 -30.07
N ALA A 1146 30.65 38.07 -30.67
CA ALA A 1146 31.29 36.94 -29.98
C ALA A 1146 32.35 37.32 -28.92
N GLU A 1147 32.93 38.52 -28.99
CA GLU A 1147 34.05 38.95 -28.14
C GLU A 1147 33.65 39.40 -26.71
N LYS A 1148 32.36 39.63 -26.43
CA LYS A 1148 31.93 40.31 -25.19
C LYS A 1148 31.60 39.41 -23.99
N ASN A 1149 31.36 38.10 -24.17
CA ASN A 1149 30.66 37.28 -23.17
C ASN A 1149 31.43 36.02 -22.67
N GLY A 1150 32.74 35.93 -22.88
CA GLY A 1150 33.57 34.87 -22.26
C GLY A 1150 33.39 33.46 -22.83
N ILE A 1151 32.91 33.33 -24.07
CA ILE A 1151 32.98 32.09 -24.86
C ILE A 1151 34.32 32.07 -25.58
N GLU A 1152 34.96 30.91 -25.68
CA GLU A 1152 36.20 30.73 -26.43
C GLU A 1152 36.03 31.31 -27.86
N PRO A 1153 36.83 32.32 -28.26
CA PRO A 1153 36.66 32.99 -29.53
C PRO A 1153 36.94 32.00 -30.66
N LEU A 1154 36.14 32.05 -31.73
CA LEU A 1154 36.51 31.39 -32.98
C LEU A 1154 37.84 31.99 -33.43
N ASP A 1155 38.75 31.16 -33.95
CA ASP A 1155 40.02 31.64 -34.48
C ASP A 1155 39.76 32.59 -35.66
N GLU A 1156 39.78 33.90 -35.38
CA GLU A 1156 39.53 34.94 -36.38
C GLU A 1156 40.65 34.96 -37.44
N ALA A 1157 41.87 34.49 -37.11
CA ALA A 1157 42.92 34.31 -38.10
C ALA A 1157 42.59 33.16 -39.06
N PHE A 1158 41.99 32.07 -38.56
CA PHE A 1158 41.44 31.00 -39.38
C PHE A 1158 40.26 31.46 -40.25
N LEU A 1159 39.32 32.23 -39.69
CA LEU A 1159 38.19 32.77 -40.46
C LEU A 1159 38.65 33.75 -41.54
N GLU A 1160 39.61 34.63 -41.24
CA GLU A 1160 40.22 35.54 -42.21
C GLU A 1160 41.00 34.78 -43.29
N LEU A 1161 41.72 33.71 -42.92
CA LEU A 1161 42.41 32.82 -43.85
C LEU A 1161 41.43 32.17 -44.83
N VAL A 1162 40.32 31.62 -44.33
CA VAL A 1162 39.30 30.97 -45.17
C VAL A 1162 38.60 31.98 -46.08
N LEU A 1163 38.22 33.16 -45.56
CA LEU A 1163 37.47 34.18 -46.30
C LEU A 1163 38.34 34.95 -47.31
N THR A 1164 39.61 35.24 -46.99
CA THR A 1164 40.47 36.13 -47.80
C THR A 1164 41.66 35.43 -48.44
N GLY A 1165 42.10 34.29 -47.89
CA GLY A 1165 43.29 33.57 -48.33
C GLY A 1165 44.61 34.16 -47.85
N LYS A 1166 44.59 35.17 -46.98
CA LYS A 1166 45.79 35.80 -46.40
C LYS A 1166 46.03 35.24 -45.00
N LYS A 1167 47.21 34.65 -44.75
CA LYS A 1167 47.63 34.24 -43.41
C LYS A 1167 48.03 35.49 -42.60
N SER A 1168 47.32 35.76 -41.51
CA SER A 1168 47.86 36.49 -40.36
C SER A 1168 48.87 35.57 -39.67
N GLY A 1169 50.11 36.02 -39.49
CA GLY A 1169 51.18 35.17 -38.99
C GLY A 1169 51.18 35.10 -37.47
N THR A 1170 50.92 33.94 -36.88
CA THR A 1170 51.66 33.43 -35.71
C THR A 1170 51.47 31.92 -35.54
N GLU A 1171 52.63 31.28 -35.29
CA GLU A 1171 52.97 30.02 -34.62
C GLU A 1171 52.13 28.73 -34.80
N GLU A 1172 52.85 27.72 -35.32
CA GLU A 1172 52.50 26.31 -35.39
C GLU A 1172 52.61 25.67 -34.00
N GLU A 1173 51.59 24.93 -33.56
CA GLU A 1173 51.77 23.82 -32.63
C GLU A 1173 51.29 22.51 -33.25
N ASP A 1174 52.19 21.52 -33.17
CA ASP A 1174 52.17 20.21 -33.80
C ASP A 1174 50.93 19.36 -33.47
N THR A 1175 50.25 18.89 -34.51
CA THR A 1175 49.50 17.63 -34.46
C THR A 1175 50.45 16.46 -34.67
N SER A 1176 50.47 15.50 -33.72
CA SER A 1176 50.12 14.09 -33.97
C SER A 1176 50.71 13.15 -32.91
N GLN A 1177 49.84 12.44 -32.19
CA GLN A 1177 50.15 11.11 -31.69
C GLN A 1177 49.04 10.17 -32.13
N ALA A 1178 49.34 9.39 -33.17
CA ALA A 1178 48.61 8.19 -33.51
C ALA A 1178 48.93 7.11 -32.47
N VAL A 1179 47.94 6.70 -31.68
CA VAL A 1179 48.05 5.51 -30.85
C VAL A 1179 47.64 4.30 -31.70
N ALA A 1180 48.59 3.39 -31.86
CA ALA A 1180 48.42 2.10 -32.52
C ALA A 1180 47.39 1.24 -31.76
N GLY A 1181 46.38 0.75 -32.47
CA GLY A 1181 45.47 -0.27 -31.96
C GLY A 1181 46.21 -1.61 -31.78
N PRO A 1182 45.97 -2.36 -30.68
CA PRO A 1182 46.54 -3.68 -30.52
C PRO A 1182 45.87 -4.69 -31.47
N ALA A 1183 46.66 -5.66 -31.92
CA ALA A 1183 46.25 -6.77 -32.76
C ALA A 1183 45.18 -7.65 -32.07
N PRO A 1184 44.27 -8.30 -32.82
CA PRO A 1184 43.27 -9.17 -32.25
C PRO A 1184 43.94 -10.45 -31.73
N VAL A 1185 43.88 -10.64 -30.42
CA VAL A 1185 44.06 -11.96 -29.81
C VAL A 1185 42.73 -12.69 -30.00
N ASP A 1186 42.80 -13.97 -30.33
CA ASP A 1186 41.65 -14.87 -30.44
C ASP A 1186 41.11 -15.09 -29.01
N VAL A 1187 40.16 -14.26 -28.61
CA VAL A 1187 39.58 -14.17 -27.26
C VAL A 1187 38.13 -14.66 -27.36
N GLY A 1188 37.72 -15.57 -26.46
CA GLY A 1188 36.41 -16.23 -26.51
C GLY A 1188 35.23 -15.24 -26.65
N GLU A 1189 34.15 -15.64 -27.33
CA GLU A 1189 33.05 -14.74 -27.70
C GLU A 1189 32.42 -13.96 -26.52
N PHE A 1190 32.55 -14.46 -25.27
CA PHE A 1190 32.04 -13.81 -24.06
C PHE A 1190 33.10 -13.05 -23.25
N SER A 1191 34.39 -13.30 -23.50
CA SER A 1191 35.50 -12.60 -22.86
C SER A 1191 35.52 -11.10 -23.20
N GLU A 1192 34.85 -10.67 -24.29
CA GLU A 1192 34.64 -9.24 -24.63
C GLU A 1192 33.84 -8.47 -23.56
N PHE A 1193 33.17 -9.17 -22.64
CA PHE A 1193 32.39 -8.59 -21.55
C PHE A 1193 33.06 -8.71 -20.18
N GLU A 1194 34.34 -9.09 -20.12
CA GLU A 1194 35.13 -9.14 -18.89
C GLU A 1194 35.13 -7.75 -18.21
N GLY A 1195 34.60 -7.69 -16.98
CA GLY A 1195 34.35 -6.45 -16.24
C GLY A 1195 32.88 -5.98 -16.23
N SER A 1196 32.13 -6.17 -17.32
CA SER A 1196 30.69 -5.85 -17.36
C SER A 1196 29.79 -6.93 -16.73
N VAL A 1197 30.27 -8.18 -16.73
CA VAL A 1197 29.53 -9.37 -16.31
C VAL A 1197 30.40 -10.18 -15.35
N VAL A 1198 29.79 -10.84 -14.37
CA VAL A 1198 30.51 -11.60 -13.32
C VAL A 1198 31.41 -12.68 -13.97
N PRO A 1199 32.70 -12.81 -13.58
CA PRO A 1199 33.64 -13.74 -14.20
C PRO A 1199 33.18 -15.21 -14.21
N SER A 1200 32.46 -15.64 -13.17
CA SER A 1200 31.90 -17.00 -13.10
C SER A 1200 30.86 -17.26 -14.20
N PHE A 1201 30.11 -16.24 -14.63
CA PHE A 1201 29.14 -16.37 -15.71
C PHE A 1201 29.81 -16.47 -17.07
N ILE A 1202 30.87 -15.69 -17.32
CA ILE A 1202 31.69 -15.79 -18.54
C ILE A 1202 32.30 -17.19 -18.66
N SER A 1203 32.91 -17.69 -17.57
CA SER A 1203 33.48 -19.04 -17.54
C SER A 1203 32.45 -20.14 -17.79
N THR A 1204 31.20 -19.97 -17.34
CA THR A 1204 30.11 -20.90 -17.64
C THR A 1204 29.66 -20.80 -19.11
N MET A 1205 29.59 -19.60 -19.68
CA MET A 1205 29.14 -19.38 -21.06
C MET A 1205 30.16 -19.84 -22.12
N GLU A 1206 31.45 -19.86 -21.77
CA GLU A 1206 32.53 -20.31 -22.64
C GLU A 1206 32.68 -21.84 -22.72
N LYS A 1207 32.16 -22.58 -21.73
CA LYS A 1207 32.08 -24.05 -21.79
C LYS A 1207 30.95 -24.48 -22.71
N ASP A 1208 31.02 -25.67 -23.31
CA ASP A 1208 29.87 -26.27 -23.99
C ASP A 1208 28.72 -26.45 -22.98
N ILE A 1209 27.56 -25.84 -23.28
CA ILE A 1209 26.38 -25.82 -22.42
C ILE A 1209 25.41 -26.84 -23.02
N SER A 1210 25.08 -27.88 -22.27
CA SER A 1210 24.01 -28.82 -22.61
C SER A 1210 22.63 -28.20 -22.37
N SER A 1211 21.58 -28.83 -22.90
CA SER A 1211 20.20 -28.37 -22.68
C SER A 1211 19.77 -28.44 -21.20
N GLU A 1212 20.32 -29.39 -20.45
CA GLU A 1212 20.17 -29.50 -19.00
C GLU A 1212 20.86 -28.34 -18.27
N ASP A 1213 22.07 -27.95 -18.70
CA ASP A 1213 22.78 -26.79 -18.14
C ASP A 1213 21.99 -25.49 -18.39
N VAL A 1214 21.34 -25.34 -19.56
CA VAL A 1214 20.45 -24.19 -19.83
C VAL A 1214 19.30 -24.13 -18.82
N CYS A 1215 18.70 -25.28 -18.50
CA CYS A 1215 17.62 -25.38 -17.52
C CYS A 1215 18.09 -24.98 -16.11
N GLU A 1216 19.30 -25.40 -15.72
CA GLU A 1216 19.92 -25.00 -14.45
C GLU A 1216 20.20 -23.50 -14.41
N ILE A 1217 20.76 -22.93 -15.49
CA ILE A 1217 21.05 -21.48 -15.60
C ILE A 1217 19.77 -20.65 -15.54
N LEU A 1218 18.70 -21.07 -16.21
CA LEU A 1218 17.41 -20.39 -16.22
C LEU A 1218 16.57 -20.65 -14.95
N ASN A 1219 16.98 -21.63 -14.12
CA ASN A 1219 16.23 -22.12 -12.97
C ASN A 1219 14.81 -22.60 -13.35
N VAL A 1220 14.70 -23.32 -14.48
CA VAL A 1220 13.48 -23.96 -14.97
C VAL A 1220 13.71 -25.47 -15.00
N PRO A 1221 12.86 -26.31 -14.39
CA PRO A 1221 13.03 -27.76 -14.44
C PRO A 1221 13.02 -28.30 -15.88
N VAL A 1222 13.84 -29.32 -16.14
CA VAL A 1222 13.96 -29.94 -17.48
C VAL A 1222 12.61 -30.43 -18.01
N SER A 1223 11.79 -31.05 -17.16
CA SER A 1223 10.43 -31.50 -17.54
C SER A 1223 9.55 -30.34 -18.01
N THR A 1224 9.55 -29.24 -17.25
CA THR A 1224 8.78 -28.05 -17.54
C THR A 1224 9.25 -27.36 -18.82
N MET A 1225 10.57 -27.23 -19.00
CA MET A 1225 11.14 -26.64 -20.22
C MET A 1225 10.76 -27.46 -21.46
N ARG A 1226 10.81 -28.80 -21.39
CA ARG A 1226 10.37 -29.67 -22.50
C ARG A 1226 8.90 -29.46 -22.85
N VAL A 1227 8.03 -29.30 -21.85
CA VAL A 1227 6.61 -28.99 -22.06
C VAL A 1227 6.43 -27.62 -22.71
N PHE A 1228 7.16 -26.61 -22.26
CA PHE A 1228 7.08 -25.26 -22.82
C PHE A 1228 7.57 -25.20 -24.26
N ILE A 1229 8.70 -25.84 -24.55
CA ILE A 1229 9.24 -25.95 -25.91
C ILE A 1229 8.21 -26.63 -26.81
N LYS A 1230 7.66 -27.77 -26.38
CA LYS A 1230 6.64 -28.49 -27.16
C LYS A 1230 5.38 -27.65 -27.41
N ALA A 1231 4.99 -26.79 -26.48
CA ALA A 1231 3.85 -25.90 -26.64
C ALA A 1231 4.12 -24.72 -27.59
N LEU A 1232 5.31 -24.12 -27.51
CA LEU A 1232 5.68 -22.93 -28.29
C LEU A 1232 6.20 -23.27 -29.70
N ASN A 1233 7.00 -24.33 -29.81
CA ASN A 1233 7.52 -24.87 -31.07
C ASN A 1233 7.67 -26.41 -30.98
N PRO A 1234 6.64 -27.17 -31.40
CA PRO A 1234 6.67 -28.64 -31.38
C PRO A 1234 7.83 -29.27 -32.18
N ASP A 1235 8.34 -28.56 -33.19
CA ASP A 1235 9.38 -29.03 -34.10
C ASP A 1235 10.80 -28.69 -33.61
N PHE A 1236 10.94 -28.06 -32.45
CA PHE A 1236 12.24 -27.69 -31.89
C PHE A 1236 12.97 -28.90 -31.31
N GLU A 1237 14.22 -29.13 -31.74
CA GLU A 1237 15.06 -30.21 -31.25
C GLU A 1237 15.65 -29.86 -29.87
N TRP A 1238 15.50 -30.76 -28.88
CA TRP A 1238 15.95 -30.51 -27.50
C TRP A 1238 17.45 -30.17 -27.41
N ASP A 1239 18.28 -30.85 -28.20
CA ASP A 1239 19.74 -30.72 -28.15
C ASP A 1239 20.23 -29.39 -28.74
N ASP A 1240 19.41 -28.70 -29.54
CA ASP A 1240 19.71 -27.37 -30.10
C ASP A 1240 19.64 -26.25 -29.03
N LEU A 1241 19.00 -26.50 -27.87
CA LEU A 1241 18.72 -25.49 -26.85
C LEU A 1241 20.00 -24.82 -26.32
N GLY A 1242 21.04 -25.61 -26.05
CA GLY A 1242 22.32 -25.11 -25.54
C GLY A 1242 22.99 -24.09 -26.47
N GLN A 1243 23.06 -24.41 -27.77
CA GLN A 1243 23.67 -23.54 -28.76
C GLN A 1243 22.81 -22.28 -29.00
N GLN A 1244 21.48 -22.43 -29.11
CA GLN A 1244 20.58 -21.28 -29.30
C GLN A 1244 20.63 -20.34 -28.09
N PHE A 1245 20.68 -20.89 -26.87
CA PHE A 1245 20.78 -20.11 -25.65
C PHE A 1245 22.02 -19.22 -25.63
N LYS A 1246 23.19 -19.78 -25.94
CA LYS A 1246 24.43 -18.99 -26.06
C LYS A 1246 24.30 -17.84 -27.07
N MET A 1247 23.78 -18.12 -28.27
CA MET A 1247 23.61 -17.09 -29.30
C MET A 1247 22.64 -15.97 -28.87
N VAL A 1248 21.55 -16.32 -28.18
CA VAL A 1248 20.58 -15.34 -27.67
C VAL A 1248 21.20 -14.48 -26.58
N ILE A 1249 21.88 -15.08 -25.61
CA ILE A 1249 22.54 -14.33 -24.53
C ILE A 1249 23.63 -13.41 -25.09
N LEU A 1250 24.46 -13.90 -26.00
CA LEU A 1250 25.48 -13.09 -26.67
C LEU A 1250 24.85 -11.90 -27.41
N GLY A 1251 23.74 -12.13 -28.13
CA GLY A 1251 22.98 -11.08 -28.80
C GLY A 1251 22.39 -10.04 -27.84
N LEU A 1252 21.92 -10.45 -26.66
CA LEU A 1252 21.38 -9.57 -25.62
C LEU A 1252 22.46 -8.79 -24.87
N LEU A 1253 23.67 -9.34 -24.73
CA LEU A 1253 24.84 -8.64 -24.19
C LEU A 1253 25.35 -7.57 -25.17
N ARG A 1254 25.35 -7.87 -26.47
CA ARG A 1254 25.72 -6.93 -27.54
C ARG A 1254 24.71 -5.80 -27.74
N ASN A 1255 23.42 -6.08 -27.59
CA ASN A 1255 22.35 -5.08 -27.78
C ASN A 1255 21.57 -4.82 -26.49
N ARG A 1256 22.09 -3.91 -25.65
CA ARG A 1256 21.54 -3.62 -24.32
C ARG A 1256 20.27 -2.75 -24.34
N ASN A 1257 20.03 -1.96 -25.39
CA ASN A 1257 19.04 -0.89 -25.38
C ASN A 1257 17.60 -1.33 -25.73
N ASN A 1258 17.40 -2.52 -26.31
CA ASN A 1258 16.08 -3.02 -26.76
C ASN A 1258 15.86 -4.51 -26.40
N ARG A 1259 16.25 -4.90 -25.19
CA ARG A 1259 16.28 -6.31 -24.77
C ARG A 1259 14.89 -6.96 -24.73
N VAL A 1260 13.88 -6.23 -24.24
CA VAL A 1260 12.49 -6.74 -24.13
C VAL A 1260 11.85 -6.81 -25.52
N GLU A 1261 12.05 -5.79 -26.37
CA GLU A 1261 11.52 -5.75 -27.73
C GLU A 1261 12.14 -6.84 -28.63
N SER A 1262 13.30 -7.38 -28.24
CA SER A 1262 14.00 -8.42 -28.99
C SER A 1262 13.37 -9.82 -28.89
N ARG A 1263 12.32 -10.02 -28.06
CA ARG A 1263 11.59 -11.29 -27.86
C ARG A 1263 12.53 -12.50 -27.74
N PRO A 1264 13.40 -12.54 -26.71
CA PRO A 1264 14.46 -13.52 -26.62
C PRO A 1264 13.99 -14.99 -26.59
N ALA A 1265 12.81 -15.31 -26.07
CA ALA A 1265 12.21 -16.64 -26.11
C ALA A 1265 11.84 -17.06 -27.55
N SER A 1266 11.28 -16.14 -28.35
CA SER A 1266 11.03 -16.39 -29.77
C SER A 1266 12.32 -16.69 -30.53
N ARG A 1267 13.40 -15.95 -30.23
CA ARG A 1267 14.73 -16.20 -30.82
C ARG A 1267 15.35 -17.51 -30.35
N LEU A 1268 15.20 -17.84 -29.07
CA LEU A 1268 15.70 -19.08 -28.45
C LEU A 1268 15.08 -20.30 -29.11
N LEU A 1269 13.77 -20.27 -29.34
CA LEU A 1269 12.99 -21.39 -29.84
C LEU A 1269 12.72 -21.34 -31.34
N ARG A 1270 13.28 -20.36 -32.07
CA ARG A 1270 13.05 -20.11 -33.50
C ARG A 1270 11.56 -19.99 -33.87
N VAL A 1271 10.77 -19.37 -32.99
CA VAL A 1271 9.35 -19.04 -33.21
C VAL A 1271 9.32 -17.72 -33.99
N LEU A 1272 8.83 -17.74 -35.24
CA LEU A 1272 8.75 -16.56 -36.11
C LEU A 1272 7.77 -15.51 -35.60
#